data_AF-A0A1V4DI47-F1
#
_entry.id   AF-A0A1V4DI47-F1
#
_cell.length_a   1.000
_cell.length_b   1.000
_cell.length_c   1.000
_cell.angle_alpha   90.00
_cell.angle_beta   90.00
_cell.angle_gamma   90.00
#
_symmetry.space_group_name_H-M   'P 1'
#
loop_
_entity.id
_entity.type
_entity.pdbx_description
1 polymer ?
#
loop_
_entity_poly.entity_id
_entity_poly.type
_entity_poly.pdbx_seq_one_letter_code
_entity_poly.pdbx_strand_id
1 'polypeptide(L)'
;MKKKENMITIKKISNLILVLLLLLSNIVSIFSINVVASGLPMDITSLSVSPGSIDYGRDFTVDGQFGGDGYTVTPGQHLHIPISTNGVQVTLPSRTEKIYQEGVHIADVVFSNQSIDITFTEEASQLENVKGRFTVMGQGHNTNTSESNIGTITFGQGKHYEKDVDVVYTHSETGVETDNVYSKQGISYAADPKHATWVFTLNAAKKSSGGSAFYVINDTLNDTMNWDIEKNKAEMYAVNVEYADGHSTWLTLEQAATQGINVNFKNDKEIEINANGNILEGTKVVINLKASLTQEVLDDLDVKFVENSSSVKIHGVNESEWPISEDDLHAQAIVYHSGASGEGTIRGSLSIVKYEKGSTKPIPNVTFKIERIDGREINISSSLSNNDQFVLSDDKKSIEAKTDNDGKINIKGLSPTKYKVTEVEAPSYVKFDKDNALSSEFIVDENNTVINKVFENEVKSTDVSVEKIWVGGDEKNRPNVYFQLMNEGEKIGQPKQLESSKVVWKDLPEYENGKKVNYTVEEVNEDGTPWEAKGYTRGKVEGSIEQGFKVINKYDSQPGSIVLSAKKSLSGRDLVDGEFKFELRDEAGKVLQTQTNQAGQVNFDEISYDKVGTYIYSIHEVKGNAPGVTYDSKALKVTVKVTDKGGKLEAEALYDGGAEFKNSYAPSNGSVVLSAKKSLSGRDLVDGEFKFELRDEAGKVLQTQTNQAGQVNFDEISYDKVGTYIYSIHEVKGNAPGVTYDSKALKVTVKVTDKGGKLEAEALYDGGAEFKNSYAPSNGSVVLSAKKSLSGRDLVDGEFKFELRDEAGKVLQTQTNQAGQVNFDEISYDKAGTYTYSIHEVKGNAPGVTYDNKALKVTVKVTDKGGKLEAEALYDGGAEFKNSYAPSNGSVVLSVKKSLLGRDLVDGEFKFELRDEAGKVLQTQTNQAGQVNFDEISYDKVGTYTYSIHEVKGNAPGVTYDNKALKVTVKVTDKGGKLEAEALYDGGAEFKNSYAPSNGSVVLSVKKSLLGRGLVDGEFKFELRDEAGKVLQTQTNQAGQVNFDEISYDKAGTYTYSIHEVKGNAPGVTYDSKALKVTVKVTDKGGKLEVEALYDGGAEFKNSYAPSNGSVVLSAKKSLSGRDLVDGEFKFELRDEAGKVLQTQTNQAGQVNFDEISYDKVGTYIYSIHEVKGNAPGVTYDSKALKVTVKVTDKGGKLEAESLYDGGAEFNNHYKKFGKPNNKPSNKPNTSQNTLPQTGEVRMNFNELIGLLVLSTVSVSWLNRKKRSE
;
A
#
# COMPACT_ATOMS: atom_id res chain seq x y z
N MET A 1 -4.45 -36.59 -47.11
CA MET A 1 -3.32 -36.97 -48.00
C MET A 1 -2.20 -37.58 -47.15
N LYS A 2 -1.17 -38.20 -47.76
CA LYS A 2 0.17 -38.59 -47.23
C LYS A 2 0.40 -38.67 -45.69
N LYS A 3 1.01 -39.72 -45.12
CA LYS A 3 1.38 -41.08 -45.59
C LYS A 3 1.91 -41.87 -44.35
N LYS A 4 1.49 -43.14 -44.20
CA LYS A 4 2.31 -44.37 -43.92
C LYS A 4 3.54 -44.28 -42.97
N GLU A 5 3.85 -45.26 -42.10
CA GLU A 5 3.34 -46.63 -41.96
C GLU A 5 3.81 -47.31 -40.64
N ASN A 6 2.95 -48.09 -39.96
CA ASN A 6 3.14 -49.55 -39.71
C ASN A 6 2.23 -50.17 -38.62
N MET A 7 1.29 -51.00 -39.08
CA MET A 7 1.13 -52.43 -38.71
C MET A 7 0.95 -52.91 -37.24
N ILE A 8 -0.24 -53.51 -37.01
CA ILE A 8 -0.53 -54.83 -36.37
C ILE A 8 -1.46 -54.88 -35.12
N THR A 9 -2.76 -55.02 -35.40
CA THR A 9 -3.69 -56.14 -35.00
C THR A 9 -3.19 -57.28 -34.08
N ILE A 10 -3.98 -58.02 -33.25
CA ILE A 10 -5.37 -57.92 -32.72
C ILE A 10 -5.63 -59.13 -31.73
N LYS A 11 -6.54 -58.99 -30.75
CA LYS A 11 -7.33 -60.06 -30.03
C LYS A 11 -6.68 -61.25 -29.23
N LYS A 12 -7.02 -61.28 -27.92
CA LYS A 12 -7.80 -62.32 -27.16
C LYS A 12 -7.18 -63.59 -26.47
N ILE A 13 -7.55 -63.71 -25.17
CA ILE A 13 -8.06 -64.90 -24.42
C ILE A 13 -7.08 -65.88 -23.68
N SER A 14 -7.18 -65.87 -22.32
CA SER A 14 -7.26 -66.98 -21.30
C SER A 14 -6.35 -68.24 -21.36
N ASN A 15 -5.98 -68.94 -20.27
CA ASN A 15 -6.11 -68.78 -18.79
C ASN A 15 -5.24 -69.84 -18.05
N LEU A 16 -4.94 -69.64 -16.73
CA LEU A 16 -4.49 -70.66 -15.73
C LEU A 16 -3.08 -71.30 -16.01
N ILE A 17 -2.28 -71.83 -15.07
CA ILE A 17 -2.34 -71.99 -13.59
C ILE A 17 -0.90 -72.12 -12.99
N LEU A 18 -0.64 -71.61 -11.76
CA LEU A 18 0.53 -71.83 -10.84
C LEU A 18 1.98 -71.65 -11.42
N VAL A 19 3.04 -71.31 -10.66
CA VAL A 19 3.37 -71.56 -9.24
C VAL A 19 3.99 -70.31 -8.56
N LEU A 20 3.48 -69.99 -7.36
CA LEU A 20 4.17 -69.44 -6.18
C LEU A 20 5.56 -68.76 -6.35
N LEU A 21 5.59 -67.43 -6.56
CA LEU A 21 6.43 -66.43 -5.84
C LEU A 21 6.44 -65.05 -6.55
N LEU A 22 5.38 -64.26 -6.36
CA LEU A 22 5.40 -62.78 -6.15
C LEU A 22 3.96 -62.21 -6.19
N LEU A 23 3.53 -61.66 -5.05
CA LEU A 23 2.50 -60.63 -4.85
C LEU A 23 1.12 -60.80 -5.54
N LEU A 24 0.22 -61.49 -4.82
CA LEU A 24 -1.24 -61.28 -4.83
C LEU A 24 -1.61 -59.86 -4.29
N SER A 25 -2.81 -59.29 -4.45
CA SER A 25 -3.90 -59.43 -5.44
C SER A 25 -5.06 -58.45 -5.14
N ASN A 26 -5.79 -57.97 -6.16
CA ASN A 26 -7.18 -57.48 -6.14
C ASN A 26 -7.63 -56.37 -5.15
N ILE A 27 -7.89 -55.16 -5.66
CA ILE A 27 -8.94 -54.21 -5.21
C ILE A 27 -9.54 -53.58 -6.50
N VAL A 28 -10.73 -53.95 -6.98
CA VAL A 28 -12.07 -53.43 -6.62
C VAL A 28 -12.21 -51.90 -6.71
N SER A 29 -12.53 -51.36 -7.88
CA SER A 29 -12.96 -49.96 -8.03
C SER A 29 -14.42 -49.77 -7.58
N ILE A 30 -14.63 -49.64 -6.27
CA ILE A 30 -15.82 -48.95 -5.74
C ILE A 30 -15.60 -47.45 -5.97
N PHE A 31 -16.63 -46.74 -6.46
CA PHE A 31 -16.64 -45.27 -6.35
C PHE A 31 -16.96 -44.89 -4.91
N SER A 32 -15.92 -44.80 -4.08
CA SER A 32 -16.03 -44.19 -2.76
C SER A 32 -16.43 -42.72 -2.94
N ILE A 33 -17.63 -42.37 -2.45
CA ILE A 33 -17.95 -40.97 -2.18
C ILE A 33 -17.10 -40.59 -0.97
N ASN A 34 -15.96 -39.94 -1.22
CA ASN A 34 -15.21 -39.29 -0.17
C ASN A 34 -16.08 -38.15 0.38
N VAL A 35 -16.76 -38.42 1.50
CA VAL A 35 -17.36 -37.37 2.33
C VAL A 35 -16.20 -36.55 2.88
N VAL A 36 -15.94 -35.41 2.23
CA VAL A 36 -14.94 -34.44 2.67
C VAL A 36 -15.25 -34.06 4.12
N ALA A 37 -14.20 -33.97 4.95
CA ALA A 37 -14.35 -33.62 6.36
C ALA A 37 -15.10 -32.28 6.52
N SER A 38 -15.83 -32.13 7.63
CA SER A 38 -16.59 -30.90 7.96
C SER A 38 -15.71 -29.69 8.37
N GLY A 39 -14.41 -29.73 8.05
CA GLY A 39 -13.50 -28.59 8.11
C GLY A 39 -13.18 -28.07 6.72
N LEU A 40 -12.81 -26.80 6.60
CA LEU A 40 -12.38 -26.25 5.32
C LEU A 40 -11.05 -26.88 4.89
N PRO A 41 -10.88 -27.26 3.60
CA PRO A 41 -9.59 -27.71 3.09
C PRO A 41 -8.59 -26.56 3.19
N MET A 42 -7.35 -26.86 3.59
CA MET A 42 -6.30 -25.85 3.68
C MET A 42 -6.13 -25.07 2.36
N ASP A 43 -6.16 -23.73 2.46
CA ASP A 43 -6.19 -22.80 1.33
C ASP A 43 -5.58 -21.44 1.71
N ILE A 44 -5.25 -20.61 0.72
CA ILE A 44 -4.74 -19.25 0.89
C ILE A 44 -5.90 -18.30 1.22
N THR A 45 -5.93 -17.82 2.47
CA THR A 45 -6.99 -16.92 2.96
C THR A 45 -6.72 -15.45 2.71
N SER A 46 -5.46 -15.05 2.47
CA SER A 46 -5.14 -13.77 1.82
C SER A 46 -3.78 -13.80 1.12
N LEU A 47 -3.63 -12.96 0.09
CA LEU A 47 -2.36 -12.67 -0.57
C LEU A 47 -2.32 -11.18 -0.93
N SER A 48 -1.20 -10.52 -0.68
CA SER A 48 -0.96 -9.11 -0.98
C SER A 48 0.48 -8.89 -1.44
N VAL A 49 0.67 -7.90 -2.31
CA VAL A 49 1.97 -7.42 -2.78
C VAL A 49 2.09 -5.92 -2.52
N SER A 50 3.27 -5.46 -2.14
CA SER A 50 3.51 -4.04 -1.83
C SER A 50 4.94 -3.61 -2.14
N PRO A 51 5.15 -2.49 -2.87
CA PRO A 51 4.14 -1.73 -3.61
C PRO A 51 3.66 -2.52 -4.85
N GLY A 52 2.46 -2.20 -5.36
CA GLY A 52 1.91 -2.82 -6.57
C GLY A 52 2.56 -2.36 -7.90
N SER A 53 3.49 -1.40 -7.84
CA SER A 53 4.35 -1.04 -8.95
C SER A 53 5.70 -0.55 -8.43
N ILE A 54 6.76 -0.87 -9.17
CA ILE A 54 8.15 -0.60 -8.86
C ILE A 54 8.89 -0.13 -10.13
N ASP A 55 9.97 0.64 -9.99
CA ASP A 55 10.90 0.85 -11.10
C ASP A 55 11.78 -0.40 -11.32
N TYR A 56 12.41 -0.49 -12.48
CA TYR A 56 13.39 -1.53 -12.83
C TYR A 56 14.44 -1.74 -11.73
N GLY A 57 14.62 -2.99 -11.29
CA GLY A 57 15.62 -3.37 -10.29
C GLY A 57 15.31 -2.92 -8.87
N ARG A 58 14.09 -2.44 -8.61
CA ARG A 58 13.58 -2.13 -7.27
C ARG A 58 12.82 -3.31 -6.68
N ASP A 59 12.42 -3.14 -5.43
CA ASP A 59 12.10 -4.23 -4.52
C ASP A 59 10.62 -4.20 -4.11
N PHE A 60 10.01 -5.37 -3.97
CA PHE A 60 8.63 -5.57 -3.52
C PHE A 60 8.58 -6.59 -2.38
N THR A 61 7.51 -6.56 -1.59
CA THR A 61 7.19 -7.58 -0.57
C THR A 61 5.93 -8.34 -0.99
N VAL A 62 5.91 -9.65 -0.78
CA VAL A 62 4.73 -10.52 -0.88
C VAL A 62 4.39 -11.02 0.51
N ASP A 63 3.18 -10.72 0.98
CA ASP A 63 2.64 -11.21 2.24
C ASP A 63 1.44 -12.13 1.95
N GLY A 64 1.41 -13.31 2.57
CA GLY A 64 0.31 -14.26 2.43
C GLY A 64 -0.10 -14.89 3.74
N GLN A 65 -1.38 -15.27 3.84
CA GLN A 65 -1.96 -15.99 4.97
C GLN A 65 -2.72 -17.21 4.46
N PHE A 66 -2.72 -18.28 5.25
CA PHE A 66 -3.38 -19.54 4.92
C PHE A 66 -4.08 -20.13 6.15
N GLY A 67 -5.16 -20.86 5.91
CA GLY A 67 -5.94 -21.49 6.97
C GLY A 67 -6.65 -20.51 7.92
N GLY A 68 -7.08 -21.04 9.06
CA GLY A 68 -7.90 -20.33 10.05
C GLY A 68 -8.73 -21.28 10.92
N ASP A 69 -9.67 -20.73 11.67
CA ASP A 69 -10.61 -21.52 12.47
C ASP A 69 -11.42 -22.46 11.57
N GLY A 70 -11.52 -23.74 11.95
CA GLY A 70 -12.19 -24.79 11.16
C GLY A 70 -11.40 -25.31 9.95
N TYR A 71 -10.20 -24.80 9.65
CA TYR A 71 -9.34 -25.41 8.63
C TYR A 71 -8.58 -26.62 9.17
N THR A 72 -8.33 -27.60 8.31
CA THR A 72 -7.61 -28.85 8.63
C THR A 72 -6.64 -29.25 7.53
N VAL A 73 -5.64 -30.08 7.89
CA VAL A 73 -4.51 -30.49 7.05
C VAL A 73 -4.48 -32.00 6.85
N THR A 74 -4.22 -32.46 5.64
CA THR A 74 -3.80 -33.85 5.37
C THR A 74 -2.26 -33.97 5.28
N PRO A 75 -1.63 -35.08 5.72
CA PRO A 75 -0.18 -35.26 5.59
C PRO A 75 0.31 -35.05 4.15
N GLY A 76 1.37 -34.25 3.96
CA GLY A 76 1.89 -33.94 2.62
C GLY A 76 0.96 -33.10 1.75
N GLN A 77 0.02 -32.36 2.34
CA GLN A 77 -0.74 -31.35 1.60
C GLN A 77 0.19 -30.21 1.16
N HIS A 78 0.03 -29.77 -0.09
CA HIS A 78 0.76 -28.66 -0.67
C HIS A 78 -0.19 -27.50 -1.02
N LEU A 79 0.19 -26.26 -0.72
CA LEU A 79 -0.39 -25.06 -1.33
C LEU A 79 0.63 -24.50 -2.32
N HIS A 80 0.22 -24.33 -3.56
CA HIS A 80 1.06 -23.86 -4.65
C HIS A 80 0.58 -22.49 -5.13
N ILE A 81 1.39 -21.46 -4.89
CA ILE A 81 1.16 -20.10 -5.41
C ILE A 81 2.10 -19.93 -6.61
N PRO A 82 1.64 -20.17 -7.85
CA PRO A 82 2.48 -19.99 -9.03
C PRO A 82 2.85 -18.52 -9.21
N ILE A 83 4.00 -18.27 -9.82
CA ILE A 83 4.44 -16.94 -10.24
C ILE A 83 4.59 -16.96 -11.76
N SER A 84 4.01 -15.98 -12.43
CA SER A 84 4.15 -15.80 -13.88
C SER A 84 4.64 -14.39 -14.19
N THR A 85 5.44 -14.25 -15.25
CA THR A 85 6.05 -12.98 -15.62
C THR A 85 5.84 -12.66 -17.10
N ASN A 86 5.59 -11.38 -17.39
CA ASN A 86 5.46 -10.87 -18.75
C ASN A 86 6.40 -9.67 -18.94
N GLY A 87 7.31 -9.74 -19.91
CA GLY A 87 8.30 -8.67 -20.16
C GLY A 87 9.34 -8.45 -19.03
N VAL A 88 9.39 -9.35 -18.04
CA VAL A 88 10.14 -9.16 -16.78
C VAL A 88 10.68 -10.49 -16.23
N GLN A 89 11.75 -10.43 -15.45
CA GLN A 89 12.26 -11.50 -14.59
C GLN A 89 12.02 -11.13 -13.13
N VAL A 90 11.52 -12.10 -12.37
CA VAL A 90 11.39 -12.02 -10.90
C VAL A 90 12.57 -12.72 -10.24
N THR A 91 13.05 -12.18 -9.12
CA THR A 91 14.05 -12.82 -8.25
C THR A 91 13.55 -12.84 -6.81
N LEU A 92 13.38 -14.04 -6.25
CA LEU A 92 13.10 -14.27 -4.83
C LEU A 92 14.30 -14.96 -4.13
N PRO A 93 14.45 -14.83 -2.80
CA PRO A 93 15.43 -15.59 -2.03
C PRO A 93 15.17 -17.08 -2.10
N SER A 94 16.12 -17.83 -2.65
CA SER A 94 16.08 -19.30 -2.74
C SER A 94 16.37 -19.94 -1.38
N ARG A 95 15.43 -19.80 -0.43
CA ARG A 95 15.51 -20.40 0.92
C ARG A 95 14.18 -21.04 1.34
N THR A 96 14.26 -21.92 2.33
CA THR A 96 13.11 -22.61 2.93
C THR A 96 12.94 -22.15 4.36
N GLU A 97 11.79 -21.55 4.67
CA GLU A 97 11.40 -21.22 6.04
C GLU A 97 10.68 -22.40 6.69
N LYS A 98 10.86 -22.58 7.99
CA LYS A 98 10.27 -23.69 8.75
C LYS A 98 9.32 -23.18 9.81
N ILE A 99 8.07 -23.64 9.75
CA ILE A 99 7.05 -23.32 10.74
C ILE A 99 7.10 -24.35 11.87
N TYR A 100 7.24 -23.86 13.09
CA TYR A 100 7.22 -24.65 14.31
C TYR A 100 6.09 -24.19 15.24
N GLN A 101 5.37 -25.13 15.84
CA GLN A 101 4.49 -24.90 16.99
C GLN A 101 5.07 -25.64 18.20
N GLU A 102 5.36 -24.91 19.29
CA GLU A 102 5.87 -25.48 20.55
C GLU A 102 7.11 -26.40 20.39
N GLY A 103 7.90 -26.17 19.34
CA GLY A 103 9.07 -26.98 18.97
C GLY A 103 8.79 -28.15 18.01
N VAL A 104 7.52 -28.44 17.70
CA VAL A 104 7.10 -29.42 16.69
C VAL A 104 7.10 -28.76 15.31
N HIS A 105 7.73 -29.40 14.32
CA HIS A 105 7.79 -28.91 12.94
C HIS A 105 6.49 -29.24 12.18
N ILE A 106 5.80 -28.22 11.64
CA ILE A 106 4.46 -28.38 11.04
C ILE A 106 4.37 -28.00 9.55
N ALA A 107 5.25 -27.13 9.02
CA ALA A 107 5.30 -26.88 7.59
C ALA A 107 6.66 -26.33 7.12
N ASP A 108 7.03 -26.68 5.88
CA ASP A 108 8.08 -26.02 5.09
C ASP A 108 7.45 -25.01 4.13
N VAL A 109 8.02 -23.80 4.03
CA VAL A 109 7.64 -22.78 3.03
C VAL A 109 8.84 -22.50 2.14
N VAL A 110 8.72 -22.78 0.84
CA VAL A 110 9.79 -22.65 -0.16
C VAL A 110 9.49 -21.47 -1.07
N PHE A 111 10.44 -20.53 -1.17
CA PHE A 111 10.36 -19.41 -2.11
C PHE A 111 11.23 -19.70 -3.35
N SER A 112 10.68 -19.45 -4.54
CA SER A 112 11.40 -19.59 -5.81
C SER A 112 10.90 -18.57 -6.84
N ASN A 113 11.64 -18.39 -7.93
CA ASN A 113 11.23 -17.48 -9.03
C ASN A 113 10.04 -18.02 -9.86
N GLN A 114 9.51 -19.21 -9.55
CA GLN A 114 8.41 -19.87 -10.28
C GLN A 114 7.16 -20.06 -9.41
N SER A 115 7.33 -20.13 -8.10
CA SER A 115 6.26 -20.41 -7.13
C SER A 115 6.69 -20.13 -5.70
N ILE A 116 5.69 -19.86 -4.86
CA ILE A 116 5.78 -20.00 -3.40
C ILE A 116 5.01 -21.27 -3.03
N ASP A 117 5.70 -22.24 -2.42
CA ASP A 117 5.16 -23.56 -2.11
C ASP A 117 5.16 -23.81 -0.60
N ILE A 118 3.99 -24.10 -0.03
CA ILE A 118 3.81 -24.45 1.39
C ILE A 118 3.53 -25.95 1.46
N THR A 119 4.33 -26.70 2.22
CA THR A 119 4.20 -28.16 2.38
C THR A 119 4.02 -28.51 3.86
N PHE A 120 2.90 -29.15 4.20
CA PHE A 120 2.59 -29.54 5.57
C PHE A 120 3.14 -30.93 5.94
N THR A 121 3.62 -31.07 7.18
CA THR A 121 4.16 -32.34 7.68
C THR A 121 3.08 -33.35 8.10
N GLU A 122 3.50 -34.54 8.54
CA GLU A 122 2.57 -35.51 9.11
C GLU A 122 2.06 -35.05 10.49
N GLU A 123 2.90 -34.39 11.29
CA GLU A 123 2.56 -33.83 12.60
C GLU A 123 1.44 -32.78 12.49
N ALA A 124 1.45 -31.94 11.45
CA ALA A 124 0.42 -30.94 11.21
C ALA A 124 -1.00 -31.52 11.04
N SER A 125 -1.13 -32.77 10.58
CA SER A 125 -2.42 -33.46 10.43
C SER A 125 -3.11 -33.81 11.75
N GLN A 126 -2.37 -33.74 12.86
CA GLN A 126 -2.91 -33.98 14.21
C GLN A 126 -3.58 -32.73 14.82
N LEU A 127 -3.49 -31.59 14.14
CA LEU A 127 -3.96 -30.28 14.60
C LEU A 127 -5.30 -29.88 13.95
N GLU A 128 -6.13 -29.14 14.69
CA GLU A 128 -7.27 -28.38 14.16
C GLU A 128 -6.99 -26.87 14.13
N ASN A 129 -7.78 -26.10 13.38
CA ASN A 129 -7.66 -24.63 13.26
C ASN A 129 -6.26 -24.18 12.77
N VAL A 130 -5.61 -25.03 11.96
CA VAL A 130 -4.26 -24.75 11.46
C VAL A 130 -4.30 -23.49 10.62
N LYS A 131 -3.41 -22.55 10.93
CA LYS A 131 -3.30 -21.28 10.22
C LYS A 131 -1.88 -20.76 10.26
N GLY A 132 -1.53 -19.91 9.31
CA GLY A 132 -0.22 -19.28 9.30
C GLY A 132 -0.11 -18.14 8.30
N ARG A 133 1.07 -17.54 8.29
CA ARG A 133 1.46 -16.44 7.42
C ARG A 133 2.88 -16.65 6.91
N PHE A 134 3.15 -16.11 5.73
CA PHE A 134 4.51 -15.96 5.20
C PHE A 134 4.72 -14.54 4.69
N THR A 135 5.97 -14.11 4.66
CA THR A 135 6.41 -12.87 4.00
C THR A 135 7.69 -13.14 3.20
N VAL A 136 7.89 -12.45 2.08
CA VAL A 136 9.12 -12.52 1.27
C VAL A 136 9.36 -11.24 0.48
N MET A 137 10.57 -10.71 0.56
CA MET A 137 11.05 -9.62 -0.30
C MET A 137 11.66 -10.16 -1.60
N GLY A 138 11.40 -9.48 -2.72
CA GLY A 138 11.87 -9.86 -4.05
C GLY A 138 12.14 -8.66 -4.96
N GLN A 139 12.72 -8.92 -6.13
CA GLN A 139 13.10 -7.89 -7.11
C GLN A 139 12.54 -8.19 -8.51
N GLY A 140 12.25 -7.13 -9.27
CA GLY A 140 11.77 -7.20 -10.66
C GLY A 140 12.69 -6.51 -11.66
N HIS A 141 13.00 -7.17 -12.77
CA HIS A 141 13.90 -6.65 -13.82
C HIS A 141 13.30 -6.86 -15.22
N ASN A 142 13.04 -5.78 -15.97
CA ASN A 142 12.49 -5.87 -17.34
C ASN A 142 13.46 -6.63 -18.27
N THR A 143 12.96 -7.53 -19.11
CA THR A 143 13.80 -8.32 -20.03
C THR A 143 14.21 -7.55 -21.28
N ASN A 144 13.57 -6.42 -21.55
CA ASN A 144 13.98 -5.44 -22.55
C ASN A 144 14.42 -4.15 -21.84
N THR A 145 15.59 -3.63 -22.19
CA THR A 145 16.14 -2.36 -21.69
C THR A 145 16.57 -1.42 -22.82
N SER A 146 16.25 -1.71 -24.09
CA SER A 146 16.56 -0.82 -25.22
C SER A 146 15.53 0.29 -25.46
N GLU A 147 14.38 0.23 -24.79
CA GLU A 147 13.30 1.22 -24.87
C GLU A 147 12.46 1.19 -23.59
N SER A 148 11.78 2.30 -23.25
CA SER A 148 10.93 2.37 -22.06
C SER A 148 9.75 1.41 -22.16
N ASN A 149 9.54 0.58 -21.13
CA ASN A 149 8.50 -0.45 -21.14
C ASN A 149 8.03 -0.80 -19.72
N ILE A 150 6.89 -1.49 -19.63
CA ILE A 150 6.37 -2.05 -18.38
C ILE A 150 6.23 -3.56 -18.57
N GLY A 151 6.73 -4.33 -17.62
CA GLY A 151 6.48 -5.77 -17.49
C GLY A 151 5.80 -6.06 -16.16
N THR A 152 5.10 -7.19 -16.04
CA THR A 152 4.26 -7.50 -14.86
C THR A 152 4.66 -8.85 -14.27
N ILE A 153 4.75 -8.90 -12.93
CA ILE A 153 4.94 -10.13 -12.15
C ILE A 153 3.60 -10.44 -11.46
N THR A 154 3.00 -11.58 -11.79
CA THR A 154 1.71 -12.03 -11.25
C THR A 154 1.91 -13.22 -10.31
N PHE A 155 1.44 -13.08 -9.06
CA PHE A 155 1.44 -14.11 -8.02
C PHE A 155 0.04 -14.72 -7.88
N GLY A 156 -0.05 -16.05 -7.88
CA GLY A 156 -1.31 -16.80 -7.81
C GLY A 156 -1.94 -17.09 -9.17
N GLN A 157 -3.15 -17.65 -9.16
CA GLN A 157 -3.95 -17.93 -10.35
C GLN A 157 -5.44 -17.77 -10.02
N GLY A 158 -6.13 -16.91 -10.76
CA GLY A 158 -7.56 -16.66 -10.62
C GLY A 158 -7.90 -15.53 -9.65
N LYS A 159 -8.97 -14.80 -10.01
CA LYS A 159 -9.44 -13.53 -9.42
C LYS A 159 -9.73 -13.53 -7.90
N HIS A 160 -9.55 -14.65 -7.19
CA HIS A 160 -9.72 -14.76 -5.73
C HIS A 160 -8.45 -14.43 -4.94
N TYR A 161 -7.25 -14.77 -5.45
CA TYR A 161 -5.98 -14.49 -4.75
C TYR A 161 -4.87 -13.91 -5.66
N GLU A 162 -5.09 -13.81 -6.97
CA GLU A 162 -4.15 -13.20 -7.94
C GLU A 162 -3.72 -11.77 -7.55
N LYS A 163 -2.41 -11.48 -7.64
CA LYS A 163 -1.78 -10.18 -7.30
C LYS A 163 -0.66 -9.82 -8.28
N ASP A 164 -0.69 -8.59 -8.79
CA ASP A 164 0.26 -8.08 -9.78
C ASP A 164 1.22 -7.04 -9.19
N VAL A 165 2.48 -7.07 -9.67
CA VAL A 165 3.49 -6.02 -9.48
C VAL A 165 3.96 -5.56 -10.86
N ASP A 166 3.66 -4.31 -11.21
CA ASP A 166 4.09 -3.68 -12.47
C ASP A 166 5.50 -3.07 -12.34
N VAL A 167 6.43 -3.55 -13.16
CA VAL A 167 7.85 -3.18 -13.16
C VAL A 167 8.13 -2.24 -14.33
N VAL A 168 8.43 -0.98 -14.01
CA VAL A 168 8.55 0.12 -14.96
C VAL A 168 10.02 0.38 -15.29
N TYR A 169 10.41 0.16 -16.54
CA TYR A 169 11.71 0.58 -17.07
C TYR A 169 11.55 1.86 -17.90
N THR A 170 12.31 2.90 -17.55
CA THR A 170 12.46 4.11 -18.38
C THR A 170 13.84 4.09 -19.01
N HIS A 171 13.90 4.06 -20.34
CA HIS A 171 15.16 4.16 -21.07
C HIS A 171 15.70 5.59 -21.05
N SER A 172 17.00 5.74 -20.81
CA SER A 172 17.71 7.02 -20.84
C SER A 172 18.75 7.00 -21.95
N GLU A 173 18.52 7.76 -23.01
CA GLU A 173 19.46 7.89 -24.15
C GLU A 173 20.74 8.68 -23.79
N THR A 174 20.79 9.32 -22.62
CA THR A 174 21.92 10.15 -22.19
C THR A 174 22.70 9.50 -21.06
N GLY A 175 23.92 9.05 -21.35
CA GLY A 175 24.95 8.86 -20.33
C GLY A 175 25.40 10.23 -19.82
N VAL A 176 25.03 10.56 -18.57
CA VAL A 176 25.40 11.84 -17.94
C VAL A 176 26.88 11.78 -17.55
N GLU A 177 27.68 12.72 -18.06
CA GLU A 177 29.07 12.87 -17.62
C GLU A 177 29.10 13.18 -16.12
N THR A 178 29.90 12.42 -15.36
CA THR A 178 30.04 12.59 -13.91
C THR A 178 31.43 13.09 -13.57
N ASP A 179 31.52 14.05 -12.66
CA ASP A 179 32.78 14.57 -12.13
C ASP A 179 33.37 13.71 -10.99
N ASN A 180 32.62 12.69 -10.54
CA ASN A 180 32.90 11.91 -9.34
C ASN A 180 34.16 11.04 -9.49
N VAL A 181 35.06 11.13 -8.50
CA VAL A 181 36.31 10.35 -8.44
C VAL A 181 36.27 9.20 -7.43
N TYR A 182 35.32 9.16 -6.51
CA TYR A 182 35.14 8.01 -5.61
C TYR A 182 33.69 7.90 -5.17
N SER A 183 33.11 6.69 -5.26
CA SER A 183 31.83 6.40 -4.61
C SER A 183 31.76 4.99 -4.02
N LYS A 184 31.13 4.89 -2.86
CA LYS A 184 30.74 3.62 -2.21
C LYS A 184 29.26 3.35 -2.47
N GLN A 185 28.90 2.11 -2.76
CA GLN A 185 27.50 1.67 -2.86
C GLN A 185 27.29 0.34 -2.13
N GLY A 186 26.10 0.14 -1.57
CA GLY A 186 25.67 -1.11 -0.97
C GLY A 186 24.62 -1.77 -1.86
N ILE A 187 24.94 -2.95 -2.40
CA ILE A 187 24.06 -3.70 -3.28
C ILE A 187 23.84 -5.09 -2.71
N SER A 188 22.62 -5.36 -2.26
CA SER A 188 22.16 -6.70 -1.91
C SER A 188 21.28 -7.22 -3.03
N TYR A 189 21.31 -8.54 -3.24
CA TYR A 189 20.50 -9.21 -4.26
C TYR A 189 19.55 -10.20 -3.60
N ALA A 190 18.29 -10.25 -4.03
CA ALA A 190 17.34 -11.24 -3.52
C ALA A 190 17.86 -12.68 -3.70
N ALA A 191 18.65 -12.96 -4.74
CA ALA A 191 19.25 -14.27 -5.00
C ALA A 191 20.38 -14.68 -4.02
N ASP A 192 20.99 -13.74 -3.30
CA ASP A 192 22.07 -14.00 -2.33
C ASP A 192 21.77 -13.24 -1.01
N PRO A 193 20.64 -13.53 -0.35
CA PRO A 193 20.07 -12.71 0.72
C PRO A 193 20.93 -12.70 2.00
N LYS A 194 21.96 -13.56 2.06
CA LYS A 194 22.91 -13.63 3.16
C LYS A 194 24.09 -12.68 3.00
N HIS A 195 24.19 -11.93 1.89
CA HIS A 195 25.35 -11.08 1.61
C HIS A 195 24.98 -9.68 1.11
N ALA A 196 25.56 -8.66 1.74
CA ALA A 196 25.67 -7.32 1.17
C ALA A 196 26.91 -7.25 0.27
N THR A 197 26.78 -6.75 -0.95
CA THR A 197 27.94 -6.45 -1.83
C THR A 197 28.27 -4.98 -1.72
N TRP A 198 29.42 -4.67 -1.13
CA TRP A 198 29.98 -3.33 -1.09
C TRP A 198 30.77 -3.07 -2.37
N VAL A 199 30.30 -2.09 -3.14
CA VAL A 199 30.89 -1.67 -4.41
C VAL A 199 31.70 -0.39 -4.16
N PHE A 200 32.96 -0.40 -4.57
CA PHE A 200 33.89 0.71 -4.48
C PHE A 200 34.23 1.15 -5.90
N THR A 201 33.70 2.30 -6.34
CA THR A 201 34.02 2.89 -7.65
C THR A 201 35.10 3.95 -7.48
N LEU A 202 36.22 3.78 -8.17
CA LEU A 202 37.34 4.71 -8.24
C LEU A 202 37.36 5.35 -9.64
N ASN A 203 37.59 6.66 -9.68
CA ASN A 203 37.66 7.47 -10.89
C ASN A 203 36.48 7.29 -11.86
N ALA A 204 35.23 7.41 -11.38
CA ALA A 204 34.05 7.27 -12.24
C ALA A 204 34.05 8.25 -13.43
N ALA A 205 34.62 9.45 -13.21
CA ALA A 205 34.85 10.50 -14.20
C ALA A 205 35.92 10.17 -15.27
N LYS A 206 36.67 9.05 -15.14
CA LYS A 206 37.81 8.68 -16.00
C LYS A 206 38.83 9.82 -16.17
N LYS A 207 39.08 10.61 -15.12
CA LYS A 207 40.02 11.74 -15.13
C LYS A 207 41.45 11.24 -15.37
N SER A 208 42.21 12.03 -16.13
CA SER A 208 43.65 11.85 -16.31
C SER A 208 44.40 12.36 -15.07
N SER A 209 45.42 11.62 -14.64
CA SER A 209 46.31 11.97 -13.53
C SER A 209 47.77 12.14 -13.96
N GLY A 210 48.12 11.79 -15.21
CA GLY A 210 49.52 11.62 -15.62
C GLY A 210 50.19 10.36 -15.06
N GLY A 211 49.39 9.39 -14.59
CA GLY A 211 49.83 8.13 -13.97
C GLY A 211 50.28 8.25 -12.50
N SER A 212 50.10 9.41 -11.85
CA SER A 212 50.52 9.62 -10.47
C SER A 212 49.45 9.37 -9.41
N ALA A 213 48.20 9.10 -9.79
CA ALA A 213 47.14 8.80 -8.82
C ALA A 213 47.42 7.51 -8.00
N PHE A 214 47.19 7.60 -6.69
CA PHE A 214 47.24 6.47 -5.77
C PHE A 214 46.11 6.57 -4.74
N TYR A 215 45.18 5.60 -4.75
CA TYR A 215 44.12 5.49 -3.76
C TYR A 215 44.55 4.61 -2.59
N VAL A 216 44.27 5.08 -1.37
CA VAL A 216 44.30 4.30 -0.14
C VAL A 216 42.91 4.39 0.49
N ILE A 217 42.19 3.27 0.52
CA ILE A 217 40.84 3.15 1.09
C ILE A 217 40.93 2.20 2.27
N ASN A 218 40.51 2.63 3.46
CA ASN A 218 40.30 1.75 4.61
C ASN A 218 38.79 1.62 4.85
N ASP A 219 38.32 0.43 5.18
CA ASP A 219 36.89 0.14 5.36
C ASP A 219 36.73 -0.87 6.50
N THR A 220 35.69 -0.72 7.31
CA THR A 220 35.52 -1.49 8.54
C THR A 220 34.05 -1.76 8.81
N LEU A 221 33.67 -3.04 8.75
CA LEU A 221 32.30 -3.47 9.01
C LEU A 221 31.96 -3.33 10.50
N ASN A 222 30.73 -2.90 10.77
CA ASN A 222 30.12 -2.98 12.11
C ASN A 222 29.68 -4.43 12.42
N ASP A 223 29.01 -4.62 13.56
CA ASP A 223 28.65 -5.96 14.05
C ASP A 223 27.54 -6.66 13.26
N THR A 224 26.87 -5.99 12.30
CA THR A 224 25.80 -6.58 11.47
C THR A 224 26.29 -7.59 10.43
N MET A 225 27.60 -7.59 10.11
CA MET A 225 28.15 -8.34 8.98
C MET A 225 29.68 -8.56 9.09
N ASN A 226 30.20 -9.53 8.33
CA ASN A 226 31.63 -9.86 8.27
C ASN A 226 32.05 -10.11 6.80
N TRP A 227 33.28 -9.79 6.41
CA TRP A 227 33.79 -10.01 5.05
C TRP A 227 33.87 -11.49 4.71
N ASP A 228 33.28 -11.91 3.59
CA ASP A 228 33.43 -13.27 3.08
C ASP A 228 34.77 -13.40 2.33
N ILE A 229 35.85 -13.57 3.10
CA ILE A 229 37.23 -13.59 2.58
C ILE A 229 37.42 -14.71 1.54
N GLU A 230 36.75 -15.86 1.69
CA GLU A 230 36.89 -16.99 0.77
C GLU A 230 36.14 -16.74 -0.54
N LYS A 231 34.86 -16.33 -0.47
CA LYS A 231 34.04 -16.03 -1.65
C LYS A 231 34.58 -14.85 -2.45
N ASN A 232 35.12 -13.83 -1.79
CA ASN A 232 35.78 -12.70 -2.48
C ASN A 232 37.07 -13.11 -3.19
N LYS A 233 37.86 -14.05 -2.64
CA LYS A 233 39.05 -14.58 -3.31
C LYS A 233 38.72 -15.54 -4.46
N ALA A 234 37.58 -16.21 -4.39
CA ALA A 234 37.06 -17.09 -5.45
C ALA A 234 36.27 -16.35 -6.55
N GLU A 235 35.94 -15.08 -6.37
CA GLU A 235 35.10 -14.32 -7.29
C GLU A 235 35.83 -14.01 -8.61
N MET A 236 35.22 -14.39 -9.73
CA MET A 236 35.75 -14.20 -11.09
C MET A 236 35.48 -12.78 -11.62
N TYR A 237 34.48 -12.11 -11.06
CA TYR A 237 34.04 -10.77 -11.45
C TYR A 237 34.18 -9.77 -10.28
N ALA A 238 35.34 -9.84 -9.60
CA ALA A 238 35.62 -9.07 -8.40
C ALA A 238 35.98 -7.61 -8.68
N VAL A 239 36.68 -7.36 -9.80
CA VAL A 239 37.06 -6.01 -10.25
C VAL A 239 36.71 -5.81 -11.72
N ASN A 240 36.02 -4.73 -12.07
CA ASN A 240 35.92 -4.24 -13.44
C ASN A 240 36.85 -3.05 -13.64
N VAL A 241 37.55 -2.99 -14.77
CA VAL A 241 38.26 -1.80 -15.25
C VAL A 241 37.63 -1.38 -16.57
N GLU A 242 37.12 -0.15 -16.62
CA GLU A 242 36.42 0.44 -17.77
C GLU A 242 37.27 1.58 -18.35
N TYR A 243 37.69 1.46 -19.60
CA TYR A 243 38.68 2.33 -20.24
C TYR A 243 38.03 3.51 -20.98
N ALA A 244 38.83 4.51 -21.38
CA ALA A 244 38.37 5.75 -22.01
C ALA A 244 37.61 5.56 -23.34
N ASP A 245 37.88 4.47 -24.08
CA ASP A 245 37.21 4.08 -25.32
C ASP A 245 35.91 3.29 -25.11
N GLY A 246 35.53 3.02 -23.85
CA GLY A 246 34.30 2.34 -23.47
C GLY A 246 34.38 0.81 -23.40
N HIS A 247 35.53 0.19 -23.68
CA HIS A 247 35.68 -1.25 -23.36
C HIS A 247 35.88 -1.46 -21.85
N SER A 248 35.55 -2.65 -21.34
CA SER A 248 35.86 -3.02 -19.95
C SER A 248 36.32 -4.46 -19.81
N THR A 249 37.09 -4.71 -18.77
CA THR A 249 37.69 -6.00 -18.42
C THR A 249 37.32 -6.36 -17.00
N TRP A 250 36.80 -7.57 -16.78
CA TRP A 250 36.61 -8.14 -15.45
C TRP A 250 37.82 -8.99 -15.03
N LEU A 251 38.17 -8.91 -13.75
CA LEU A 251 39.36 -9.51 -13.14
C LEU A 251 39.02 -10.16 -11.78
N THR A 252 39.73 -11.23 -11.43
CA THR A 252 39.83 -11.70 -10.04
C THR A 252 40.64 -10.72 -9.19
N LEU A 253 40.55 -10.81 -7.85
CA LEU A 253 41.42 -10.03 -6.96
C LEU A 253 42.92 -10.29 -7.18
N GLU A 254 43.30 -11.52 -7.53
CA GLU A 254 44.70 -11.87 -7.85
C GLU A 254 45.16 -11.20 -9.15
N GLN A 255 44.33 -11.22 -10.19
CA GLN A 255 44.62 -10.54 -11.46
C GLN A 255 44.67 -9.01 -11.30
N ALA A 256 43.74 -8.44 -10.52
CA ALA A 256 43.71 -7.01 -10.22
C ALA A 256 44.99 -6.56 -9.47
N ALA A 257 45.50 -7.37 -8.54
CA ALA A 257 46.74 -7.10 -7.82
C ALA A 257 47.94 -6.98 -8.77
N THR A 258 48.04 -7.82 -9.81
CA THR A 258 49.10 -7.71 -10.83
C THR A 258 49.06 -6.43 -11.66
N GLN A 259 47.92 -5.72 -11.68
CA GLN A 259 47.73 -4.45 -12.37
C GLN A 259 47.81 -3.23 -11.43
N GLY A 260 48.09 -3.43 -10.13
CA GLY A 260 48.23 -2.37 -9.13
C GLY A 260 47.02 -2.17 -8.21
N ILE A 261 45.93 -2.95 -8.37
CA ILE A 261 44.70 -2.86 -7.56
C ILE A 261 44.70 -3.98 -6.51
N ASN A 262 45.13 -3.66 -5.29
CA ASN A 262 45.37 -4.63 -4.21
C ASN A 262 44.29 -4.50 -3.13
N VAL A 263 43.51 -5.57 -2.90
CA VAL A 263 42.55 -5.67 -1.79
C VAL A 263 43.13 -6.55 -0.68
N ASN A 264 43.42 -5.96 0.47
CA ASN A 264 44.03 -6.63 1.62
C ASN A 264 43.02 -6.79 2.76
N PHE A 265 42.63 -8.03 3.06
CA PHE A 265 41.79 -8.37 4.22
C PHE A 265 42.68 -8.50 5.46
N LYS A 266 42.59 -7.53 6.38
CA LYS A 266 43.34 -7.52 7.65
C LYS A 266 42.76 -8.54 8.64
N ASN A 267 41.44 -8.62 8.66
CA ASN A 267 40.63 -9.63 9.34
C ASN A 267 39.25 -9.70 8.63
N ASP A 268 38.24 -10.26 9.28
CA ASP A 268 36.86 -10.39 8.80
C ASP A 268 35.99 -9.12 9.02
N LYS A 269 36.53 -8.06 9.62
CA LYS A 269 35.90 -6.72 9.73
C LYS A 269 36.60 -5.66 8.88
N GLU A 270 37.93 -5.68 8.85
CA GLU A 270 38.79 -4.63 8.29
C GLU A 270 39.41 -5.03 6.95
N ILE A 271 39.27 -4.14 5.96
CA ILE A 271 40.01 -4.20 4.69
C ILE A 271 40.79 -2.92 4.41
N GLU A 272 41.79 -3.04 3.56
CA GLU A 272 42.53 -1.93 2.96
C GLU A 272 42.67 -2.16 1.46
N ILE A 273 42.16 -1.23 0.66
CA ILE A 273 42.28 -1.25 -0.80
C ILE A 273 43.32 -0.21 -1.21
N ASN A 274 44.37 -0.66 -1.89
CA ASN A 274 45.44 0.16 -2.42
C ASN A 274 45.45 0.04 -3.95
N ALA A 275 45.14 1.13 -4.67
CA ALA A 275 45.14 1.13 -6.15
C ALA A 275 46.10 2.19 -6.69
N ASN A 276 47.18 1.77 -7.37
CA ASN A 276 48.23 2.66 -7.89
C ASN A 276 48.56 2.50 -9.38
N GLY A 277 49.04 3.60 -9.97
CA GLY A 277 49.74 3.63 -11.25
C GLY A 277 48.83 3.71 -12.48
N ASN A 278 49.41 3.40 -13.64
CA ASN A 278 48.80 3.61 -14.96
C ASN A 278 47.41 2.97 -15.16
N ILE A 279 47.02 2.00 -14.33
CA ILE A 279 45.70 1.36 -14.42
C ILE A 279 44.54 2.32 -14.10
N LEU A 280 44.80 3.42 -13.40
CA LEU A 280 43.83 4.48 -13.07
C LEU A 280 43.77 5.61 -14.12
N GLU A 281 44.65 5.60 -15.12
CA GLU A 281 44.86 6.72 -16.04
C GLU A 281 43.81 6.71 -17.17
N GLY A 282 42.80 7.57 -17.07
CA GLY A 282 41.70 7.60 -18.04
C GLY A 282 40.74 6.42 -17.93
N THR A 283 40.71 5.75 -16.77
CA THR A 283 39.86 4.58 -16.50
C THR A 283 38.95 4.84 -15.30
N LYS A 284 37.91 4.01 -15.20
CA LYS A 284 37.05 3.84 -14.04
C LYS A 284 37.27 2.41 -13.54
N VAL A 285 37.46 2.24 -12.23
CA VAL A 285 37.67 0.93 -11.60
C VAL A 285 36.53 0.67 -10.62
N VAL A 286 35.87 -0.48 -10.72
CA VAL A 286 34.75 -0.88 -9.85
C VAL A 286 35.14 -2.18 -9.13
N ILE A 287 35.18 -2.16 -7.80
CA ILE A 287 35.60 -3.29 -6.97
C ILE A 287 34.39 -3.77 -6.16
N ASN A 288 34.00 -5.04 -6.32
CA ASN A 288 32.84 -5.66 -5.69
C ASN A 288 33.27 -6.62 -4.59
N LEU A 289 32.97 -6.30 -3.32
CA LEU A 289 33.34 -7.13 -2.16
C LEU A 289 32.11 -7.52 -1.35
N LYS A 290 31.95 -8.81 -1.07
CA LYS A 290 30.80 -9.40 -0.37
C LYS A 290 31.07 -9.52 1.14
N ALA A 291 30.12 -9.05 1.95
CA ALA A 291 30.09 -9.26 3.39
C ALA A 291 28.87 -10.11 3.75
N SER A 292 29.08 -11.22 4.47
CA SER A 292 28.02 -12.06 5.02
C SER A 292 27.33 -11.35 6.18
N LEU A 293 26.00 -11.28 6.13
CA LEU A 293 25.18 -10.77 7.23
C LEU A 293 25.18 -11.75 8.42
N THR A 294 25.10 -11.24 9.64
CA THR A 294 24.94 -12.10 10.84
C THR A 294 23.55 -12.71 10.90
N GLN A 295 23.41 -13.85 11.57
CA GLN A 295 22.12 -14.54 11.68
C GLN A 295 21.08 -13.68 12.43
N GLU A 296 21.50 -12.92 13.43
CA GLU A 296 20.65 -11.97 14.17
C GLU A 296 20.01 -10.92 13.24
N VAL A 297 20.75 -10.43 12.24
CA VAL A 297 20.26 -9.49 11.21
C VAL A 297 19.37 -10.17 10.16
N LEU A 298 19.50 -11.49 9.96
CA LEU A 298 18.67 -12.27 9.05
C LEU A 298 17.35 -12.77 9.69
N ASP A 299 17.30 -12.78 11.03
CA ASP A 299 16.14 -13.16 11.84
C ASP A 299 15.33 -11.93 12.30
N ASP A 300 15.96 -10.75 12.48
CA ASP A 300 15.30 -9.49 12.84
C ASP A 300 14.72 -8.76 11.62
N LEU A 301 13.42 -8.94 11.42
CA LEU A 301 12.63 -8.35 10.32
C LEU A 301 12.53 -6.80 10.38
N ASP A 302 12.85 -6.15 11.50
CA ASP A 302 12.87 -4.69 11.59
C ASP A 302 14.18 -4.07 11.05
N VAL A 303 15.26 -4.86 10.92
CA VAL A 303 16.55 -4.41 10.34
C VAL A 303 16.46 -4.41 8.81
N LYS A 304 16.01 -3.29 8.23
CA LYS A 304 15.78 -3.17 6.77
C LYS A 304 17.05 -2.91 5.94
N PHE A 305 18.09 -2.37 6.57
CA PHE A 305 19.36 -2.03 5.92
C PHE A 305 20.52 -2.34 6.86
N VAL A 306 21.66 -2.70 6.28
CA VAL A 306 22.97 -2.64 6.94
C VAL A 306 23.79 -1.47 6.38
N GLU A 307 24.58 -0.83 7.24
CA GLU A 307 25.38 0.35 6.91
C GLU A 307 26.87 0.03 6.89
N ASN A 308 27.60 0.59 5.93
CA ASN A 308 29.05 0.53 5.87
C ASN A 308 29.65 1.88 5.42
N SER A 309 30.84 2.22 5.91
CA SER A 309 31.52 3.50 5.68
C SER A 309 33.01 3.30 5.39
N SER A 310 33.54 4.08 4.45
CA SER A 310 34.95 4.03 4.04
C SER A 310 35.71 5.31 4.40
N SER A 311 37.03 5.18 4.56
CA SER A 311 37.96 6.31 4.72
C SER A 311 38.94 6.30 3.56
N VAL A 312 38.84 7.32 2.69
CA VAL A 312 39.57 7.39 1.42
C VAL A 312 40.61 8.50 1.46
N LYS A 313 41.78 8.24 0.86
CA LYS A 313 42.78 9.24 0.50
C LYS A 313 43.26 9.00 -0.91
N ILE A 314 43.39 10.07 -1.70
CA ILE A 314 43.99 10.03 -3.03
C ILE A 314 45.27 10.85 -2.98
N HIS A 315 46.39 10.24 -3.36
CA HIS A 315 47.70 10.86 -3.43
C HIS A 315 48.12 11.09 -4.88
N GLY A 316 48.96 12.09 -5.13
CA GLY A 316 49.51 12.38 -6.47
C GLY A 316 48.56 13.08 -7.44
N VAL A 317 47.48 13.68 -6.95
CA VAL A 317 46.51 14.50 -7.71
C VAL A 317 46.25 15.83 -6.97
N ASN A 318 45.61 16.80 -7.63
CA ASN A 318 45.11 18.01 -6.97
C ASN A 318 43.76 17.71 -6.28
N GLU A 319 43.71 17.80 -4.95
CA GLU A 319 42.50 17.58 -4.13
C GLU A 319 41.31 18.47 -4.57
N SER A 320 41.57 19.66 -5.13
CA SER A 320 40.51 20.56 -5.62
C SER A 320 39.96 20.20 -7.01
N GLU A 321 40.60 19.29 -7.75
CA GLU A 321 40.15 18.76 -9.05
C GLU A 321 39.59 17.32 -8.93
N TRP A 322 39.94 16.63 -7.85
CA TRP A 322 39.49 15.30 -7.46
C TRP A 322 38.72 15.32 -6.11
N PRO A 323 37.63 16.10 -5.99
CA PRO A 323 36.85 16.17 -4.75
C PRO A 323 36.08 14.87 -4.50
N ILE A 324 36.06 14.42 -3.25
CA ILE A 324 35.20 13.33 -2.77
C ILE A 324 34.06 13.96 -1.96
N SER A 325 32.81 13.54 -2.17
CA SER A 325 31.69 13.95 -1.31
C SER A 325 31.70 13.15 -0.01
N GLU A 326 31.26 13.74 1.10
CA GLU A 326 31.03 12.98 2.34
C GLU A 326 29.96 11.89 2.10
N ASP A 327 28.92 12.22 1.31
CA ASP A 327 27.86 11.29 0.92
C ASP A 327 28.38 10.06 0.15
N ASP A 328 29.50 10.19 -0.56
CA ASP A 328 30.13 9.11 -1.33
C ASP A 328 30.93 8.11 -0.46
N LEU A 329 31.23 8.46 0.80
CA LEU A 329 31.96 7.61 1.75
C LEU A 329 31.06 6.60 2.47
N HIS A 330 29.75 6.85 2.52
CA HIS A 330 28.77 6.09 3.29
C HIS A 330 27.80 5.35 2.36
N ALA A 331 27.41 4.13 2.72
CA ALA A 331 26.42 3.38 1.95
C ALA A 331 25.56 2.44 2.82
N GLN A 332 24.31 2.28 2.40
CA GLN A 332 23.36 1.29 2.93
C GLN A 332 23.17 0.15 1.92
N ALA A 333 22.98 -1.07 2.40
CA ALA A 333 22.57 -2.22 1.61
C ALA A 333 21.30 -2.86 2.23
N ILE A 334 20.32 -3.22 1.41
CA ILE A 334 19.03 -3.79 1.86
C ILE A 334 19.23 -5.18 2.47
N VAL A 335 18.48 -5.50 3.53
CA VAL A 335 18.38 -6.88 4.03
C VAL A 335 17.18 -7.57 3.39
N TYR A 336 17.38 -8.72 2.76
CA TYR A 336 16.32 -9.49 2.10
C TYR A 336 15.62 -10.42 3.07
N HIS A 337 14.54 -9.92 3.65
CA HIS A 337 13.73 -10.65 4.59
C HIS A 337 12.78 -11.64 3.90
N SER A 338 12.65 -12.80 4.53
CA SER A 338 11.50 -13.68 4.40
C SER A 338 11.27 -14.40 5.72
N GLY A 339 10.07 -14.93 5.92
CA GLY A 339 9.75 -15.65 7.15
C GLY A 339 8.42 -16.35 7.06
N ALA A 340 8.23 -17.39 7.87
CA ALA A 340 6.99 -18.13 7.97
C ALA A 340 6.65 -18.41 9.45
N SER A 341 5.37 -18.35 9.80
CA SER A 341 4.88 -18.59 11.17
C SER A 341 3.45 -19.11 11.15
N GLY A 342 3.06 -19.92 12.13
CA GLY A 342 1.74 -20.56 12.16
C GLY A 342 1.51 -21.40 13.42
N GLU A 343 0.25 -21.75 13.65
CA GLU A 343 -0.24 -22.42 14.86
C GLU A 343 -1.49 -23.28 14.54
N GLY A 344 -1.84 -24.19 15.45
CA GLY A 344 -3.04 -25.02 15.43
C GLY A 344 -3.34 -25.62 16.82
N THR A 345 -4.33 -26.49 16.94
CA THR A 345 -4.83 -27.02 18.22
C THR A 345 -4.66 -28.54 18.33
N ILE A 346 -3.99 -29.03 19.38
CA ILE A 346 -3.73 -30.46 19.62
C ILE A 346 -5.02 -31.19 20.05
N ARG A 347 -5.24 -32.41 19.54
CA ARG A 347 -6.38 -33.27 19.91
C ARG A 347 -6.03 -34.31 20.99
N GLY A 348 -6.96 -34.63 21.89
CA GLY A 348 -6.77 -35.61 22.98
C GLY A 348 -7.04 -37.07 22.58
N SER A 349 -6.74 -38.03 23.48
CA SER A 349 -6.98 -39.46 23.25
C SER A 349 -7.54 -40.24 24.45
N LEU A 350 -8.21 -41.36 24.15
CA LEU A 350 -8.90 -42.25 25.09
C LEU A 350 -8.47 -43.72 24.85
N SER A 351 -8.17 -44.44 25.93
CA SER A 351 -8.02 -45.89 25.95
C SER A 351 -9.06 -46.52 26.89
N ILE A 352 -9.69 -47.61 26.46
CA ILE A 352 -10.65 -48.40 27.24
C ILE A 352 -10.13 -49.84 27.30
N VAL A 353 -10.21 -50.48 28.47
CA VAL A 353 -9.80 -51.88 28.68
C VAL A 353 -10.90 -52.69 29.37
N LYS A 354 -11.15 -53.92 28.89
CA LYS A 354 -12.25 -54.79 29.30
C LYS A 354 -11.75 -56.14 29.80
N TYR A 355 -12.10 -56.47 31.04
CA TYR A 355 -11.70 -57.73 31.69
C TYR A 355 -12.87 -58.56 32.23
N GLU A 356 -12.59 -59.83 32.49
CA GLU A 356 -13.39 -60.68 33.37
C GLU A 356 -13.28 -60.20 34.81
N LYS A 357 -14.42 -60.13 35.52
CA LYS A 357 -14.53 -59.53 36.85
C LYS A 357 -13.62 -60.22 37.88
N GLY A 358 -12.72 -59.44 38.51
CA GLY A 358 -11.71 -59.95 39.43
C GLY A 358 -10.55 -60.71 38.76
N SER A 359 -10.33 -60.53 37.46
CA SER A 359 -9.32 -61.23 36.66
C SER A 359 -8.60 -60.25 35.70
N THR A 360 -7.43 -60.66 35.20
CA THR A 360 -6.70 -59.94 34.13
C THR A 360 -6.97 -60.52 32.73
N LYS A 361 -7.87 -61.51 32.62
CA LYS A 361 -8.26 -62.15 31.36
C LYS A 361 -9.17 -61.20 30.54
N PRO A 362 -8.78 -60.82 29.32
CA PRO A 362 -9.51 -59.83 28.53
C PRO A 362 -10.83 -60.39 27.97
N ILE A 363 -11.80 -59.49 27.73
CA ILE A 363 -13.05 -59.82 27.03
C ILE A 363 -13.07 -59.09 25.67
N PRO A 364 -12.88 -59.81 24.55
CA PRO A 364 -12.97 -59.25 23.20
C PRO A 364 -14.43 -59.13 22.71
N ASN A 365 -14.65 -58.30 21.70
CA ASN A 365 -15.93 -58.06 21.02
C ASN A 365 -17.06 -57.49 21.91
N VAL A 366 -16.72 -56.69 22.93
CA VAL A 366 -17.68 -55.88 23.70
C VAL A 366 -17.78 -54.49 23.06
N THR A 367 -18.99 -54.05 22.73
CA THR A 367 -19.25 -52.76 22.08
C THR A 367 -19.54 -51.68 23.13
N PHE A 368 -18.77 -50.60 23.07
CA PHE A 368 -18.99 -49.38 23.83
C PHE A 368 -19.47 -48.26 22.92
N LYS A 369 -20.43 -47.46 23.39
CA LYS A 369 -20.85 -46.19 22.79
C LYS A 369 -20.20 -45.04 23.55
N ILE A 370 -19.51 -44.16 22.84
CA ILE A 370 -18.88 -42.93 23.34
C ILE A 370 -19.69 -41.74 22.81
N GLU A 371 -20.20 -40.89 23.70
CA GLU A 371 -21.15 -39.82 23.42
C GLU A 371 -20.64 -38.47 23.96
N ARG A 372 -20.86 -37.37 23.22
CA ARG A 372 -20.64 -36.00 23.73
C ARG A 372 -21.79 -35.56 24.62
N ILE A 373 -21.48 -35.07 25.82
CA ILE A 373 -22.50 -34.56 26.75
C ILE A 373 -23.04 -33.19 26.31
N ASP A 374 -22.28 -32.45 25.50
CA ASP A 374 -22.71 -31.17 24.89
C ASP A 374 -23.65 -31.32 23.68
N GLY A 375 -23.91 -32.54 23.21
CA GLY A 375 -24.84 -32.83 22.11
C GLY A 375 -24.41 -32.33 20.72
N ARG A 376 -23.17 -31.88 20.55
CA ARG A 376 -22.57 -31.53 19.25
C ARG A 376 -22.04 -32.77 18.53
N GLU A 377 -21.59 -32.59 17.29
CA GLU A 377 -20.93 -33.64 16.50
C GLU A 377 -19.53 -33.98 17.05
N ILE A 378 -19.10 -35.23 16.86
CA ILE A 378 -17.74 -35.71 17.09
C ILE A 378 -16.99 -35.65 15.75
N ASN A 379 -15.99 -34.78 15.66
CA ASN A 379 -15.00 -34.85 14.59
C ASN A 379 -13.89 -35.82 15.01
N ILE A 380 -13.53 -36.76 14.14
CA ILE A 380 -12.36 -37.63 14.24
C ILE A 380 -11.58 -37.59 12.93
N SER A 381 -10.30 -37.97 12.96
CA SER A 381 -9.48 -38.05 11.75
C SER A 381 -9.98 -39.13 10.79
N SER A 382 -9.85 -38.90 9.48
CA SER A 382 -10.25 -39.84 8.42
C SER A 382 -9.56 -41.20 8.49
N SER A 383 -8.46 -41.31 9.22
CA SER A 383 -7.79 -42.58 9.57
C SER A 383 -8.63 -43.54 10.44
N LEU A 384 -9.80 -43.12 10.94
CA LEU A 384 -10.72 -43.93 11.75
C LEU A 384 -12.03 -44.30 11.03
N SER A 385 -12.22 -43.95 9.75
CA SER A 385 -13.44 -44.32 9.03
C SER A 385 -13.46 -45.79 8.59
N ASN A 386 -14.39 -46.58 9.14
CA ASN A 386 -14.74 -47.95 8.74
C ASN A 386 -13.58 -48.98 8.79
N ASN A 387 -13.09 -49.18 10.00
CA ASN A 387 -12.46 -50.42 10.47
C ASN A 387 -13.55 -51.22 11.22
N ASP A 388 -13.58 -52.56 11.14
CA ASP A 388 -14.55 -53.43 11.86
C ASP A 388 -14.66 -53.12 13.38
N GLN A 389 -13.64 -52.47 13.96
CA GLN A 389 -13.59 -52.04 15.35
C GLN A 389 -14.36 -50.74 15.66
N PHE A 390 -14.62 -49.85 14.68
CA PHE A 390 -15.13 -48.49 14.93
C PHE A 390 -16.21 -48.04 13.92
N VAL A 391 -17.33 -47.54 14.43
CA VAL A 391 -18.45 -46.98 13.65
C VAL A 391 -18.85 -45.62 14.24
N LEU A 392 -18.86 -44.57 13.42
CA LEU A 392 -19.44 -43.26 13.78
C LEU A 392 -20.94 -43.28 13.45
N SER A 393 -21.79 -42.73 14.33
CA SER A 393 -23.23 -42.66 14.08
C SER A 393 -23.58 -41.69 12.93
N ASP A 394 -24.71 -41.90 12.25
CA ASP A 394 -25.15 -41.06 11.12
C ASP A 394 -25.33 -39.58 11.50
N ASP A 395 -25.69 -39.29 12.75
CA ASP A 395 -25.79 -37.93 13.30
C ASP A 395 -24.43 -37.37 13.82
N LYS A 396 -23.37 -38.17 13.73
CA LYS A 396 -22.01 -37.99 14.27
C LYS A 396 -21.91 -37.69 15.76
N LYS A 397 -22.97 -37.86 16.57
CA LYS A 397 -22.94 -37.51 18.01
C LYS A 397 -22.33 -38.60 18.89
N SER A 398 -22.08 -39.77 18.32
CA SER A 398 -21.51 -40.91 19.03
C SER A 398 -20.62 -41.80 18.17
N ILE A 399 -19.65 -42.45 18.80
CA ILE A 399 -18.84 -43.51 18.23
C ILE A 399 -19.22 -44.81 18.93
N GLU A 400 -19.57 -45.86 18.18
CA GLU A 400 -19.59 -47.23 18.67
C GLU A 400 -18.25 -47.91 18.35
N ALA A 401 -17.65 -48.54 19.36
CA ALA A 401 -16.31 -49.12 19.28
C ALA A 401 -16.26 -50.48 19.98
N LYS A 402 -15.65 -51.49 19.36
CA LYS A 402 -15.59 -52.86 19.90
C LYS A 402 -14.22 -53.19 20.49
N THR A 403 -14.18 -53.95 21.58
CA THR A 403 -12.91 -54.41 22.16
C THR A 403 -12.21 -55.41 21.24
N ASP A 404 -10.91 -55.22 21.03
CA ASP A 404 -10.06 -56.15 20.29
C ASP A 404 -9.79 -57.45 21.07
N ASN A 405 -9.00 -58.36 20.48
CA ASN A 405 -8.59 -59.63 21.10
C ASN A 405 -7.87 -59.47 22.45
N ASP A 406 -7.28 -58.30 22.71
CA ASP A 406 -6.60 -57.93 23.95
C ASP A 406 -7.55 -57.24 24.96
N GLY A 407 -8.84 -57.13 24.63
CA GLY A 407 -9.87 -56.47 25.43
C GLY A 407 -9.82 -54.95 25.36
N LYS A 408 -9.16 -54.35 24.37
CA LYS A 408 -8.84 -52.91 24.33
C LYS A 408 -9.60 -52.15 23.24
N ILE A 409 -9.73 -50.85 23.44
CA ILE A 409 -10.16 -49.85 22.46
C ILE A 409 -9.25 -48.64 22.62
N ASN A 410 -8.74 -48.08 21.52
CA ASN A 410 -7.93 -46.86 21.54
C ASN A 410 -8.47 -45.85 20.52
N ILE A 411 -9.02 -44.74 20.99
CA ILE A 411 -9.56 -43.64 20.17
C ILE A 411 -8.62 -42.45 20.30
N LYS A 412 -8.05 -42.00 19.18
CA LYS A 412 -7.31 -40.74 19.10
C LYS A 412 -8.18 -39.66 18.44
N GLY A 413 -7.88 -38.40 18.74
CA GLY A 413 -8.45 -37.28 18.01
C GLY A 413 -9.74 -36.70 18.60
N LEU A 414 -10.00 -36.88 19.89
CA LEU A 414 -11.19 -36.32 20.54
C LEU A 414 -11.00 -34.81 20.80
N SER A 415 -12.02 -34.02 20.47
CA SER A 415 -12.07 -32.57 20.77
C SER A 415 -12.17 -32.33 22.28
N PRO A 416 -11.63 -31.22 22.83
CA PRO A 416 -11.83 -30.84 24.23
C PRO A 416 -13.32 -30.64 24.58
N THR A 417 -13.88 -31.54 25.41
CA THR A 417 -15.23 -31.45 26.02
C THR A 417 -15.42 -32.58 27.04
N LYS A 418 -16.61 -32.66 27.66
CA LYS A 418 -17.03 -33.76 28.53
C LYS A 418 -17.75 -34.85 27.74
N TYR A 419 -17.30 -36.09 27.91
CA TYR A 419 -17.81 -37.29 27.24
C TYR A 419 -18.41 -38.29 28.24
N LYS A 420 -19.29 -39.15 27.75
CA LYS A 420 -19.76 -40.36 28.42
C LYS A 420 -19.42 -41.59 27.57
N VAL A 421 -18.94 -42.65 28.20
CA VAL A 421 -18.77 -43.98 27.60
C VAL A 421 -19.73 -44.97 28.27
N THR A 422 -20.43 -45.80 27.50
CA THR A 422 -21.45 -46.75 27.96
C THR A 422 -21.28 -48.09 27.23
N GLU A 423 -21.33 -49.22 27.94
CA GLU A 423 -21.37 -50.56 27.33
C GLU A 423 -22.76 -50.82 26.72
N VAL A 424 -22.85 -51.18 25.43
CA VAL A 424 -24.14 -51.29 24.72
C VAL A 424 -24.45 -52.68 24.14
N GLU A 425 -23.43 -53.51 23.97
CA GLU A 425 -23.54 -54.90 23.50
C GLU A 425 -22.33 -55.70 24.02
N ALA A 426 -22.54 -56.96 24.40
CA ALA A 426 -21.47 -57.88 24.77
C ALA A 426 -21.71 -59.28 24.18
N PRO A 427 -20.66 -60.11 24.00
CA PRO A 427 -20.79 -61.47 23.49
C PRO A 427 -21.69 -62.38 24.34
N SER A 428 -22.30 -63.38 23.72
CA SER A 428 -23.30 -64.26 24.34
C SER A 428 -22.82 -65.05 25.56
N TYR A 429 -21.51 -65.20 25.78
CA TYR A 429 -20.92 -65.87 26.95
C TYR A 429 -20.76 -64.95 28.18
N VAL A 430 -20.93 -63.63 28.00
CA VAL A 430 -20.85 -62.61 29.05
C VAL A 430 -22.23 -62.41 29.69
N LYS A 431 -22.27 -62.07 30.97
CA LYS A 431 -23.46 -61.50 31.62
C LYS A 431 -23.49 -60.01 31.33
N PHE A 432 -24.39 -59.59 30.45
CA PHE A 432 -24.67 -58.19 30.13
C PHE A 432 -26.15 -57.91 30.37
N ASP A 433 -26.43 -56.82 31.07
CA ASP A 433 -27.76 -56.29 31.33
C ASP A 433 -27.84 -54.90 30.68
N LYS A 434 -28.75 -54.75 29.71
CA LYS A 434 -28.91 -53.52 28.94
C LYS A 434 -29.58 -52.42 29.76
N ASP A 435 -30.40 -52.77 30.74
CA ASP A 435 -31.11 -51.81 31.60
C ASP A 435 -30.20 -51.30 32.74
N ASN A 436 -29.14 -52.06 33.07
CA ASN A 436 -28.11 -51.71 34.06
C ASN A 436 -26.70 -51.62 33.43
N ALA A 437 -26.60 -51.11 32.20
CA ALA A 437 -25.36 -51.00 31.44
C ALA A 437 -24.25 -50.21 32.17
N LEU A 438 -23.01 -50.74 32.13
CA LEU A 438 -21.84 -50.05 32.70
C LEU A 438 -21.57 -48.75 31.95
N SER A 439 -21.33 -47.65 32.68
CA SER A 439 -20.95 -46.37 32.05
C SER A 439 -20.02 -45.53 32.92
N SER A 440 -19.30 -44.59 32.30
CA SER A 440 -18.37 -43.68 32.96
C SER A 440 -18.24 -42.37 32.18
N GLU A 441 -18.07 -41.24 32.88
CA GLU A 441 -17.83 -39.94 32.26
C GLU A 441 -16.36 -39.53 32.34
N PHE A 442 -15.89 -38.68 31.44
CA PHE A 442 -14.55 -38.10 31.45
C PHE A 442 -14.52 -36.72 30.75
N ILE A 443 -13.42 -35.98 30.94
CA ILE A 443 -13.16 -34.69 30.31
C ILE A 443 -11.91 -34.83 29.45
N VAL A 444 -12.01 -34.43 28.19
CA VAL A 444 -10.86 -34.13 27.34
C VAL A 444 -10.57 -32.64 27.48
N ASP A 445 -9.33 -32.28 27.76
CA ASP A 445 -8.85 -30.91 27.83
C ASP A 445 -7.51 -30.77 27.09
N GLU A 446 -7.04 -29.54 26.94
CA GLU A 446 -5.86 -29.14 26.16
C GLU A 446 -4.54 -29.80 26.61
N ASN A 447 -4.48 -30.36 27.84
CA ASN A 447 -3.27 -30.96 28.41
C ASN A 447 -3.32 -32.51 28.42
N ASN A 448 -4.49 -33.11 28.19
CA ASN A 448 -4.71 -34.56 28.37
C ASN A 448 -4.30 -35.38 27.14
N THR A 449 -3.03 -35.79 27.11
CA THR A 449 -2.47 -36.66 26.06
C THR A 449 -3.14 -38.04 25.98
N VAL A 450 -3.41 -38.71 27.12
CA VAL A 450 -4.08 -40.03 27.17
C VAL A 450 -4.99 -40.16 28.40
N ILE A 451 -6.26 -40.53 28.17
CA ILE A 451 -7.26 -40.84 29.22
C ILE A 451 -7.50 -42.34 29.25
N ASN A 452 -7.44 -42.99 30.42
CA ASN A 452 -7.64 -44.43 30.57
C ASN A 452 -8.95 -44.79 31.29
N LYS A 453 -9.65 -45.83 30.83
CA LYS A 453 -10.88 -46.39 31.44
C LYS A 453 -10.84 -47.92 31.50
N VAL A 454 -11.43 -48.51 32.53
CA VAL A 454 -11.44 -49.97 32.77
C VAL A 454 -12.86 -50.44 33.14
N PHE A 455 -13.28 -51.60 32.62
CA PHE A 455 -14.63 -52.16 32.80
C PHE A 455 -14.61 -53.70 32.98
N GLU A 456 -15.39 -54.24 33.92
CA GLU A 456 -15.34 -55.65 34.36
C GLU A 456 -16.72 -56.35 34.33
N ASN A 457 -16.82 -57.53 33.69
CA ASN A 457 -18.08 -58.31 33.62
C ASN A 457 -17.90 -59.76 34.09
N GLU A 458 -18.99 -60.40 34.48
CA GLU A 458 -19.06 -61.84 34.77
C GLU A 458 -19.36 -62.65 33.49
N VAL A 459 -19.03 -63.95 33.50
CA VAL A 459 -19.31 -64.91 32.42
C VAL A 459 -20.30 -66.00 32.88
N LYS A 460 -20.82 -66.81 31.95
CA LYS A 460 -21.87 -67.84 32.19
C LYS A 460 -21.32 -69.23 32.56
N SER A 461 -22.07 -69.97 33.37
CA SER A 461 -21.74 -71.32 33.87
C SER A 461 -22.97 -72.26 33.85
N THR A 462 -22.75 -73.57 33.98
CA THR A 462 -23.77 -74.63 33.82
C THR A 462 -23.49 -75.90 34.68
N ASP A 463 -24.52 -76.74 34.85
CA ASP A 463 -24.50 -78.02 35.59
C ASP A 463 -24.79 -79.20 34.62
N VAL A 464 -24.32 -80.43 34.93
CA VAL A 464 -24.49 -81.64 34.08
C VAL A 464 -24.93 -82.85 34.91
N SER A 465 -25.80 -83.74 34.40
CA SER A 465 -26.30 -84.91 35.17
C SER A 465 -26.81 -86.12 34.37
N VAL A 466 -26.87 -87.32 34.99
CA VAL A 466 -27.20 -88.64 34.37
C VAL A 466 -28.06 -89.54 35.28
N GLU A 467 -28.91 -90.42 34.71
CA GLU A 467 -29.85 -91.32 35.40
C GLU A 467 -29.85 -92.77 34.82
N LYS A 468 -30.21 -93.81 35.61
CA LYS A 468 -30.16 -95.23 35.18
C LYS A 468 -31.48 -96.00 35.28
N ILE A 469 -31.80 -96.82 34.25
CA ILE A 469 -33.05 -97.58 34.07
C ILE A 469 -32.76 -99.07 33.73
N TRP A 470 -33.75 -99.96 33.97
CA TRP A 470 -33.73 -101.41 33.70
C TRP A 470 -35.10 -101.91 33.20
N VAL A 471 -35.13 -102.94 32.34
CA VAL A 471 -36.37 -103.57 31.84
C VAL A 471 -36.20 -105.10 31.78
N GLY A 472 -37.13 -105.82 32.43
CA GLY A 472 -37.06 -107.28 32.60
C GLY A 472 -36.12 -107.72 33.72
N GLY A 473 -36.22 -108.99 34.13
CA GLY A 473 -35.38 -109.58 35.18
C GLY A 473 -35.74 -109.19 36.62
N ASP A 474 -34.94 -109.68 37.58
CA ASP A 474 -35.16 -109.50 39.03
C ASP A 474 -34.32 -108.33 39.59
N GLU A 475 -34.91 -107.54 40.48
CA GLU A 475 -34.31 -106.30 40.99
C GLU A 475 -33.17 -106.55 42.00
N LYS A 476 -33.20 -107.66 42.74
CA LYS A 476 -32.20 -107.96 43.78
C LYS A 476 -30.83 -108.37 43.22
N ASN A 477 -30.72 -108.56 41.92
CA ASN A 477 -29.57 -109.13 41.23
C ASN A 477 -28.99 -108.18 40.17
N ARG A 478 -29.11 -106.85 40.37
CA ARG A 478 -28.57 -105.80 39.50
C ARG A 478 -27.11 -105.43 39.87
N PRO A 479 -26.17 -105.29 38.92
CA PRO A 479 -24.78 -104.90 39.22
C PRO A 479 -24.58 -103.40 39.53
N ASN A 480 -23.41 -103.08 40.10
CA ASN A 480 -22.92 -101.71 40.30
C ASN A 480 -22.62 -100.99 38.95
N VAL A 481 -22.65 -99.66 38.97
CA VAL A 481 -22.42 -98.76 37.81
C VAL A 481 -21.73 -97.47 38.26
N TYR A 482 -20.82 -96.92 37.44
CA TYR A 482 -20.16 -95.63 37.61
C TYR A 482 -20.35 -94.79 36.32
N PHE A 483 -20.14 -93.48 36.42
CA PHE A 483 -20.26 -92.54 35.30
C PHE A 483 -19.07 -91.59 35.20
N GLN A 484 -18.52 -91.47 34.00
CA GLN A 484 -17.44 -90.54 33.66
C GLN A 484 -18.03 -89.31 32.95
N LEU A 485 -17.62 -88.10 33.36
CA LEU A 485 -17.88 -86.86 32.61
C LEU A 485 -16.80 -86.68 31.54
N MET A 486 -17.23 -86.28 30.34
CA MET A 486 -16.39 -86.05 29.17
C MET A 486 -16.59 -84.62 28.63
N ASN A 487 -15.53 -84.01 28.09
CA ASN A 487 -15.60 -82.77 27.31
C ASN A 487 -14.90 -82.97 25.96
N GLU A 488 -15.62 -82.81 24.84
CA GLU A 488 -15.17 -83.09 23.46
C GLU A 488 -14.44 -84.46 23.24
N GLY A 489 -14.54 -85.39 24.19
CA GLY A 489 -13.88 -86.70 24.17
C GLY A 489 -12.81 -86.92 25.26
N GLU A 490 -12.40 -85.88 25.98
CA GLU A 490 -11.44 -85.99 27.09
C GLU A 490 -12.14 -86.19 28.46
N LYS A 491 -11.54 -86.99 29.33
CA LYS A 491 -12.08 -87.33 30.67
C LYS A 491 -11.89 -86.16 31.65
N ILE A 492 -12.99 -85.54 32.10
CA ILE A 492 -12.95 -84.52 33.16
C ILE A 492 -13.12 -85.18 34.54
N GLY A 493 -12.01 -85.21 35.29
CA GLY A 493 -11.97 -85.76 36.64
C GLY A 493 -12.14 -87.28 36.70
N GLN A 494 -12.23 -87.81 37.93
CA GLN A 494 -12.43 -89.24 38.18
C GLN A 494 -13.91 -89.64 37.98
N PRO A 495 -14.19 -90.91 37.64
CA PRO A 495 -15.56 -91.44 37.60
C PRO A 495 -16.31 -91.24 38.92
N LYS A 496 -17.61 -90.97 38.85
CA LYS A 496 -18.51 -90.91 40.01
C LYS A 496 -19.38 -92.15 40.09
N GLN A 497 -19.49 -92.75 41.27
CA GLN A 497 -20.34 -93.91 41.51
C GLN A 497 -21.84 -93.54 41.45
N LEU A 498 -22.68 -94.47 41.01
CA LEU A 498 -24.13 -94.35 41.15
C LEU A 498 -24.58 -94.70 42.58
N GLU A 499 -24.74 -93.69 43.44
CA GLU A 499 -25.17 -93.89 44.84
C GLU A 499 -26.68 -94.20 45.00
N SER A 500 -27.50 -93.89 43.99
CA SER A 500 -28.95 -94.13 44.02
C SER A 500 -29.52 -94.31 42.60
N SER A 501 -30.04 -93.23 42.00
CA SER A 501 -30.54 -93.21 40.61
C SER A 501 -29.88 -92.14 39.73
N LYS A 502 -29.19 -91.14 40.31
CA LYS A 502 -28.68 -89.97 39.58
C LYS A 502 -27.31 -89.47 40.08
N VAL A 503 -26.51 -88.92 39.17
CA VAL A 503 -25.20 -88.26 39.43
C VAL A 503 -25.18 -86.83 38.83
N VAL A 504 -24.46 -85.88 39.45
CA VAL A 504 -24.40 -84.45 39.06
C VAL A 504 -22.97 -83.87 39.13
N TRP A 505 -22.64 -82.93 38.24
CA TRP A 505 -21.49 -82.01 38.28
C TRP A 505 -21.98 -80.56 38.16
N LYS A 506 -21.22 -79.60 38.71
CA LYS A 506 -21.68 -78.22 38.94
C LYS A 506 -20.68 -77.14 38.53
N ASP A 507 -21.21 -75.93 38.32
CA ASP A 507 -20.44 -74.67 38.16
C ASP A 507 -19.38 -74.76 37.05
N LEU A 508 -19.66 -75.53 36.00
CA LEU A 508 -18.78 -75.73 34.85
C LEU A 508 -18.89 -74.53 33.89
N PRO A 509 -17.83 -74.17 33.13
CA PRO A 509 -17.94 -73.16 32.08
C PRO A 509 -19.01 -73.55 31.05
N GLU A 510 -19.98 -72.67 30.78
CA GLU A 510 -20.90 -72.89 29.65
C GLU A 510 -20.17 -72.64 28.31
N TYR A 511 -19.17 -71.75 28.33
CA TYR A 511 -18.34 -71.41 27.19
C TYR A 511 -16.85 -71.44 27.57
N GLU A 512 -16.03 -71.99 26.68
CA GLU A 512 -14.57 -72.02 26.80
C GLU A 512 -13.97 -71.50 25.48
N ASN A 513 -13.05 -70.53 25.56
CA ASN A 513 -12.49 -69.81 24.42
C ASN A 513 -13.56 -69.31 23.40
N GLY A 514 -14.71 -68.87 23.91
CA GLY A 514 -15.84 -68.35 23.10
C GLY A 514 -16.74 -69.41 22.46
N LYS A 515 -16.43 -70.71 22.55
CA LYS A 515 -17.27 -71.80 22.05
C LYS A 515 -18.12 -72.40 23.18
N LYS A 516 -19.36 -72.81 22.89
CA LYS A 516 -20.22 -73.50 23.86
C LYS A 516 -19.68 -74.90 24.13
N VAL A 517 -19.50 -75.26 25.39
CA VAL A 517 -18.87 -76.53 25.79
C VAL A 517 -19.88 -77.68 25.69
N ASN A 518 -19.49 -78.80 25.08
CA ASN A 518 -20.36 -79.95 24.84
C ASN A 518 -19.99 -81.14 25.74
N TYR A 519 -20.54 -81.15 26.96
CA TYR A 519 -20.36 -82.22 27.93
C TYR A 519 -21.19 -83.47 27.59
N THR A 520 -20.54 -84.64 27.63
CA THR A 520 -21.19 -85.96 27.50
C THR A 520 -20.84 -86.88 28.67
N VAL A 521 -21.55 -88.00 28.80
CA VAL A 521 -21.41 -88.94 29.93
C VAL A 521 -21.37 -90.38 29.44
N GLU A 522 -20.42 -91.16 29.97
CA GLU A 522 -20.27 -92.59 29.67
C GLU A 522 -20.54 -93.47 30.88
N GLU A 523 -21.20 -94.62 30.65
CA GLU A 523 -21.46 -95.68 31.64
C GLU A 523 -20.26 -96.63 31.71
N VAL A 524 -19.63 -96.69 32.89
CA VAL A 524 -18.33 -97.34 33.13
C VAL A 524 -18.28 -98.10 34.47
N ASN A 525 -17.22 -98.87 34.64
CA ASN A 525 -16.81 -99.45 35.92
C ASN A 525 -15.96 -98.45 36.74
N GLU A 526 -15.58 -98.81 37.97
CA GLU A 526 -14.80 -97.95 38.88
C GLU A 526 -13.43 -97.49 38.32
N ASP A 527 -12.80 -98.33 37.50
CA ASP A 527 -11.54 -98.04 36.79
C ASP A 527 -11.73 -97.25 35.48
N GLY A 528 -12.97 -96.92 35.11
CA GLY A 528 -13.30 -96.21 33.89
C GLY A 528 -13.32 -97.07 32.61
N THR A 529 -13.46 -98.39 32.73
CA THR A 529 -13.69 -99.33 31.61
C THR A 529 -15.18 -99.57 31.28
N PRO A 530 -15.55 -100.08 30.07
CA PRO A 530 -16.95 -100.30 29.70
C PRO A 530 -17.68 -101.42 30.46
N TRP A 531 -19.01 -101.35 30.51
CA TRP A 531 -19.89 -102.19 31.33
C TRP A 531 -20.65 -103.27 30.53
N GLU A 532 -20.75 -104.51 31.07
CA GLU A 532 -21.48 -105.66 30.48
C GLU A 532 -22.13 -106.60 31.53
N ALA A 533 -23.18 -107.35 31.15
CA ALA A 533 -23.82 -108.37 31.98
C ALA A 533 -24.50 -109.50 31.17
N LYS A 534 -24.55 -110.72 31.73
CA LYS A 534 -25.03 -111.94 31.05
C LYS A 534 -26.55 -112.13 31.16
N GLY A 535 -27.20 -112.52 30.06
CA GLY A 535 -28.65 -112.78 30.00
C GLY A 535 -29.53 -111.54 29.79
N TYR A 536 -28.93 -110.35 29.82
CA TYR A 536 -29.52 -109.09 29.40
C TYR A 536 -28.89 -108.65 28.06
N THR A 537 -29.53 -107.72 27.36
CA THR A 537 -28.96 -107.01 26.22
C THR A 537 -28.67 -105.57 26.65
N ARG A 538 -27.46 -105.06 26.40
CA ARG A 538 -27.09 -103.69 26.77
C ARG A 538 -27.85 -102.69 25.89
N GLY A 539 -28.52 -101.72 26.54
CA GLY A 539 -29.18 -100.61 25.85
C GLY A 539 -28.25 -99.41 25.65
N LYS A 540 -28.76 -98.40 24.93
CA LYS A 540 -28.04 -97.18 24.54
C LYS A 540 -28.16 -96.08 25.61
N VAL A 541 -27.16 -95.19 25.69
CA VAL A 541 -27.22 -93.95 26.48
C VAL A 541 -27.93 -92.86 25.68
N GLU A 542 -28.97 -92.24 26.25
CA GLU A 542 -29.85 -91.31 25.53
C GLU A 542 -30.18 -90.06 26.37
N GLY A 543 -29.95 -88.85 25.84
CA GLY A 543 -30.24 -87.58 26.55
C GLY A 543 -29.38 -86.39 26.09
N SER A 544 -29.40 -85.30 26.86
CA SER A 544 -28.60 -84.09 26.63
C SER A 544 -28.31 -83.33 27.94
N ILE A 545 -27.44 -82.32 27.92
CA ILE A 545 -27.14 -81.46 29.09
C ILE A 545 -28.42 -80.85 29.68
N GLU A 546 -29.33 -80.38 28.82
CA GLU A 546 -30.58 -79.70 29.18
C GLU A 546 -31.65 -80.65 29.75
N GLN A 547 -31.48 -81.98 29.64
CA GLN A 547 -32.49 -82.99 30.01
C GLN A 547 -31.99 -84.12 30.94
N GLY A 548 -30.68 -84.39 30.96
CA GLY A 548 -30.07 -85.60 31.55
C GLY A 548 -30.09 -86.84 30.62
N PHE A 549 -29.34 -87.90 30.97
CA PHE A 549 -29.06 -89.10 30.13
C PHE A 549 -29.63 -90.47 30.70
N LYS A 550 -30.11 -91.47 29.88
CA LYS A 550 -30.99 -92.69 30.20
C LYS A 550 -30.93 -93.98 29.24
N VAL A 551 -31.82 -95.04 29.33
CA VAL A 551 -31.84 -96.44 28.62
C VAL A 551 -33.22 -97.30 28.54
N ILE A 552 -33.55 -98.25 27.57
CA ILE A 552 -34.80 -99.19 27.44
C ILE A 552 -34.79 -100.53 26.51
N ASN A 553 -35.83 -101.47 26.47
CA ASN A 553 -35.97 -102.84 25.73
C ASN A 553 -37.43 -103.45 25.34
N LYS A 554 -37.68 -104.48 24.40
CA LYS A 554 -38.98 -105.32 24.16
C LYS A 554 -39.01 -106.67 23.24
N TYR A 555 -40.18 -107.38 22.95
CA TYR A 555 -40.42 -108.73 22.20
C TYR A 555 -41.94 -109.15 21.77
N ASP A 556 -42.31 -109.99 20.71
CA ASP A 556 -43.74 -110.43 20.20
C ASP A 556 -43.96 -111.69 19.18
N SER A 557 -45.21 -112.21 18.77
CA SER A 557 -45.63 -113.04 17.48
C SER A 557 -46.94 -114.02 17.32
N GLN A 558 -47.63 -114.22 16.12
CA GLN A 558 -48.36 -115.51 15.61
C GLN A 558 -49.57 -115.51 14.50
N PRO A 559 -50.38 -116.62 14.11
CA PRO A 559 -51.45 -116.72 12.98
C PRO A 559 -52.81 -117.67 13.05
N GLY A 560 -54.00 -117.39 12.39
CA GLY A 560 -55.42 -118.03 12.49
C GLY A 560 -56.47 -118.37 11.31
N SER A 561 -57.73 -117.83 11.14
CA SER A 561 -58.72 -118.17 9.98
C SER A 561 -60.10 -117.38 9.65
N ILE A 562 -60.28 -116.39 8.71
CA ILE A 562 -61.66 -115.83 8.28
C ILE A 562 -61.81 -114.93 6.97
N VAL A 563 -63.06 -114.48 6.59
CA VAL A 563 -63.49 -113.43 5.56
C VAL A 563 -63.87 -112.06 6.19
N LEU A 564 -63.62 -110.89 5.54
CA LEU A 564 -63.83 -109.51 6.10
C LEU A 564 -64.42 -108.42 5.13
N SER A 565 -64.85 -107.24 5.66
CA SER A 565 -65.39 -106.08 4.89
C SER A 565 -65.32 -104.71 5.63
N ALA A 566 -65.59 -103.59 4.94
CA ALA A 566 -65.65 -102.22 5.49
C ALA A 566 -66.51 -101.24 4.65
N LYS A 567 -66.78 -100.03 5.17
CA LYS A 567 -67.54 -98.93 4.51
C LYS A 567 -66.65 -97.71 4.21
N LYS A 568 -66.98 -96.95 3.15
CA LYS A 568 -66.30 -95.71 2.76
C LYS A 568 -67.26 -94.50 2.66
N SER A 569 -66.76 -93.33 3.08
CA SER A 569 -67.37 -92.01 2.84
C SER A 569 -66.30 -90.94 2.51
N LEU A 570 -66.75 -89.85 1.86
CA LEU A 570 -65.98 -88.65 1.53
C LEU A 570 -66.77 -87.41 2.01
N SER A 571 -66.06 -86.34 2.34
CA SER A 571 -66.61 -85.04 2.70
C SER A 571 -65.95 -83.92 1.90
N GLY A 572 -66.67 -82.82 1.63
CA GLY A 572 -66.20 -81.71 0.79
C GLY A 572 -66.58 -81.84 -0.70
N ARG A 573 -66.88 -83.05 -1.20
CA ARG A 573 -67.57 -83.30 -2.48
C ARG A 573 -68.19 -84.71 -2.51
N ASP A 574 -68.91 -85.02 -3.58
CA ASP A 574 -69.47 -86.34 -3.85
C ASP A 574 -68.39 -87.44 -4.01
N LEU A 575 -68.72 -88.64 -3.54
CA LEU A 575 -67.92 -89.87 -3.61
C LEU A 575 -68.17 -90.58 -4.94
N VAL A 576 -67.09 -90.95 -5.66
CA VAL A 576 -67.19 -91.71 -6.91
C VAL A 576 -66.89 -93.20 -6.66
N ASP A 577 -67.55 -94.10 -7.39
CA ASP A 577 -67.27 -95.54 -7.33
C ASP A 577 -65.92 -95.90 -7.96
N GLY A 578 -65.20 -96.82 -7.34
CA GLY A 578 -63.83 -97.22 -7.71
C GLY A 578 -62.73 -96.22 -7.35
N GLU A 579 -63.07 -95.05 -6.79
CA GLU A 579 -62.16 -93.92 -6.55
C GLU A 579 -61.10 -94.19 -5.48
N PHE A 580 -61.47 -94.92 -4.42
CA PHE A 580 -60.62 -95.21 -3.28
C PHE A 580 -60.30 -96.71 -3.20
N LYS A 581 -59.05 -97.00 -2.86
CA LYS A 581 -58.44 -98.32 -2.86
C LYS A 581 -58.06 -98.72 -1.43
N PHE A 582 -58.24 -99.98 -1.07
CA PHE A 582 -58.06 -100.50 0.27
C PHE A 582 -57.25 -101.80 0.26
N GLU A 583 -56.44 -101.99 1.29
CA GLU A 583 -55.60 -103.16 1.48
C GLU A 583 -55.93 -103.83 2.81
N LEU A 584 -56.16 -105.15 2.76
CA LEU A 584 -56.29 -105.97 3.95
C LEU A 584 -54.92 -106.55 4.28
N ARG A 585 -54.40 -106.19 5.47
CA ARG A 585 -53.05 -106.54 5.94
C ARG A 585 -53.09 -107.39 7.20
N ASP A 586 -52.12 -108.28 7.37
CA ASP A 586 -51.87 -109.00 8.63
C ASP A 586 -51.25 -108.08 9.72
N GLU A 587 -51.03 -108.63 10.92
CA GLU A 587 -50.44 -107.91 12.07
C GLU A 587 -49.00 -107.43 11.79
N ALA A 588 -48.29 -108.09 10.87
CA ALA A 588 -46.97 -107.64 10.39
C ALA A 588 -47.07 -106.56 9.29
N GLY A 589 -48.28 -106.13 8.93
CA GLY A 589 -48.54 -105.10 7.92
C GLY A 589 -48.39 -105.57 6.47
N LYS A 590 -48.21 -106.88 6.21
CA LYS A 590 -48.09 -107.43 4.87
C LYS A 590 -49.47 -107.44 4.20
N VAL A 591 -49.55 -106.93 2.98
CA VAL A 591 -50.77 -106.95 2.16
C VAL A 591 -51.11 -108.39 1.77
N LEU A 592 -52.35 -108.79 2.08
CA LEU A 592 -52.92 -110.08 1.69
C LEU A 592 -53.85 -109.94 0.49
N GLN A 593 -54.64 -108.87 0.46
CA GLN A 593 -55.63 -108.60 -0.57
C GLN A 593 -55.82 -107.10 -0.80
N THR A 594 -56.46 -106.73 -1.90
CA THR A 594 -56.59 -105.34 -2.34
C THR A 594 -57.88 -105.13 -3.13
N GLN A 595 -58.71 -104.17 -2.71
CA GLN A 595 -60.07 -103.94 -3.23
C GLN A 595 -60.35 -102.43 -3.36
N THR A 596 -61.50 -102.04 -3.92
CA THR A 596 -61.92 -100.62 -4.09
C THR A 596 -63.34 -100.38 -3.57
N ASN A 597 -63.75 -99.12 -3.38
CA ASN A 597 -65.12 -98.83 -2.98
C ASN A 597 -66.12 -99.04 -4.14
N GLN A 598 -67.24 -99.71 -3.86
CA GLN A 598 -68.43 -99.74 -4.72
C GLN A 598 -69.69 -99.52 -3.86
N ALA A 599 -70.58 -98.63 -4.29
CA ALA A 599 -71.76 -98.19 -3.54
C ALA A 599 -71.46 -97.78 -2.08
N GLY A 600 -70.25 -97.27 -1.81
CA GLY A 600 -69.77 -96.92 -0.47
C GLY A 600 -69.34 -98.09 0.41
N GLN A 601 -69.16 -99.31 -0.12
CA GLN A 601 -68.63 -100.49 0.61
C GLN A 601 -67.35 -101.05 -0.03
N VAL A 602 -66.61 -101.83 0.75
CA VAL A 602 -65.36 -102.52 0.39
C VAL A 602 -65.44 -103.94 0.97
N ASN A 603 -65.40 -104.97 0.13
CA ASN A 603 -65.55 -106.37 0.54
C ASN A 603 -64.31 -107.17 0.13
N PHE A 604 -63.81 -108.02 1.03
CA PHE A 604 -62.58 -108.81 0.87
C PHE A 604 -62.89 -110.32 0.72
N ASP A 605 -61.93 -111.05 0.15
CA ASP A 605 -61.96 -112.50 -0.06
C ASP A 605 -61.61 -113.28 1.24
N GLU A 606 -61.67 -114.61 1.21
CA GLU A 606 -61.46 -115.50 2.36
C GLU A 606 -59.97 -115.74 2.73
N ILE A 607 -59.67 -116.03 4.00
CA ILE A 607 -58.31 -116.24 4.51
C ILE A 607 -58.21 -117.43 5.49
N SER A 608 -57.16 -118.25 5.34
CA SER A 608 -56.84 -119.42 6.18
C SER A 608 -55.42 -119.36 6.74
N TYR A 609 -55.23 -119.89 7.95
CA TYR A 609 -53.98 -119.83 8.71
C TYR A 609 -53.99 -120.91 9.87
N ASP A 610 -52.97 -120.97 10.75
CA ASP A 610 -52.49 -122.27 11.29
C ASP A 610 -52.45 -122.54 12.82
N LYS A 611 -52.61 -121.57 13.74
CA LYS A 611 -52.43 -121.81 15.21
C LYS A 611 -53.55 -121.19 16.08
N VAL A 612 -53.81 -121.74 17.28
CA VAL A 612 -54.72 -121.10 18.26
C VAL A 612 -54.24 -119.70 18.63
N GLY A 613 -55.12 -118.70 18.55
CA GLY A 613 -54.77 -117.35 18.95
C GLY A 613 -55.80 -116.31 18.55
N THR A 614 -55.52 -115.06 18.95
CA THR A 614 -56.33 -113.91 18.55
C THR A 614 -55.58 -113.20 17.44
N TYR A 615 -56.17 -113.15 16.25
CA TYR A 615 -55.50 -112.64 15.07
C TYR A 615 -55.92 -111.25 14.74
N ILE A 616 -54.92 -110.45 14.41
CA ILE A 616 -55.09 -109.05 14.17
C ILE A 616 -54.82 -108.82 12.71
N TYR A 617 -55.88 -108.43 12.00
CA TYR A 617 -55.78 -107.81 10.71
C TYR A 617 -55.92 -106.30 10.85
N SER A 618 -55.50 -105.60 9.80
CA SER A 618 -55.69 -104.17 9.66
C SER A 618 -56.09 -103.85 8.23
N ILE A 619 -57.35 -103.42 8.05
CA ILE A 619 -57.77 -102.83 6.78
C ILE A 619 -57.23 -101.41 6.75
N HIS A 620 -56.52 -101.06 5.69
CA HIS A 620 -55.96 -99.73 5.46
C HIS A 620 -56.53 -99.14 4.17
N GLU A 621 -56.74 -97.84 4.14
CA GLU A 621 -56.91 -97.11 2.89
C GLU A 621 -55.55 -96.85 2.23
N VAL A 622 -55.44 -97.13 0.94
CA VAL A 622 -54.24 -96.85 0.16
C VAL A 622 -54.28 -95.38 -0.22
N LYS A 623 -53.38 -94.60 0.37
CA LYS A 623 -53.20 -93.18 0.04
C LYS A 623 -52.94 -93.00 -1.45
N GLY A 624 -53.92 -92.41 -2.14
CA GLY A 624 -53.80 -92.01 -3.54
C GLY A 624 -53.15 -90.63 -3.70
N ASN A 625 -53.31 -90.06 -4.90
CA ASN A 625 -52.68 -88.80 -5.32
C ASN A 625 -53.69 -87.74 -5.82
N ALA A 626 -54.98 -87.88 -5.51
CA ALA A 626 -56.00 -86.90 -5.92
C ALA A 626 -55.74 -85.53 -5.25
N PRO A 627 -55.55 -84.43 -6.01
CA PRO A 627 -55.30 -83.11 -5.44
C PRO A 627 -56.41 -82.68 -4.47
N GLY A 628 -56.01 -82.07 -3.35
CA GLY A 628 -56.93 -81.60 -2.31
C GLY A 628 -57.59 -82.69 -1.45
N VAL A 629 -57.44 -83.99 -1.75
CA VAL A 629 -58.02 -85.06 -0.92
C VAL A 629 -57.07 -85.42 0.23
N THR A 630 -57.56 -85.24 1.46
CA THR A 630 -56.97 -85.86 2.66
C THR A 630 -57.55 -87.26 2.80
N TYR A 631 -56.67 -88.26 2.66
CA TYR A 631 -57.00 -89.68 2.79
C TYR A 631 -57.03 -90.09 4.27
N ASP A 632 -57.96 -90.96 4.64
CA ASP A 632 -58.07 -91.51 5.99
C ASP A 632 -56.86 -92.40 6.31
N SER A 633 -56.07 -92.01 7.32
CA SER A 633 -54.91 -92.78 7.79
C SER A 633 -55.27 -93.80 8.89
N LYS A 634 -56.55 -93.95 9.24
CA LYS A 634 -57.03 -94.95 10.21
C LYS A 634 -56.67 -96.36 9.72
N ALA A 635 -56.03 -97.15 10.57
CA ALA A 635 -55.98 -98.60 10.41
C ALA A 635 -57.20 -99.21 11.10
N LEU A 636 -58.15 -99.78 10.33
CA LEU A 636 -59.26 -100.53 10.91
C LEU A 636 -58.75 -101.87 11.44
N LYS A 637 -58.49 -101.93 12.74
CA LYS A 637 -58.07 -103.15 13.43
C LYS A 637 -59.24 -104.14 13.47
N VAL A 638 -59.05 -105.31 12.87
CA VAL A 638 -60.03 -106.40 12.88
C VAL A 638 -59.45 -107.57 13.64
N THR A 639 -60.08 -107.91 14.76
CA THR A 639 -59.65 -108.94 15.69
C THR A 639 -60.40 -110.23 15.41
N VAL A 640 -59.77 -111.11 14.66
CA VAL A 640 -60.24 -112.43 14.26
C VAL A 640 -59.81 -113.46 15.32
N LYS A 641 -60.69 -113.73 16.27
CA LYS A 641 -60.40 -114.66 17.36
C LYS A 641 -60.53 -116.09 16.86
N VAL A 642 -59.44 -116.84 16.86
CA VAL A 642 -59.41 -118.28 16.56
C VAL A 642 -59.39 -119.11 17.83
N THR A 643 -60.28 -120.10 17.88
CA THR A 643 -60.37 -121.05 18.99
C THR A 643 -60.15 -122.48 18.50
N ASP A 644 -59.38 -123.24 19.27
CA ASP A 644 -59.17 -124.66 19.02
C ASP A 644 -60.34 -125.46 19.59
N LYS A 645 -61.21 -125.93 18.71
CA LYS A 645 -62.32 -126.83 19.03
C LYS A 645 -61.94 -128.26 18.64
N GLY A 646 -60.89 -128.79 19.27
CA GLY A 646 -60.52 -130.20 19.24
C GLY A 646 -59.51 -130.58 18.15
N GLY A 647 -58.37 -129.89 18.10
CA GLY A 647 -57.35 -130.03 17.07
C GLY A 647 -57.73 -129.32 15.75
N LYS A 648 -58.70 -128.40 15.78
CA LYS A 648 -59.15 -127.63 14.62
C LYS A 648 -59.59 -126.22 15.01
N LEU A 649 -59.27 -125.28 14.14
CA LEU A 649 -59.21 -123.86 14.43
C LEU A 649 -60.34 -123.10 13.70
N GLU A 650 -61.37 -122.71 14.45
CA GLU A 650 -62.48 -121.88 13.98
C GLU A 650 -62.26 -120.41 14.37
N ALA A 651 -62.67 -119.45 13.53
CA ALA A 651 -62.59 -118.03 13.87
C ALA A 651 -63.90 -117.25 13.78
N GLU A 652 -63.85 -116.07 14.43
CA GLU A 652 -64.91 -115.07 14.52
C GLU A 652 -64.28 -113.66 14.45
N ALA A 653 -64.83 -112.74 13.65
CA ALA A 653 -64.26 -111.41 13.41
C ALA A 653 -64.95 -110.31 14.22
N LEU A 654 -64.17 -109.57 15.01
CA LEU A 654 -64.60 -108.40 15.79
C LEU A 654 -63.90 -107.13 15.28
N TYR A 655 -64.66 -106.10 14.91
CA TYR A 655 -64.12 -104.84 14.40
C TYR A 655 -64.00 -103.80 15.52
N ASP A 656 -62.82 -103.24 15.72
CA ASP A 656 -62.62 -102.18 16.70
C ASP A 656 -63.06 -100.82 16.15
N GLY A 657 -63.84 -100.06 16.93
CA GLY A 657 -64.28 -98.71 16.58
C GLY A 657 -65.18 -98.56 15.33
N GLY A 658 -65.77 -99.64 14.81
CA GLY A 658 -66.71 -99.61 13.68
C GLY A 658 -66.05 -99.47 12.30
N ALA A 659 -66.52 -100.27 11.34
CA ALA A 659 -65.89 -100.48 10.03
C ALA A 659 -66.21 -99.38 9.00
N GLU A 660 -65.79 -98.13 9.25
CA GLU A 660 -65.92 -97.00 8.32
C GLU A 660 -64.62 -96.17 8.21
N PHE A 661 -64.31 -95.73 6.98
CA PHE A 661 -63.26 -94.75 6.62
C PHE A 661 -63.86 -93.43 6.09
N LYS A 662 -63.18 -92.29 6.33
CA LYS A 662 -63.67 -90.93 6.01
C LYS A 662 -62.58 -90.04 5.41
N ASN A 663 -62.71 -89.69 4.13
CA ASN A 663 -61.85 -88.68 3.49
C ASN A 663 -62.46 -87.28 3.61
N SER A 664 -61.62 -86.26 3.46
CA SER A 664 -62.05 -84.86 3.28
C SER A 664 -61.36 -84.23 2.07
N TYR A 665 -62.02 -83.24 1.46
CA TYR A 665 -61.52 -82.49 0.32
C TYR A 665 -61.38 -81.00 0.68
N ALA A 666 -60.21 -80.43 0.43
CA ALA A 666 -59.91 -79.00 0.57
C ALA A 666 -58.92 -78.56 -0.53
N PRO A 667 -59.25 -77.58 -1.38
CA PRO A 667 -58.35 -77.09 -2.41
C PRO A 667 -57.17 -76.30 -1.82
N SER A 668 -56.07 -76.25 -2.56
CA SER A 668 -54.91 -75.41 -2.23
C SER A 668 -55.16 -73.94 -2.55
N ASN A 669 -54.62 -73.05 -1.71
CA ASN A 669 -54.82 -71.60 -1.83
C ASN A 669 -54.40 -71.04 -3.20
N GLY A 670 -55.12 -70.00 -3.60
CA GLY A 670 -54.79 -69.17 -4.77
C GLY A 670 -54.10 -67.89 -4.32
N SER A 671 -53.49 -67.18 -5.26
CA SER A 671 -52.81 -65.92 -4.96
C SER A 671 -52.73 -64.98 -6.16
N VAL A 672 -52.58 -63.68 -5.89
CA VAL A 672 -52.34 -62.65 -6.91
C VAL A 672 -51.46 -61.52 -6.36
N VAL A 673 -50.61 -60.97 -7.22
CA VAL A 673 -49.89 -59.71 -6.99
C VAL A 673 -50.70 -58.58 -7.62
N LEU A 674 -50.90 -57.48 -6.89
CA LEU A 674 -51.53 -56.27 -7.41
C LEU A 674 -50.47 -55.21 -7.71
N SER A 675 -50.68 -54.40 -8.74
CA SER A 675 -49.71 -53.39 -9.15
C SER A 675 -50.33 -52.20 -9.88
N ALA A 676 -49.57 -51.10 -9.93
CA ALA A 676 -49.89 -49.91 -10.70
C ALA A 676 -48.63 -49.28 -11.26
N LYS A 677 -48.75 -48.52 -12.35
CA LYS A 677 -47.65 -47.71 -12.90
C LYS A 677 -47.63 -46.33 -12.25
N LYS A 678 -46.44 -45.78 -12.01
CA LYS A 678 -46.23 -44.39 -11.63
C LYS A 678 -45.51 -43.63 -12.74
N SER A 679 -45.99 -42.42 -13.05
CA SER A 679 -45.23 -41.44 -13.83
C SER A 679 -45.23 -40.05 -13.17
N LEU A 680 -44.17 -39.30 -13.43
CA LEU A 680 -43.95 -37.91 -13.06
C LEU A 680 -43.65 -37.12 -14.35
N SER A 681 -44.12 -35.88 -14.43
CA SER A 681 -43.79 -34.93 -15.50
C SER A 681 -43.14 -33.69 -14.91
N GLY A 682 -42.16 -33.09 -15.59
CA GLY A 682 -41.45 -31.88 -15.14
C GLY A 682 -40.05 -32.13 -14.56
N ARG A 683 -39.78 -33.34 -14.05
CA ARG A 683 -38.44 -33.90 -13.83
C ARG A 683 -38.47 -35.42 -13.82
N ASP A 684 -37.31 -36.05 -13.73
CA ASP A 684 -37.19 -37.51 -13.57
C ASP A 684 -37.84 -38.01 -12.27
N LEU A 685 -38.41 -39.21 -12.36
CA LEU A 685 -39.03 -39.95 -11.27
C LEU A 685 -37.95 -40.68 -10.47
N VAL A 686 -37.85 -40.41 -9.17
CA VAL A 686 -36.89 -41.09 -8.28
C VAL A 686 -37.55 -42.32 -7.65
N ASP A 687 -36.80 -43.40 -7.51
CA ASP A 687 -37.28 -44.60 -6.82
C ASP A 687 -37.41 -44.40 -5.32
N GLY A 688 -38.48 -44.94 -4.73
CA GLY A 688 -38.90 -44.70 -3.35
C GLY A 688 -39.70 -43.41 -3.12
N GLU A 689 -39.77 -42.49 -4.09
CA GLU A 689 -40.26 -41.11 -3.89
C GLU A 689 -41.76 -41.03 -3.53
N PHE A 690 -42.62 -41.78 -4.22
CA PHE A 690 -44.07 -41.76 -4.01
C PHE A 690 -44.54 -43.04 -3.32
N LYS A 691 -45.47 -42.86 -2.38
CA LYS A 691 -45.99 -43.88 -1.46
C LYS A 691 -47.45 -44.19 -1.80
N PHE A 692 -47.81 -45.47 -1.77
CA PHE A 692 -49.11 -45.98 -2.19
C PHE A 692 -49.66 -46.98 -1.19
N GLU A 693 -50.96 -46.91 -0.95
CA GLU A 693 -51.68 -47.80 -0.03
C GLU A 693 -52.63 -48.70 -0.80
N LEU A 694 -52.53 -50.01 -0.57
CA LEU A 694 -53.56 -50.96 -0.95
C LEU A 694 -54.57 -51.06 0.19
N ARG A 695 -55.84 -50.85 -0.11
CA ARG A 695 -56.96 -50.88 0.83
C ARG A 695 -58.01 -51.91 0.43
N ASP A 696 -58.67 -52.52 1.41
CA ASP A 696 -59.85 -53.37 1.19
C ASP A 696 -61.11 -52.55 0.88
N GLU A 697 -62.23 -53.23 0.61
CA GLU A 697 -63.55 -52.63 0.36
C GLU A 697 -64.07 -51.78 1.55
N ALA A 698 -63.65 -52.09 2.78
CA ALA A 698 -63.95 -51.29 3.97
C ALA A 698 -63.01 -50.07 4.13
N GLY A 699 -62.05 -49.89 3.21
CA GLY A 699 -61.10 -48.78 3.19
C GLY A 699 -59.92 -48.94 4.14
N LYS A 700 -59.77 -50.10 4.81
CA LYS A 700 -58.65 -50.39 5.71
C LYS A 700 -57.38 -50.65 4.88
N VAL A 701 -56.27 -50.01 5.26
CA VAL A 701 -54.96 -50.27 4.65
C VAL A 701 -54.51 -51.70 4.97
N LEU A 702 -54.18 -52.46 3.94
CA LEU A 702 -53.65 -53.82 4.02
C LEU A 702 -52.13 -53.84 3.87
N GLN A 703 -51.62 -53.03 2.93
CA GLN A 703 -50.20 -52.93 2.59
C GLN A 703 -49.86 -51.50 2.18
N THR A 704 -48.58 -51.17 2.19
CA THR A 704 -48.09 -49.85 1.78
C THR A 704 -46.72 -50.00 1.14
N GLN A 705 -46.59 -49.50 -0.09
CA GLN A 705 -45.42 -49.69 -0.95
C GLN A 705 -45.04 -48.36 -1.61
N THR A 706 -43.83 -48.28 -2.20
CA THR A 706 -43.36 -47.11 -2.95
C THR A 706 -43.13 -47.45 -4.43
N ASN A 707 -42.88 -46.44 -5.27
CA ASN A 707 -42.50 -46.71 -6.66
C ASN A 707 -41.06 -47.23 -6.77
N GLN A 708 -40.84 -48.22 -7.64
CA GLN A 708 -39.53 -48.69 -8.11
C GLN A 708 -39.58 -48.91 -9.63
N ALA A 709 -38.60 -48.41 -10.39
CA ALA A 709 -38.56 -48.41 -11.85
C ALA A 709 -39.86 -47.91 -12.53
N GLY A 710 -40.58 -46.98 -11.89
CA GLY A 710 -41.89 -46.49 -12.36
C GLY A 710 -43.07 -47.46 -12.20
N GLN A 711 -42.92 -48.53 -11.40
CA GLN A 711 -44.02 -49.40 -10.96
C GLN A 711 -44.20 -49.35 -9.46
N VAL A 712 -45.41 -49.70 -9.00
CA VAL A 712 -45.78 -49.93 -7.61
C VAL A 712 -46.28 -51.36 -7.56
N ASN A 713 -45.54 -52.25 -6.91
CA ASN A 713 -45.89 -53.67 -6.81
C ASN A 713 -46.20 -54.00 -5.34
N PHE A 714 -47.35 -54.62 -5.11
CA PHE A 714 -47.82 -55.03 -3.78
C PHE A 714 -47.45 -56.49 -3.48
N ASP A 715 -47.29 -56.81 -2.21
CA ASP A 715 -46.97 -58.16 -1.75
C ASP A 715 -48.11 -59.13 -2.10
N GLU A 716 -47.77 -60.39 -2.35
CA GLU A 716 -48.72 -61.40 -2.83
C GLU A 716 -49.89 -61.64 -1.85
N ILE A 717 -51.12 -61.52 -2.35
CA ILE A 717 -52.35 -61.72 -1.57
C ILE A 717 -52.82 -63.15 -1.78
N SER A 718 -53.00 -63.92 -0.71
CA SER A 718 -53.48 -65.31 -0.74
C SER A 718 -54.98 -65.43 -0.40
N TYR A 719 -55.66 -66.38 -1.03
CA TYR A 719 -57.09 -66.65 -0.89
C TYR A 719 -57.33 -68.13 -0.57
N ASP A 720 -58.15 -68.39 0.45
CA ASP A 720 -58.54 -69.73 0.92
C ASP A 720 -59.94 -70.17 0.46
N LYS A 721 -60.69 -69.27 -0.20
CA LYS A 721 -62.07 -69.50 -0.66
C LYS A 721 -62.31 -68.91 -2.04
N VAL A 722 -63.16 -69.58 -2.83
CA VAL A 722 -63.77 -69.01 -4.05
C VAL A 722 -64.61 -67.78 -3.71
N GLY A 723 -64.60 -66.77 -4.57
CA GLY A 723 -65.27 -65.50 -4.31
C GLY A 723 -64.91 -64.39 -5.26
N THR A 724 -65.38 -63.18 -4.95
CA THR A 724 -64.97 -61.93 -5.60
C THR A 724 -64.60 -60.95 -4.49
N TYR A 725 -63.42 -60.35 -4.60
CA TYR A 725 -62.81 -59.50 -3.59
C TYR A 725 -62.52 -58.13 -4.22
N ILE A 726 -62.88 -57.05 -3.54
CA ILE A 726 -62.72 -55.68 -4.06
C ILE A 726 -61.65 -54.96 -3.23
N TYR A 727 -60.73 -54.32 -3.94
CA TYR A 727 -59.63 -53.53 -3.38
C TYR A 727 -59.58 -52.15 -4.02
N SER A 728 -58.85 -51.24 -3.39
CA SER A 728 -58.53 -49.94 -3.95
C SER A 728 -57.09 -49.53 -3.67
N ILE A 729 -56.34 -49.15 -4.70
CA ILE A 729 -55.00 -48.57 -4.58
C ILE A 729 -55.14 -47.05 -4.56
N HIS A 730 -54.50 -46.39 -3.60
CA HIS A 730 -54.46 -44.93 -3.46
C HIS A 730 -53.02 -44.43 -3.41
N GLU A 731 -52.76 -43.27 -3.98
CA GLU A 731 -51.52 -42.53 -3.73
C GLU A 731 -51.62 -41.73 -2.42
N VAL A 732 -50.59 -41.81 -1.59
CA VAL A 732 -50.51 -41.05 -0.34
C VAL A 732 -49.98 -39.67 -0.65
N LYS A 733 -50.84 -38.65 -0.52
CA LYS A 733 -50.46 -37.24 -0.71
C LYS A 733 -49.32 -36.85 0.25
N GLY A 734 -48.14 -36.62 -0.32
CA GLY A 734 -46.99 -36.08 0.40
C GLY A 734 -46.96 -34.55 0.44
N ASN A 735 -45.79 -34.01 0.77
CA ASN A 735 -45.52 -32.59 0.96
C ASN A 735 -44.31 -32.06 0.16
N ALA A 736 -43.84 -32.81 -0.85
CA ALA A 736 -42.69 -32.40 -1.66
C ALA A 736 -42.97 -31.07 -2.40
N PRO A 737 -42.17 -30.01 -2.21
CA PRO A 737 -42.40 -28.74 -2.86
C PRO A 737 -42.38 -28.85 -4.39
N GLY A 738 -43.25 -28.09 -5.06
CA GLY A 738 -43.43 -28.15 -6.51
C GLY A 738 -44.16 -29.38 -7.06
N VAL A 739 -44.37 -30.45 -6.27
CA VAL A 739 -45.10 -31.66 -6.72
C VAL A 739 -46.61 -31.52 -6.53
N THR A 740 -47.36 -31.69 -7.62
CA THR A 740 -48.80 -31.97 -7.59
C THR A 740 -49.01 -33.47 -7.65
N TYR A 741 -49.71 -34.00 -6.65
CA TYR A 741 -49.99 -35.43 -6.47
C TYR A 741 -51.30 -35.84 -7.18
N ASP A 742 -51.32 -37.04 -7.76
CA ASP A 742 -52.55 -37.68 -8.22
C ASP A 742 -53.49 -37.96 -7.04
N SER A 743 -54.80 -37.90 -7.28
CA SER A 743 -55.85 -38.17 -6.30
C SER A 743 -56.86 -39.22 -6.77
N LYS A 744 -56.59 -39.89 -7.90
CA LYS A 744 -57.33 -41.07 -8.37
C LYS A 744 -57.30 -42.18 -7.30
N ALA A 745 -58.40 -42.94 -7.20
CA ALA A 745 -58.43 -44.22 -6.51
C ALA A 745 -58.60 -45.32 -7.57
N LEU A 746 -57.65 -46.23 -7.68
CA LEU A 746 -57.71 -47.36 -8.62
C LEU A 746 -58.49 -48.51 -7.99
N LYS A 747 -59.70 -48.80 -8.47
CA LYS A 747 -60.45 -49.98 -8.04
C LYS A 747 -59.93 -51.23 -8.73
N VAL A 748 -59.77 -52.30 -7.96
CA VAL A 748 -59.31 -53.60 -8.44
C VAL A 748 -60.26 -54.68 -7.94
N THR A 749 -60.75 -55.52 -8.85
CA THR A 749 -61.62 -56.65 -8.53
C THR A 749 -60.85 -57.94 -8.76
N VAL A 750 -60.67 -58.75 -7.71
CA VAL A 750 -60.03 -60.07 -7.80
C VAL A 750 -61.09 -61.16 -7.75
N LYS A 751 -61.12 -62.02 -8.76
CA LYS A 751 -62.05 -63.15 -8.86
C LYS A 751 -61.30 -64.46 -8.59
N VAL A 752 -61.83 -65.28 -7.68
CA VAL A 752 -61.18 -66.53 -7.24
C VAL A 752 -62.04 -67.75 -7.56
N THR A 753 -61.47 -68.72 -8.28
CA THR A 753 -62.16 -69.94 -8.76
C THR A 753 -61.33 -71.20 -8.52
N ASP A 754 -61.95 -72.30 -8.09
CA ASP A 754 -61.30 -73.62 -8.03
C ASP A 754 -61.17 -74.21 -9.45
N LYS A 755 -59.94 -74.60 -9.82
CA LYS A 755 -59.63 -75.34 -11.04
C LYS A 755 -58.95 -76.68 -10.73
N GLY A 756 -59.62 -77.50 -9.92
CA GLY A 756 -59.27 -78.92 -9.73
C GLY A 756 -58.44 -79.21 -8.49
N GLY A 757 -58.76 -78.61 -7.35
CA GLY A 757 -57.99 -78.74 -6.11
C GLY A 757 -56.96 -77.63 -5.91
N LYS A 758 -57.04 -76.56 -6.70
CA LYS A 758 -56.29 -75.33 -6.54
C LYS A 758 -57.17 -74.14 -6.91
N LEU A 759 -57.18 -73.11 -6.06
CA LEU A 759 -57.79 -71.83 -6.38
C LEU A 759 -56.86 -71.02 -7.30
N GLU A 760 -57.43 -70.41 -8.33
CA GLU A 760 -56.77 -69.38 -9.15
C GLU A 760 -57.44 -68.03 -8.89
N ALA A 761 -56.63 -66.96 -8.83
CA ALA A 761 -57.08 -65.59 -8.57
C ALA A 761 -56.71 -64.67 -9.74
N GLU A 762 -57.69 -63.99 -10.33
CA GLU A 762 -57.55 -63.13 -11.51
C GLU A 762 -57.94 -61.69 -11.15
N ALA A 763 -57.06 -60.71 -11.40
CA ALA A 763 -57.25 -59.31 -11.04
C ALA A 763 -57.66 -58.43 -12.24
N LEU A 764 -58.75 -57.69 -12.09
CA LEU A 764 -59.29 -56.76 -13.09
C LEU A 764 -59.26 -55.32 -12.57
N TYR A 765 -58.72 -54.39 -13.35
CA TYR A 765 -58.53 -52.97 -12.96
C TYR A 765 -59.53 -52.06 -13.67
N ASP A 766 -60.23 -51.22 -12.91
CA ASP A 766 -61.13 -50.21 -13.48
C ASP A 766 -60.34 -48.97 -13.95
N GLY A 767 -60.59 -48.51 -15.17
CA GLY A 767 -59.99 -47.30 -15.73
C GLY A 767 -58.46 -47.27 -15.85
N GLY A 768 -57.79 -48.43 -15.86
CA GLY A 768 -56.35 -48.58 -16.09
C GLY A 768 -55.44 -48.21 -14.91
N ALA A 769 -54.41 -49.02 -14.67
CA ALA A 769 -53.55 -48.95 -13.49
C ALA A 769 -52.34 -47.99 -13.66
N GLU A 770 -52.60 -46.68 -13.71
CA GLU A 770 -51.55 -45.65 -13.72
C GLU A 770 -51.94 -44.43 -12.86
N PHE A 771 -50.96 -43.87 -12.13
CA PHE A 771 -51.01 -42.59 -11.40
C PHE A 771 -50.03 -41.57 -12.01
N LYS A 772 -50.38 -40.28 -12.02
CA LYS A 772 -49.62 -39.21 -12.70
C LYS A 772 -49.40 -37.96 -11.83
N ASN A 773 -48.14 -37.70 -11.48
CA ASN A 773 -47.76 -36.44 -10.82
C ASN A 773 -47.18 -35.43 -11.82
N SER A 774 -47.20 -34.15 -11.45
CA SER A 774 -46.49 -33.09 -12.16
C SER A 774 -45.65 -32.25 -11.21
N TYR A 775 -44.47 -31.86 -11.65
CA TYR A 775 -43.49 -31.06 -10.92
C TYR A 775 -43.32 -29.70 -11.59
N ALA A 776 -43.42 -28.63 -10.80
CA ALA A 776 -43.09 -27.26 -11.21
C ALA A 776 -42.47 -26.51 -10.02
N PRO A 777 -41.18 -26.13 -10.07
CA PRO A 777 -40.56 -25.37 -9.00
C PRO A 777 -41.09 -23.93 -8.96
N SER A 778 -41.02 -23.31 -7.78
CA SER A 778 -41.32 -21.89 -7.61
C SER A 778 -40.22 -20.99 -8.21
N ASN A 779 -40.61 -19.85 -8.77
CA ASN A 779 -39.70 -18.91 -9.43
C ASN A 779 -38.56 -18.47 -8.50
N GLY A 780 -37.38 -18.31 -9.09
CA GLY A 780 -36.20 -17.74 -8.44
C GLY A 780 -36.00 -16.30 -8.87
N SER A 781 -35.19 -15.56 -8.13
CA SER A 781 -34.90 -14.16 -8.45
C SER A 781 -33.51 -13.73 -8.02
N VAL A 782 -32.99 -12.68 -8.67
CA VAL A 782 -31.73 -12.04 -8.29
C VAL A 782 -31.82 -10.52 -8.49
N VAL A 783 -31.18 -9.77 -7.58
CA VAL A 783 -30.88 -8.35 -7.77
C VAL A 783 -29.47 -8.25 -8.34
N LEU A 784 -29.31 -7.50 -9.42
CA LEU A 784 -27.98 -7.20 -9.98
C LEU A 784 -27.51 -5.83 -9.49
N SER A 785 -26.22 -5.72 -9.19
CA SER A 785 -25.64 -4.52 -8.59
C SER A 785 -24.22 -4.27 -9.07
N ALA A 786 -23.84 -3.01 -9.23
CA ALA A 786 -22.45 -2.61 -9.43
C ALA A 786 -22.09 -1.43 -8.52
N LYS A 787 -20.87 -1.41 -7.99
CA LYS A 787 -20.31 -0.25 -7.29
C LYS A 787 -19.94 0.83 -8.30
N LYS A 788 -20.20 2.09 -7.95
CA LYS A 788 -19.66 3.25 -8.64
C LYS A 788 -18.69 3.99 -7.74
N SER A 789 -17.48 4.23 -8.22
CA SER A 789 -16.53 5.16 -7.61
C SER A 789 -16.10 6.26 -8.59
N LEU A 790 -15.74 7.41 -8.00
CA LEU A 790 -15.17 8.57 -8.65
C LEU A 790 -13.89 8.94 -7.89
N SER A 791 -12.77 9.11 -8.57
CA SER A 791 -11.57 9.73 -7.99
C SER A 791 -11.50 11.22 -8.35
N GLY A 792 -10.79 12.02 -7.54
CA GLY A 792 -10.57 13.45 -7.81
C GLY A 792 -11.61 14.41 -7.22
N ARG A 793 -12.84 13.95 -6.94
CA ARG A 793 -13.82 14.65 -6.07
C ARG A 793 -14.88 13.69 -5.54
N ASP A 794 -15.74 14.20 -4.65
CA ASP A 794 -16.91 13.48 -4.15
C ASP A 794 -17.87 13.06 -5.29
N LEU A 795 -18.37 11.83 -5.15
CA LEU A 795 -19.40 11.24 -6.01
C LEU A 795 -20.78 11.74 -5.59
N VAL A 796 -21.54 12.31 -6.52
CA VAL A 796 -22.91 12.80 -6.26
C VAL A 796 -23.94 11.73 -6.64
N ASP A 797 -24.97 11.56 -5.82
CA ASP A 797 -26.06 10.62 -6.11
C ASP A 797 -26.90 11.07 -7.30
N GLY A 798 -27.24 10.12 -8.17
CA GLY A 798 -27.91 10.36 -9.44
C GLY A 798 -26.99 10.83 -10.59
N GLU A 799 -25.70 11.08 -10.36
CA GLU A 799 -24.80 11.70 -11.34
C GLU A 799 -24.51 10.81 -12.56
N PHE A 800 -24.19 9.53 -12.32
CA PHE A 800 -23.84 8.56 -13.35
C PHE A 800 -24.98 7.58 -13.59
N LYS A 801 -25.19 7.26 -14.87
CA LYS A 801 -26.32 6.47 -15.38
C LYS A 801 -25.84 5.17 -15.98
N PHE A 802 -26.56 4.09 -15.73
CA PHE A 802 -26.15 2.73 -16.10
C PHE A 802 -27.31 1.97 -16.74
N GLU A 803 -27.00 1.11 -17.70
CA GLU A 803 -27.95 0.27 -18.41
C GLU A 803 -27.63 -1.21 -18.17
N LEU A 804 -28.62 -1.96 -17.69
CA LEU A 804 -28.58 -3.41 -17.68
C LEU A 804 -29.15 -3.91 -19.01
N ARG A 805 -28.38 -4.73 -19.72
CA ARG A 805 -28.72 -5.30 -21.03
C ARG A 805 -28.72 -6.82 -21.00
N ASP A 806 -29.58 -7.44 -21.81
CA ASP A 806 -29.55 -8.89 -22.06
C ASP A 806 -28.40 -9.28 -23.02
N GLU A 807 -28.24 -10.58 -23.26
CA GLU A 807 -27.26 -11.15 -24.19
C GLU A 807 -27.42 -10.67 -25.64
N ALA A 808 -28.63 -10.25 -26.04
CA ALA A 808 -28.89 -9.63 -27.34
C ALA A 808 -28.57 -8.13 -27.37
N GLY A 809 -28.05 -7.57 -26.27
CA GLY A 809 -27.67 -6.17 -26.11
C GLY A 809 -28.84 -5.21 -25.90
N LYS A 810 -30.07 -5.71 -25.76
CA LYS A 810 -31.27 -4.90 -25.51
C LYS A 810 -31.27 -4.45 -24.06
N VAL A 811 -31.53 -3.16 -23.84
CA VAL A 811 -31.68 -2.56 -22.51
C VAL A 811 -32.95 -3.14 -21.85
N LEU A 812 -32.78 -3.73 -20.67
CA LEU A 812 -33.85 -4.23 -19.81
C LEU A 812 -34.25 -3.20 -18.76
N GLN A 813 -33.26 -2.55 -18.17
CA GLN A 813 -33.43 -1.58 -17.09
C GLN A 813 -32.39 -0.46 -17.21
N THR A 814 -32.62 0.65 -16.50
CA THR A 814 -31.74 1.81 -16.52
C THR A 814 -31.80 2.49 -15.16
N GLN A 815 -30.66 2.61 -14.49
CA GLN A 815 -30.56 3.10 -13.11
C GLN A 815 -29.44 4.14 -12.98
N THR A 816 -29.28 4.73 -11.79
CA THR A 816 -28.20 5.67 -11.47
C THR A 816 -27.45 5.26 -10.21
N ASN A 817 -26.28 5.84 -9.94
CA ASN A 817 -25.62 5.61 -8.66
C ASN A 817 -26.39 6.26 -7.49
N GLN A 818 -26.44 5.56 -6.36
CA GLN A 818 -26.99 5.98 -5.08
C GLN A 818 -26.08 5.41 -3.97
N ALA A 819 -25.56 6.25 -3.06
CA ALA A 819 -24.57 5.89 -2.05
C ALA A 819 -23.35 5.10 -2.59
N GLY A 820 -22.92 5.38 -3.82
CA GLY A 820 -21.82 4.65 -4.48
C GLY A 820 -22.18 3.24 -4.99
N GLN A 821 -23.47 2.87 -5.06
CA GLN A 821 -23.95 1.65 -5.71
C GLN A 821 -24.96 1.94 -6.81
N VAL A 822 -25.05 1.03 -7.77
CA VAL A 822 -26.01 1.01 -8.88
C VAL A 822 -26.78 -0.30 -8.71
N ASN A 823 -27.97 -0.22 -8.13
CA ASN A 823 -28.80 -1.38 -7.85
C ASN A 823 -29.94 -1.46 -8.86
N PHE A 824 -30.05 -2.59 -9.54
CA PHE A 824 -31.09 -2.89 -10.53
C PHE A 824 -32.30 -3.55 -9.87
N ASP A 825 -33.47 -3.36 -10.47
CA ASP A 825 -34.72 -4.00 -10.02
C ASP A 825 -34.61 -5.53 -10.15
N GLU A 826 -35.32 -6.25 -9.28
CA GLU A 826 -35.25 -7.71 -9.19
C GLU A 826 -35.65 -8.42 -10.50
N ILE A 827 -34.81 -9.37 -10.93
CA ILE A 827 -35.03 -10.20 -12.14
C ILE A 827 -35.54 -11.57 -11.72
N SER A 828 -36.74 -11.96 -12.19
CA SER A 828 -37.34 -13.27 -11.90
C SER A 828 -37.11 -14.30 -13.02
N TYR A 829 -36.88 -15.56 -12.63
CA TYR A 829 -36.66 -16.70 -13.54
C TYR A 829 -37.70 -17.80 -13.29
N ASP A 830 -38.30 -18.30 -14.37
CA ASP A 830 -39.29 -19.40 -14.34
C ASP A 830 -38.67 -20.77 -14.67
N LYS A 831 -37.38 -20.80 -15.04
CA LYS A 831 -36.64 -22.01 -15.44
C LYS A 831 -35.20 -21.98 -14.94
N ALA A 832 -34.68 -23.15 -14.55
CA ALA A 832 -33.25 -23.37 -14.34
C ALA A 832 -32.47 -23.21 -15.66
N GLY A 833 -31.23 -22.75 -15.58
CA GLY A 833 -30.40 -22.43 -16.74
C GLY A 833 -29.32 -21.39 -16.44
N THR A 834 -28.60 -20.96 -17.46
CA THR A 834 -27.58 -19.90 -17.38
C THR A 834 -28.03 -18.73 -18.24
N TYR A 835 -28.01 -17.52 -17.68
CA TYR A 835 -28.50 -16.30 -18.33
C TYR A 835 -27.39 -15.23 -18.33
N THR A 836 -27.01 -14.75 -19.51
CA THR A 836 -25.96 -13.72 -19.66
C THR A 836 -26.58 -12.33 -19.73
N TYR A 837 -26.01 -11.41 -18.95
CA TYR A 837 -26.35 -9.98 -18.94
C TYR A 837 -25.08 -9.14 -19.11
N SER A 838 -25.26 -7.86 -19.40
CA SER A 838 -24.17 -6.88 -19.38
C SER A 838 -24.62 -5.53 -18.82
N ILE A 839 -23.91 -5.05 -17.81
CA ILE A 839 -24.07 -3.70 -17.25
C ILE A 839 -23.11 -2.77 -17.99
N HIS A 840 -23.59 -1.61 -18.42
CA HIS A 840 -22.80 -0.58 -19.09
C HIS A 840 -23.01 0.77 -18.40
N GLU A 841 -21.95 1.56 -18.27
CA GLU A 841 -22.09 2.98 -17.96
C GLU A 841 -22.47 3.77 -19.22
N VAL A 842 -23.46 4.64 -19.09
CA VAL A 842 -23.89 5.53 -20.16
C VAL A 842 -23.00 6.76 -20.13
N LYS A 843 -22.07 6.85 -21.10
CA LYS A 843 -21.16 7.98 -21.23
C LYS A 843 -21.91 9.31 -21.23
N GLY A 844 -21.62 10.15 -20.24
CA GLY A 844 -22.13 11.51 -20.12
C GLY A 844 -21.17 12.57 -20.67
N ASN A 845 -21.49 13.83 -20.34
CA ASN A 845 -20.83 15.02 -20.87
C ASN A 845 -20.23 15.92 -19.77
N ALA A 846 -20.02 15.43 -18.54
CA ALA A 846 -19.54 16.25 -17.44
C ALA A 846 -18.08 16.70 -17.67
N PRO A 847 -17.77 18.02 -17.65
CA PRO A 847 -16.40 18.51 -17.79
C PRO A 847 -15.46 17.94 -16.72
N GLY A 848 -14.22 17.64 -17.10
CA GLY A 848 -13.21 17.04 -16.22
C GLY A 848 -13.44 15.56 -15.86
N VAL A 849 -14.61 14.96 -16.16
CA VAL A 849 -14.87 13.54 -15.88
C VAL A 849 -14.42 12.65 -17.04
N THR A 850 -13.53 11.70 -16.74
CA THR A 850 -13.28 10.53 -17.59
C THR A 850 -14.22 9.41 -17.18
N TYR A 851 -15.00 8.92 -18.14
CA TYR A 851 -16.01 7.87 -17.95
C TYR A 851 -15.41 6.48 -18.17
N ASP A 852 -15.75 5.52 -17.30
CA ASP A 852 -15.47 4.11 -17.51
C ASP A 852 -16.20 3.60 -18.77
N ASN A 853 -15.50 2.86 -19.63
CA ASN A 853 -16.03 2.30 -20.89
C ASN A 853 -16.18 0.77 -20.85
N LYS A 854 -15.92 0.14 -19.71
CA LYS A 854 -16.06 -1.30 -19.47
C LYS A 854 -17.49 -1.76 -19.72
N ALA A 855 -17.65 -2.84 -20.49
CA ALA A 855 -18.88 -3.63 -20.54
C ALA A 855 -18.79 -4.75 -19.51
N LEU A 856 -19.51 -4.65 -18.39
CA LEU A 856 -19.40 -5.59 -17.29
C LEU A 856 -20.38 -6.75 -17.49
N LYS A 857 -19.87 -7.93 -17.87
CA LYS A 857 -20.68 -9.13 -18.06
C LYS A 857 -21.07 -9.76 -16.73
N VAL A 858 -22.32 -10.20 -16.62
CA VAL A 858 -22.85 -10.92 -15.45
C VAL A 858 -23.52 -12.20 -15.93
N THR A 859 -23.09 -13.33 -15.38
CA THR A 859 -23.62 -14.66 -15.67
C THR A 859 -24.47 -15.11 -14.50
N VAL A 860 -25.79 -15.15 -14.67
CA VAL A 860 -26.71 -15.64 -13.64
C VAL A 860 -26.96 -17.13 -13.85
N LYS A 861 -26.58 -17.93 -12.87
CA LYS A 861 -26.80 -19.38 -12.83
C LYS A 861 -28.04 -19.67 -11.99
N VAL A 862 -29.08 -20.21 -12.61
CA VAL A 862 -30.35 -20.55 -11.95
C VAL A 862 -30.43 -22.07 -11.77
N THR A 863 -30.53 -22.51 -10.52
CA THR A 863 -30.56 -23.93 -10.13
C THR A 863 -31.81 -24.26 -9.32
N ASP A 864 -32.36 -25.46 -9.48
CA ASP A 864 -33.48 -25.94 -8.66
C ASP A 864 -32.93 -26.59 -7.38
N LYS A 865 -33.26 -26.02 -6.21
CA LYS A 865 -32.93 -26.56 -4.89
C LYS A 865 -34.17 -27.08 -4.18
N GLY A 866 -34.83 -28.07 -4.80
CA GLY A 866 -35.89 -28.85 -4.18
C GLY A 866 -37.28 -28.23 -4.27
N GLY A 867 -37.66 -27.73 -5.44
CA GLY A 867 -38.97 -27.13 -5.70
C GLY A 867 -38.97 -25.59 -5.63
N LYS A 868 -37.78 -24.99 -5.58
CA LYS A 868 -37.54 -23.56 -5.68
C LYS A 868 -36.30 -23.33 -6.52
N LEU A 869 -36.41 -22.43 -7.49
CA LEU A 869 -35.25 -21.95 -8.24
C LEU A 869 -34.48 -20.92 -7.38
N GLU A 870 -33.16 -21.05 -7.34
CA GLU A 870 -32.23 -20.07 -6.78
C GLU A 870 -31.33 -19.54 -7.89
N ALA A 871 -31.19 -18.22 -7.97
CA ALA A 871 -30.44 -17.51 -9.01
C ALA A 871 -29.20 -16.85 -8.41
N GLU A 872 -28.02 -17.30 -8.83
CA GLU A 872 -26.71 -16.87 -8.34
C GLU A 872 -26.00 -16.05 -9.42
N ALA A 873 -25.64 -14.80 -9.13
CA ALA A 873 -25.02 -13.88 -10.09
C ALA A 873 -23.49 -13.85 -9.97
N LEU A 874 -22.81 -14.29 -11.03
CA LEU A 874 -21.35 -14.27 -11.14
C LEU A 874 -20.90 -13.12 -12.06
N TYR A 875 -19.99 -12.26 -11.59
CA TYR A 875 -19.56 -11.05 -12.30
C TYR A 875 -18.19 -11.29 -12.96
N ASP A 876 -18.04 -10.97 -14.25
CA ASP A 876 -16.77 -11.16 -14.97
C ASP A 876 -15.77 -10.06 -14.61
N GLY A 877 -15.02 -10.30 -13.53
CA GLY A 877 -14.21 -9.27 -12.88
C GLY A 877 -15.01 -8.44 -11.89
N GLY A 878 -14.31 -7.67 -11.06
CA GLY A 878 -14.93 -6.92 -9.96
C GLY A 878 -16.11 -6.06 -10.41
N ALA A 879 -17.20 -6.13 -9.65
CA ALA A 879 -18.47 -5.42 -9.86
C ALA A 879 -18.34 -3.91 -9.56
N GLU A 880 -17.39 -3.23 -10.20
CA GLU A 880 -17.12 -1.79 -10.04
C GLU A 880 -16.88 -1.11 -11.40
N PHE A 881 -17.37 0.12 -11.51
CA PHE A 881 -17.05 1.09 -12.55
C PHE A 881 -16.30 2.28 -11.93
N LYS A 882 -15.19 2.72 -12.52
CA LYS A 882 -14.29 3.75 -11.97
C LYS A 882 -14.20 4.97 -12.89
N ASN A 883 -14.80 6.09 -12.49
CA ASN A 883 -14.54 7.37 -13.15
C ASN A 883 -13.38 8.09 -12.45
N SER A 884 -12.72 8.99 -13.18
CA SER A 884 -11.79 9.95 -12.61
C SER A 884 -12.22 11.38 -12.96
N TYR A 885 -11.96 12.31 -12.04
CA TYR A 885 -12.19 13.73 -12.21
C TYR A 885 -10.87 14.48 -12.16
N ALA A 886 -10.56 15.24 -13.21
CA ALA A 886 -9.41 16.13 -13.29
C ALA A 886 -9.86 17.47 -13.89
N PRO A 887 -9.93 18.56 -13.10
CA PRO A 887 -10.21 19.87 -13.64
C PRO A 887 -9.02 20.38 -14.44
N SER A 888 -9.29 21.14 -15.51
CA SER A 888 -8.25 21.81 -16.30
C SER A 888 -7.57 22.92 -15.48
N ASN A 889 -6.24 23.07 -15.67
CA ASN A 889 -5.43 24.04 -14.94
C ASN A 889 -6.00 25.47 -15.01
N GLY A 890 -5.82 26.18 -13.90
CA GLY A 890 -6.13 27.60 -13.75
C GLY A 890 -4.84 28.40 -13.73
N SER A 891 -4.91 29.69 -14.03
CA SER A 891 -3.73 30.54 -14.09
C SER A 891 -4.00 31.97 -13.68
N VAL A 892 -2.95 32.66 -13.21
CA VAL A 892 -3.00 34.11 -12.94
C VAL A 892 -1.69 34.79 -13.34
N VAL A 893 -1.79 36.00 -13.87
CA VAL A 893 -0.68 36.92 -14.09
C VAL A 893 -0.65 37.90 -12.92
N LEU A 894 0.46 37.95 -12.19
CA LEU A 894 0.65 38.93 -11.12
C LEU A 894 1.26 40.20 -11.70
N SER A 895 0.63 41.34 -11.43
CA SER A 895 1.12 42.66 -11.84
C SER A 895 1.24 43.61 -10.65
N VAL A 896 2.19 44.55 -10.71
CA VAL A 896 2.31 45.67 -9.76
C VAL A 896 2.68 46.94 -10.51
N LYS A 897 2.24 48.10 -10.00
CA LYS A 897 2.58 49.40 -10.57
C LYS A 897 3.89 49.92 -9.98
N LYS A 898 4.78 50.47 -10.82
CA LYS A 898 5.96 51.21 -10.40
C LYS A 898 5.80 52.70 -10.69
N SER A 899 6.20 53.53 -9.73
CA SER A 899 6.32 54.98 -9.90
C SER A 899 7.65 55.50 -9.35
N LEU A 900 8.12 56.60 -9.94
CA LEU A 900 9.27 57.39 -9.51
C LEU A 900 8.82 58.85 -9.37
N LEU A 901 9.20 59.51 -8.28
CA LEU A 901 8.97 60.93 -8.04
C LEU A 901 10.29 61.71 -8.19
N GLY A 902 10.26 62.87 -8.85
CA GLY A 902 11.42 63.77 -8.97
C GLY A 902 12.10 63.77 -10.35
N ARG A 903 11.90 62.71 -11.15
CA ARG A 903 12.14 62.69 -12.61
C ARG A 903 11.28 61.61 -13.26
N ASP A 904 11.31 61.56 -14.59
CA ASP A 904 10.67 60.50 -15.36
C ASP A 904 11.26 59.11 -15.05
N LEU A 905 10.36 58.12 -15.03
CA LEU A 905 10.66 56.70 -14.86
C LEU A 905 11.17 56.12 -16.18
N VAL A 906 12.33 55.44 -16.16
CA VAL A 906 12.89 54.77 -17.34
C VAL A 906 12.53 53.28 -17.30
N ASP A 907 12.19 52.71 -18.46
CA ASP A 907 11.90 51.28 -18.57
C ASP A 907 13.16 50.43 -18.40
N GLY A 908 13.03 49.30 -17.70
CA GLY A 908 14.13 48.45 -17.27
C GLY A 908 14.89 48.92 -16.02
N GLU A 909 14.61 50.13 -15.49
CA GLU A 909 15.43 50.76 -14.44
C GLU A 909 15.35 50.05 -13.07
N PHE A 910 14.16 49.64 -12.66
CA PHE A 910 13.92 49.00 -11.37
C PHE A 910 13.55 47.52 -11.53
N LYS A 911 14.19 46.67 -10.72
CA LYS A 911 14.10 45.21 -10.75
C LYS A 911 13.29 44.70 -9.57
N PHE A 912 12.43 43.70 -9.80
CA PHE A 912 11.50 43.17 -8.81
C PHE A 912 11.52 41.65 -8.80
N GLU A 913 11.47 41.08 -7.61
CA GLU A 913 11.44 39.63 -7.40
C GLU A 913 10.07 39.20 -6.90
N LEU A 914 9.47 38.24 -7.60
CA LEU A 914 8.35 37.47 -7.09
C LEU A 914 8.94 36.29 -6.30
N ARG A 915 8.56 36.17 -5.03
CA ARG A 915 9.00 35.12 -4.11
C ARG A 915 7.80 34.30 -3.61
N ASP A 916 8.01 33.01 -3.37
CA ASP A 916 7.04 32.15 -2.69
C ASP A 916 7.00 32.43 -1.16
N GLU A 917 6.16 31.67 -0.44
CA GLU A 917 6.01 31.77 1.01
C GLU A 917 7.27 31.35 1.79
N ALA A 918 8.12 30.50 1.21
CA ALA A 918 9.44 30.17 1.75
C ALA A 918 10.51 31.23 1.46
N GLY A 919 10.17 32.26 0.68
CA GLY A 919 11.05 33.37 0.31
C GLY A 919 11.98 33.08 -0.87
N LYS A 920 11.85 31.93 -1.55
CA LYS A 920 12.62 31.60 -2.75
C LYS A 920 12.14 32.47 -3.92
N VAL A 921 13.09 33.01 -4.69
CA VAL A 921 12.78 33.77 -5.91
C VAL A 921 12.25 32.81 -6.97
N LEU A 922 11.02 33.05 -7.43
CA LEU A 922 10.38 32.32 -8.51
C LEU A 922 10.65 32.97 -9.87
N GLN A 923 10.57 34.30 -9.91
CA GLN A 923 10.75 35.10 -11.12
C GLN A 923 11.43 36.43 -10.76
N THR A 924 12.06 37.06 -11.76
CA THR A 924 12.59 38.41 -11.61
C THR A 924 12.31 39.23 -12.86
N GLN A 925 11.62 40.35 -12.69
CA GLN A 925 11.16 41.21 -13.79
C GLN A 925 11.59 42.66 -13.56
N THR A 926 11.39 43.51 -14.55
CA THR A 926 11.69 44.96 -14.46
C THR A 926 10.48 45.80 -14.85
N ASN A 927 10.48 47.10 -14.53
CA ASN A 927 9.38 47.97 -14.93
C ASN A 927 9.36 48.23 -16.45
N GLN A 928 8.18 48.18 -17.05
CA GLN A 928 7.88 48.59 -18.42
C GLN A 928 6.59 49.42 -18.41
N ALA A 929 6.60 50.61 -19.04
CA ALA A 929 5.50 51.58 -19.03
C ALA A 929 4.90 51.89 -17.63
N GLY A 930 5.71 51.76 -16.56
CA GLY A 930 5.25 51.94 -15.17
C GLY A 930 4.50 50.75 -14.56
N GLN A 931 4.50 49.58 -15.20
CA GLN A 931 4.07 48.31 -14.62
C GLN A 931 5.22 47.32 -14.51
N VAL A 932 5.09 46.34 -13.64
CA VAL A 932 5.93 45.15 -13.54
C VAL A 932 4.96 43.97 -13.66
N ASN A 933 5.06 43.23 -14.74
CA ASN A 933 4.20 42.08 -15.02
C ASN A 933 5.04 40.81 -14.90
N PHE A 934 4.60 39.89 -14.06
CA PHE A 934 5.21 38.58 -13.85
C PHE A 934 4.63 37.57 -14.84
N ASP A 935 5.43 36.58 -15.22
CA ASP A 935 5.03 35.51 -16.13
C ASP A 935 3.89 34.68 -15.50
N GLU A 936 3.01 34.13 -16.34
CA GLU A 936 1.79 33.46 -15.92
C GLU A 936 2.06 32.25 -14.99
N ILE A 937 1.42 32.25 -13.82
CA ILE A 937 1.54 31.16 -12.83
C ILE A 937 0.38 30.19 -13.05
N SER A 938 0.70 28.93 -13.36
CA SER A 938 -0.27 27.84 -13.51
C SER A 938 -0.48 27.08 -12.21
N TYR A 939 -1.73 26.66 -11.98
CA TYR A 939 -2.17 25.89 -10.82
C TYR A 939 -2.91 24.63 -11.29
N ASP A 940 -2.48 23.48 -10.76
CA ASP A 940 -3.05 22.15 -11.02
C ASP A 940 -3.98 21.67 -9.89
N LYS A 941 -4.07 22.43 -8.80
CA LYS A 941 -4.84 22.09 -7.59
C LYS A 941 -5.63 23.31 -7.07
N VAL A 942 -6.75 23.04 -6.41
CA VAL A 942 -7.45 24.04 -5.57
C VAL A 942 -6.61 24.36 -4.34
N GLY A 943 -6.65 25.60 -3.87
CA GLY A 943 -5.84 26.02 -2.74
C GLY A 943 -5.83 27.53 -2.48
N THR A 944 -4.95 27.95 -1.59
CA THR A 944 -4.63 29.37 -1.35
C THR A 944 -3.12 29.48 -1.26
N TYR A 945 -2.54 30.28 -2.15
CA TYR A 945 -1.10 30.37 -2.38
C TYR A 945 -0.63 31.77 -2.01
N THR A 946 0.34 31.88 -1.10
CA THR A 946 0.91 33.17 -0.69
C THR A 946 2.22 33.45 -1.42
N TYR A 947 2.33 34.65 -1.96
CA TYR A 947 3.54 35.17 -2.57
C TYR A 947 3.94 36.49 -1.90
N SER A 948 5.18 36.90 -2.10
CA SER A 948 5.63 38.25 -1.80
C SER A 948 6.42 38.85 -2.96
N ILE A 949 6.08 40.08 -3.33
CA ILE A 949 6.78 40.86 -4.35
C ILE A 949 7.67 41.87 -3.63
N HIS A 950 8.94 41.94 -4.02
CA HIS A 950 9.95 42.82 -3.42
C HIS A 950 10.64 43.63 -4.52
N GLU A 951 10.97 44.88 -4.22
CA GLU A 951 11.88 45.67 -5.05
C GLU A 951 13.33 45.32 -4.69
N VAL A 952 14.14 45.02 -5.71
CA VAL A 952 15.56 44.74 -5.52
C VAL A 952 16.28 46.07 -5.37
N LYS A 953 16.76 46.34 -4.15
CA LYS A 953 17.50 47.56 -3.82
C LYS A 953 18.74 47.71 -4.71
N GLY A 954 18.70 48.68 -5.63
CA GLY A 954 19.82 49.07 -6.47
C GLY A 954 20.74 50.11 -5.82
N ASN A 955 21.58 50.73 -6.64
CA ASN A 955 22.61 51.68 -6.23
C ASN A 955 22.60 53.00 -7.05
N ALA A 956 21.50 53.32 -7.74
CA ALA A 956 21.40 54.52 -8.57
C ALA A 956 21.55 55.80 -7.71
N PRO A 957 22.53 56.69 -7.99
CA PRO A 957 22.74 57.90 -7.20
C PRO A 957 21.50 58.81 -7.20
N GLY A 958 21.19 59.37 -6.03
CA GLY A 958 20.02 60.22 -5.83
C GLY A 958 18.68 59.48 -5.73
N VAL A 959 18.61 58.17 -6.01
CA VAL A 959 17.37 57.38 -5.88
C VAL A 959 17.22 56.82 -4.47
N THR A 960 16.06 57.08 -3.84
CA THR A 960 15.58 56.34 -2.68
C THR A 960 14.63 55.24 -3.15
N TYR A 961 14.94 53.99 -2.78
CA TYR A 961 14.19 52.80 -3.17
C TYR A 961 13.09 52.50 -2.16
N ASP A 962 11.94 52.04 -2.64
CA ASP A 962 10.87 51.45 -1.83
C ASP A 962 11.39 50.14 -1.18
N ASN A 963 11.03 49.92 0.09
CA ASN A 963 11.42 48.73 0.87
C ASN A 963 10.22 47.89 1.31
N LYS A 964 9.02 48.15 0.77
CA LYS A 964 7.82 47.36 1.00
C LYS A 964 8.01 45.91 0.51
N ALA A 965 7.67 44.94 1.35
CA ALA A 965 7.37 43.57 0.94
C ALA A 965 5.86 43.47 0.68
N LEU A 966 5.44 43.38 -0.58
CA LEU A 966 4.03 43.34 -0.97
C LEU A 966 3.54 41.89 -0.95
N LYS A 967 2.70 41.51 0.02
CA LYS A 967 2.06 40.19 0.02
C LYS A 967 0.93 40.13 -1.02
N VAL A 968 0.85 38.98 -1.69
CA VAL A 968 -0.19 38.63 -2.65
C VAL A 968 -0.72 37.25 -2.30
N THR A 969 -2.04 37.09 -2.24
CA THR A 969 -2.70 35.81 -1.96
C THR A 969 -3.52 35.43 -3.18
N VAL A 970 -3.15 34.32 -3.82
CA VAL A 970 -3.90 33.74 -4.95
C VAL A 970 -4.79 32.63 -4.43
N LYS A 971 -6.10 32.79 -4.59
CA LYS A 971 -7.09 31.78 -4.24
C LYS A 971 -7.47 31.00 -5.51
N VAL A 972 -7.33 29.68 -5.48
CA VAL A 972 -7.63 28.80 -6.62
C VAL A 972 -8.85 27.94 -6.30
N THR A 973 -9.89 28.06 -7.12
CA THR A 973 -11.17 27.34 -6.94
C THR A 973 -11.59 26.65 -8.23
N ASP A 974 -12.10 25.42 -8.12
CA ASP A 974 -12.74 24.73 -9.24
C ASP A 974 -14.13 25.33 -9.51
N LYS A 975 -14.40 25.68 -10.77
CA LYS A 975 -15.73 26.10 -11.26
C LYS A 975 -16.22 25.20 -12.40
N GLY A 976 -16.25 23.89 -12.13
CA GLY A 976 -16.94 22.91 -12.97
C GLY A 976 -16.04 22.31 -14.05
N GLY A 977 -14.92 21.71 -13.64
CA GLY A 977 -13.94 21.07 -14.53
C GLY A 977 -12.85 22.02 -15.01
N LYS A 978 -12.75 23.20 -14.39
CA LYS A 978 -11.68 24.17 -14.62
C LYS A 978 -11.37 24.92 -13.33
N LEU A 979 -10.09 25.06 -13.02
CA LEU A 979 -9.62 25.90 -11.93
C LEU A 979 -9.60 27.37 -12.38
N GLU A 980 -10.06 28.26 -11.51
CA GLU A 980 -9.90 29.72 -11.63
C GLU A 980 -9.03 30.22 -10.48
N ALA A 981 -8.08 31.11 -10.78
CA ALA A 981 -7.14 31.68 -9.83
C ALA A 981 -7.35 33.20 -9.70
N GLU A 982 -7.66 33.67 -8.49
CA GLU A 982 -7.97 35.07 -8.18
C GLU A 982 -6.92 35.65 -7.21
N ALA A 983 -6.27 36.75 -7.59
CA ALA A 983 -5.20 37.37 -6.81
C ALA A 983 -5.67 38.59 -5.99
N LEU A 984 -5.48 38.55 -4.67
CA LEU A 984 -5.66 39.69 -3.77
C LEU A 984 -4.31 40.24 -3.29
N TYR A 985 -4.21 41.56 -3.19
CA TYR A 985 -2.99 42.29 -2.85
C TYR A 985 -3.13 43.03 -1.52
N ASP A 986 -2.21 42.79 -0.58
CA ASP A 986 -2.23 43.45 0.73
C ASP A 986 -1.69 44.90 0.64
N GLY A 987 -2.45 45.88 1.13
CA GLY A 987 -2.06 47.29 1.10
C GLY A 987 -1.79 47.87 -0.30
N GLY A 988 -2.36 47.29 -1.37
CA GLY A 988 -2.34 47.83 -2.74
C GLY A 988 -1.06 47.57 -3.56
N ALA A 989 -1.26 47.30 -4.85
CA ALA A 989 -0.23 46.87 -5.80
C ALA A 989 0.59 48.01 -6.42
N GLU A 990 1.24 48.85 -5.61
CA GLU A 990 2.08 49.97 -6.07
C GLU A 990 3.36 50.13 -5.24
N PHE A 991 4.49 50.41 -5.93
CA PHE A 991 5.80 50.73 -5.37
C PHE A 991 6.25 52.15 -5.77
N LYS A 992 6.95 52.87 -4.88
CA LYS A 992 7.24 54.32 -5.01
C LYS A 992 8.69 54.68 -4.68
N ASN A 993 9.48 54.99 -5.70
CA ASN A 993 10.81 55.58 -5.50
C ASN A 993 10.74 57.10 -5.54
N SER A 994 11.76 57.75 -4.98
CA SER A 994 11.98 59.19 -5.14
C SER A 994 13.42 59.47 -5.61
N TYR A 995 13.60 60.58 -6.32
CA TYR A 995 14.87 61.02 -6.88
C TYR A 995 15.19 62.45 -6.45
N ALA A 996 16.39 62.67 -5.92
CA ALA A 996 16.93 63.98 -5.58
C ALA A 996 18.44 64.03 -5.85
N PRO A 997 18.95 64.92 -6.73
CA PRO A 997 20.38 65.06 -6.98
C PRO A 997 21.09 65.82 -5.85
N SER A 998 22.39 65.61 -5.73
CA SER A 998 23.26 66.33 -4.80
C SER A 998 23.62 67.74 -5.31
N ASN A 999 23.67 68.71 -4.40
CA ASN A 999 23.91 70.13 -4.70
C ASN A 999 25.21 70.39 -5.47
N GLY A 1000 25.18 71.42 -6.32
CA GLY A 1000 26.34 71.99 -6.99
C GLY A 1000 26.75 73.32 -6.35
N SER A 1001 27.92 73.83 -6.73
CA SER A 1001 28.39 75.16 -6.30
C SER A 1001 29.39 75.80 -7.28
N VAL A 1002 29.58 77.12 -7.18
CA VAL A 1002 30.58 77.87 -7.95
C VAL A 1002 31.06 79.12 -7.21
N VAL A 1003 32.32 79.51 -7.43
CA VAL A 1003 32.91 80.79 -7.02
C VAL A 1003 32.99 81.70 -8.25
N LEU A 1004 32.59 82.98 -8.10
CA LEU A 1004 32.68 83.98 -9.16
C LEU A 1004 33.85 84.94 -8.91
N SER A 1005 34.53 85.38 -9.97
CA SER A 1005 35.71 86.24 -9.84
C SER A 1005 35.93 87.15 -11.04
N VAL A 1006 36.53 88.33 -10.79
CA VAL A 1006 36.88 89.31 -11.83
C VAL A 1006 38.24 89.96 -11.53
N LYS A 1007 38.90 90.46 -12.57
CA LYS A 1007 40.18 91.17 -12.48
C LYS A 1007 39.97 92.68 -12.43
N LYS A 1008 40.80 93.39 -11.65
CA LYS A 1008 40.84 94.86 -11.60
C LYS A 1008 42.20 95.39 -12.02
N SER A 1009 42.21 96.36 -12.94
CA SER A 1009 43.40 97.12 -13.33
C SER A 1009 43.16 98.64 -13.33
N LEU A 1010 44.25 99.40 -13.15
CA LEU A 1010 44.30 100.87 -13.09
C LEU A 1010 45.47 101.37 -13.95
N LEU A 1011 45.25 102.44 -14.72
CA LEU A 1011 46.23 103.10 -15.58
C LEU A 1011 46.63 104.47 -15.02
N GLY A 1012 47.89 104.86 -15.17
CA GLY A 1012 48.41 106.17 -14.74
C GLY A 1012 49.06 106.19 -13.35
N ARG A 1013 48.75 105.21 -12.48
CA ARG A 1013 49.52 104.90 -11.25
C ARG A 1013 49.35 103.43 -10.85
N GLY A 1014 50.07 103.00 -9.81
CA GLY A 1014 49.88 101.70 -9.18
C GLY A 1014 48.48 101.54 -8.56
N LEU A 1015 47.95 100.32 -8.64
CA LEU A 1015 46.73 99.87 -7.97
C LEU A 1015 47.01 99.67 -6.46
N VAL A 1016 46.08 100.07 -5.60
CA VAL A 1016 46.15 99.82 -4.15
C VAL A 1016 45.08 98.79 -3.77
N ASP A 1017 45.40 97.87 -2.86
CA ASP A 1017 44.45 96.87 -2.39
C ASP A 1017 43.38 97.50 -1.47
N GLY A 1018 42.14 97.01 -1.58
CA GLY A 1018 40.96 97.60 -0.94
C GLY A 1018 40.40 98.86 -1.62
N GLU A 1019 41.08 99.43 -2.61
CA GLU A 1019 40.74 100.76 -3.18
C GLU A 1019 39.43 100.80 -3.99
N PHE A 1020 39.11 99.71 -4.71
CA PHE A 1020 37.96 99.61 -5.59
C PHE A 1020 36.98 98.54 -5.09
N LYS A 1021 35.73 98.95 -4.89
CA LYS A 1021 34.63 98.14 -4.35
C LYS A 1021 33.77 97.59 -5.50
N PHE A 1022 33.33 96.35 -5.38
CA PHE A 1022 32.51 95.65 -6.35
C PHE A 1022 31.29 95.00 -5.69
N GLU A 1023 30.19 94.95 -6.43
CA GLU A 1023 28.93 94.36 -6.00
C GLU A 1023 28.48 93.27 -6.97
N LEU A 1024 28.33 92.04 -6.47
CA LEU A 1024 27.67 90.95 -7.17
C LEU A 1024 26.17 91.04 -6.91
N ARG A 1025 25.38 91.04 -7.97
CA ARG A 1025 23.92 91.19 -7.96
C ARG A 1025 23.24 90.03 -8.67
N ASP A 1026 22.04 89.67 -8.22
CA ASP A 1026 21.15 88.75 -8.95
C ASP A 1026 20.52 89.42 -10.18
N GLU A 1027 19.73 88.66 -10.95
CA GLU A 1027 18.99 89.14 -12.13
C GLU A 1027 17.95 90.23 -11.79
N ALA A 1028 17.45 90.27 -10.56
CA ALA A 1028 16.58 91.34 -10.05
C ALA A 1028 17.37 92.60 -9.63
N GLY A 1029 18.70 92.58 -9.74
CA GLY A 1029 19.59 93.69 -9.41
C GLY A 1029 19.87 93.88 -7.91
N LYS A 1030 19.40 92.96 -7.05
CA LYS A 1030 19.66 92.99 -5.60
C LYS A 1030 21.12 92.58 -5.36
N VAL A 1031 21.83 93.34 -4.53
CA VAL A 1031 23.18 92.99 -4.09
C VAL A 1031 23.14 91.72 -3.24
N LEU A 1032 23.86 90.69 -3.69
CA LEU A 1032 24.07 89.44 -2.98
C LEU A 1032 25.33 89.51 -2.11
N GLN A 1033 26.40 90.06 -2.67
CA GLN A 1033 27.71 90.15 -2.04
C GLN A 1033 28.43 91.45 -2.41
N THR A 1034 29.43 91.81 -1.61
CA THR A 1034 30.22 93.02 -1.77
C THR A 1034 31.67 92.71 -1.43
N GLN A 1035 32.59 92.99 -2.36
CA GLN A 1035 34.01 92.66 -2.23
C GLN A 1035 34.88 93.84 -2.70
N THR A 1036 36.19 93.79 -2.44
CA THR A 1036 37.16 94.79 -2.91
C THR A 1036 38.30 94.14 -3.70
N ASN A 1037 39.07 94.91 -4.46
CA ASN A 1037 40.24 94.36 -5.13
C ASN A 1037 41.34 93.97 -4.12
N GLN A 1038 41.93 92.80 -4.30
CA GLN A 1038 43.07 92.25 -3.57
C GLN A 1038 44.03 91.63 -4.58
N ALA A 1039 45.30 92.06 -4.62
CA ALA A 1039 46.29 91.71 -5.64
C ALA A 1039 45.80 91.88 -7.10
N GLY A 1040 44.86 92.77 -7.35
CA GLY A 1040 44.24 92.98 -8.67
C GLY A 1040 43.17 91.95 -9.06
N GLN A 1041 42.69 91.11 -8.14
CA GLN A 1041 41.48 90.29 -8.30
C GLN A 1041 40.37 90.70 -7.34
N VAL A 1042 39.15 90.30 -7.65
CA VAL A 1042 37.96 90.40 -6.80
C VAL A 1042 37.32 89.01 -6.84
N ASN A 1043 37.32 88.32 -5.71
CA ASN A 1043 36.76 86.97 -5.58
C ASN A 1043 35.52 87.04 -4.68
N PHE A 1044 34.42 86.46 -5.14
CA PHE A 1044 33.14 86.39 -4.44
C PHE A 1044 33.02 85.05 -3.68
N ASP A 1045 32.27 85.05 -2.59
CA ASP A 1045 31.99 83.85 -1.79
C ASP A 1045 31.19 82.83 -2.61
N GLU A 1046 31.33 81.54 -2.26
CA GLU A 1046 30.73 80.43 -3.00
C GLU A 1046 29.19 80.49 -3.03
N ILE A 1047 28.61 80.21 -4.20
CA ILE A 1047 27.17 80.13 -4.43
C ILE A 1047 26.81 78.66 -4.66
N SER A 1048 25.88 78.10 -3.87
CA SER A 1048 25.37 76.73 -4.04
C SER A 1048 23.99 76.69 -4.69
N TYR A 1049 23.69 75.61 -5.40
CA TYR A 1049 22.47 75.38 -6.15
C TYR A 1049 21.88 74.01 -5.78
N ASP A 1050 20.59 74.00 -5.44
CA ASP A 1050 19.79 72.81 -5.12
C ASP A 1050 19.00 72.27 -6.33
N LYS A 1051 19.01 72.99 -7.46
CA LYS A 1051 18.25 72.66 -8.67
C LYS A 1051 19.05 72.94 -9.95
N ALA A 1052 18.89 72.07 -10.94
CA ALA A 1052 19.31 72.32 -12.31
C ALA A 1052 18.56 73.53 -12.90
N GLY A 1053 19.24 74.32 -13.75
CA GLY A 1053 18.70 75.57 -14.28
C GLY A 1053 19.78 76.46 -14.91
N THR A 1054 19.39 77.69 -15.25
CA THR A 1054 20.32 78.74 -15.67
C THR A 1054 20.05 79.98 -14.83
N TYR A 1055 21.10 80.50 -14.20
CA TYR A 1055 21.04 81.57 -13.21
C TYR A 1055 21.86 82.76 -13.72
N THR A 1056 21.26 83.95 -13.72
CA THR A 1056 21.91 85.18 -14.18
C THR A 1056 22.37 86.04 -13.00
N TYR A 1057 23.60 86.54 -13.10
CA TYR A 1057 24.16 87.54 -12.19
C TYR A 1057 24.71 88.73 -12.95
N SER A 1058 24.95 89.84 -12.24
CA SER A 1058 25.74 90.96 -12.74
C SER A 1058 26.71 91.48 -11.70
N ILE A 1059 27.95 91.75 -12.11
CA ILE A 1059 29.02 92.32 -11.28
C ILE A 1059 29.21 93.78 -11.71
N HIS A 1060 29.25 94.70 -10.74
CA HIS A 1060 29.37 96.14 -10.97
C HIS A 1060 30.52 96.69 -10.14
N GLU A 1061 31.28 97.65 -10.69
CA GLU A 1061 32.16 98.49 -9.89
C GLU A 1061 31.35 99.60 -9.22
N VAL A 1062 31.58 99.82 -7.93
CA VAL A 1062 30.94 100.89 -7.18
C VAL A 1062 31.75 102.17 -7.36
N LYS A 1063 31.18 103.13 -8.10
CA LYS A 1063 31.79 104.44 -8.35
C LYS A 1063 32.18 105.13 -7.04
N GLY A 1064 33.49 105.30 -6.84
CA GLY A 1064 34.06 106.08 -5.75
C GLY A 1064 34.26 107.55 -6.09
N ASN A 1065 35.09 108.23 -5.29
CA ASN A 1065 35.33 109.68 -5.34
C ASN A 1065 36.83 110.06 -5.34
N ALA A 1066 37.74 109.14 -5.64
CA ALA A 1066 39.18 109.41 -5.64
C ALA A 1066 39.56 110.50 -6.67
N PRO A 1067 40.20 111.61 -6.27
CA PRO A 1067 40.60 112.68 -7.18
C PRO A 1067 41.47 112.19 -8.34
N GLY A 1068 41.22 112.73 -9.54
CA GLY A 1068 41.91 112.36 -10.77
C GLY A 1068 41.53 110.98 -11.34
N VAL A 1069 40.79 110.12 -10.61
CA VAL A 1069 40.45 108.76 -11.06
C VAL A 1069 39.15 108.72 -11.87
N THR A 1070 39.21 108.12 -13.06
CA THR A 1070 38.02 107.71 -13.82
C THR A 1070 37.74 106.23 -13.54
N TYR A 1071 36.50 105.95 -13.11
CA TYR A 1071 36.02 104.61 -12.75
C TYR A 1071 35.36 103.92 -13.95
N ASP A 1072 35.50 102.60 -14.04
CA ASP A 1072 34.77 101.76 -15.00
C ASP A 1072 33.27 101.77 -14.64
N SER A 1073 32.42 101.85 -15.66
CA SER A 1073 30.95 101.84 -15.52
C SER A 1073 30.29 100.63 -16.18
N LYS A 1074 31.09 99.63 -16.59
CA LYS A 1074 30.61 98.34 -17.09
C LYS A 1074 29.75 97.64 -16.05
N ALA A 1075 28.64 97.06 -16.50
CA ALA A 1075 27.94 95.98 -15.78
C ALA A 1075 28.34 94.66 -16.45
N LEU A 1076 29.06 93.80 -15.73
CA LEU A 1076 29.52 92.52 -16.25
C LEU A 1076 28.46 91.45 -16.00
N LYS A 1077 27.79 90.96 -17.05
CA LYS A 1077 26.84 89.85 -16.95
C LYS A 1077 27.59 88.53 -16.79
N VAL A 1078 27.11 87.68 -15.87
CA VAL A 1078 27.60 86.32 -15.65
C VAL A 1078 26.42 85.36 -15.73
N THR A 1079 26.55 84.30 -16.53
CA THR A 1079 25.53 83.26 -16.67
C THR A 1079 26.08 81.98 -16.06
N VAL A 1080 25.39 81.42 -15.06
CA VAL A 1080 25.74 80.16 -14.42
C VAL A 1080 24.75 79.08 -14.86
N LYS A 1081 25.26 78.03 -15.49
CA LYS A 1081 24.48 76.88 -15.94
C LYS A 1081 24.66 75.73 -14.95
N VAL A 1082 23.56 75.20 -14.43
CA VAL A 1082 23.53 74.08 -13.50
C VAL A 1082 22.84 72.90 -14.17
N THR A 1083 23.52 71.75 -14.29
CA THR A 1083 23.01 70.57 -15.01
C THR A 1083 23.12 69.34 -14.12
N ASP A 1084 22.05 68.56 -13.99
CA ASP A 1084 22.12 67.24 -13.34
C ASP A 1084 22.82 66.24 -14.26
N LYS A 1085 23.88 65.61 -13.77
CA LYS A 1085 24.57 64.47 -14.41
C LYS A 1085 24.53 63.25 -13.51
N GLY A 1086 23.35 62.65 -13.38
CA GLY A 1086 23.17 61.35 -12.74
C GLY A 1086 23.26 61.41 -11.21
N GLY A 1087 22.49 62.29 -10.59
CA GLY A 1087 22.39 62.42 -9.14
C GLY A 1087 23.32 63.48 -8.55
N LYS A 1088 23.90 64.34 -9.39
CA LYS A 1088 24.78 65.44 -8.99
C LYS A 1088 24.64 66.63 -9.94
N LEU A 1089 24.47 67.81 -9.36
CA LEU A 1089 24.43 69.07 -10.09
C LEU A 1089 25.86 69.56 -10.38
N GLU A 1090 26.26 69.53 -11.65
CA GLU A 1090 27.46 70.22 -12.14
C GLU A 1090 27.15 71.68 -12.46
N VAL A 1091 28.14 72.56 -12.28
CA VAL A 1091 27.97 74.01 -12.40
C VAL A 1091 29.07 74.61 -13.29
N GLU A 1092 28.68 75.45 -14.24
CA GLU A 1092 29.54 76.13 -15.23
C GLU A 1092 29.23 77.63 -15.24
N ALA A 1093 30.24 78.50 -15.17
CA ALA A 1093 30.08 79.96 -15.14
C ALA A 1093 30.70 80.65 -16.36
N LEU A 1094 29.91 81.47 -17.05
CA LEU A 1094 30.24 82.12 -18.32
C LEU A 1094 30.14 83.65 -18.19
N TYR A 1095 31.21 84.38 -18.54
CA TYR A 1095 31.32 85.83 -18.37
C TYR A 1095 31.20 86.58 -19.69
N ASP A 1096 30.25 87.52 -19.78
CA ASP A 1096 30.01 88.29 -21.00
C ASP A 1096 31.06 89.41 -21.21
N GLY A 1097 31.69 89.47 -22.38
CA GLY A 1097 32.71 90.48 -22.69
C GLY A 1097 33.94 90.49 -21.76
N GLY A 1098 34.25 89.35 -21.11
CA GLY A 1098 35.48 89.15 -20.33
C GLY A 1098 35.49 89.75 -18.92
N ALA A 1099 36.08 88.99 -17.98
CA ALA A 1099 36.08 89.27 -16.53
C ALA A 1099 37.16 90.28 -16.08
N GLU A 1100 37.19 91.49 -16.66
CA GLU A 1100 38.08 92.59 -16.23
C GLU A 1100 37.38 93.96 -16.21
N PHE A 1101 37.76 94.81 -15.25
CA PHE A 1101 37.37 96.22 -15.09
C PHE A 1101 38.60 97.14 -15.07
N LYS A 1102 38.51 98.35 -15.67
CA LYS A 1102 39.68 99.22 -15.97
C LYS A 1102 39.45 100.70 -15.62
N ASN A 1103 40.30 101.23 -14.73
CA ASN A 1103 40.30 102.66 -14.33
C ASN A 1103 41.50 103.43 -14.90
N SER A 1104 41.47 104.76 -14.85
CA SER A 1104 42.60 105.64 -15.23
C SER A 1104 42.78 106.85 -14.28
N TYR A 1105 43.96 107.48 -14.26
CA TYR A 1105 44.32 108.60 -13.36
C TYR A 1105 45.07 109.75 -14.08
N ALA A 1106 44.74 111.02 -13.78
CA ALA A 1106 45.48 112.22 -14.24
C ALA A 1106 45.34 113.48 -13.32
N PRO A 1107 46.38 114.34 -13.21
CA PRO A 1107 46.38 115.60 -12.42
C PRO A 1107 46.12 116.89 -13.25
N SER A 1108 46.13 118.06 -12.60
CA SER A 1108 45.76 119.39 -13.16
C SER A 1108 46.85 120.49 -12.98
N ASN A 1109 46.83 121.56 -13.79
CA ASN A 1109 47.93 122.55 -13.97
C ASN A 1109 48.13 123.58 -12.82
N GLY A 1110 49.28 124.31 -12.84
CA GLY A 1110 49.63 125.43 -11.94
C GLY A 1110 50.29 126.64 -12.64
N SER A 1111 50.64 127.71 -11.90
CA SER A 1111 51.14 128.98 -12.48
C SER A 1111 51.86 129.93 -11.48
N VAL A 1112 52.57 130.97 -11.97
CA VAL A 1112 53.27 132.00 -11.17
C VAL A 1112 53.46 133.35 -11.92
N VAL A 1113 53.68 134.46 -11.18
CA VAL A 1113 53.84 135.85 -11.70
C VAL A 1113 55.21 136.44 -11.31
N LEU A 1114 55.85 137.22 -12.18
CA LEU A 1114 57.20 137.80 -11.96
C LEU A 1114 57.24 139.34 -11.95
N SER A 1115 58.23 139.96 -11.29
CA SER A 1115 58.33 141.43 -11.12
C SER A 1115 59.75 141.94 -10.77
N ALA A 1116 59.95 143.25 -10.91
CA ALA A 1116 61.12 144.00 -10.44
C ALA A 1116 60.77 145.47 -10.12
N LYS A 1117 61.73 146.24 -9.62
CA LYS A 1117 61.59 147.66 -9.21
C LYS A 1117 62.63 148.54 -9.90
N LYS A 1118 62.29 149.81 -10.13
CA LYS A 1118 63.13 150.81 -10.78
C LYS A 1118 63.23 152.11 -9.98
N SER A 1119 64.46 152.59 -9.77
CA SER A 1119 64.76 153.94 -9.25
C SER A 1119 65.56 154.79 -10.27
N LEU A 1120 65.41 156.11 -10.18
CA LEU A 1120 66.29 157.11 -10.80
C LEU A 1120 66.78 158.09 -9.73
N SER A 1121 68.01 158.56 -9.86
CA SER A 1121 68.64 159.55 -8.99
C SER A 1121 69.12 160.78 -9.78
N GLY A 1122 69.23 161.94 -9.13
CA GLY A 1122 69.62 163.21 -9.78
C GLY A 1122 68.49 163.99 -10.46
N ARG A 1123 67.33 163.35 -10.70
CA ARG A 1123 66.01 163.97 -10.89
C ARG A 1123 64.91 162.94 -10.61
N ASP A 1124 63.66 163.38 -10.61
CA ASP A 1124 62.50 162.50 -10.45
C ASP A 1124 62.42 161.46 -11.59
N LEU A 1125 62.00 160.24 -11.22
CA LEU A 1125 61.68 159.15 -12.13
C LEU A 1125 60.36 159.45 -12.84
N VAL A 1126 60.33 159.36 -14.17
CA VAL A 1126 59.09 159.45 -14.96
C VAL A 1126 58.61 158.05 -15.32
N ASP A 1127 57.30 157.83 -15.28
CA ASP A 1127 56.71 156.57 -15.69
C ASP A 1127 56.78 156.36 -17.21
N GLY A 1128 57.05 155.12 -17.61
CA GLY A 1128 57.36 154.74 -19.00
C GLY A 1128 58.80 155.03 -19.45
N GLU A 1129 59.64 155.69 -18.63
CA GLU A 1129 60.97 156.17 -19.06
C GLU A 1129 61.98 155.03 -19.34
N PHE A 1130 61.95 153.98 -18.54
CA PHE A 1130 62.88 152.84 -18.64
C PHE A 1130 62.12 151.56 -18.99
N LYS A 1131 62.72 150.75 -19.88
CA LYS A 1131 62.13 149.54 -20.46
C LYS A 1131 62.90 148.31 -20.00
N PHE A 1132 62.20 147.21 -19.74
CA PHE A 1132 62.75 145.99 -19.15
C PHE A 1132 62.25 144.74 -19.87
N GLU A 1133 63.13 143.78 -20.08
CA GLU A 1133 62.84 142.53 -20.78
C GLU A 1133 62.95 141.34 -19.83
N LEU A 1134 61.84 140.62 -19.63
CA LEU A 1134 61.87 139.28 -19.08
C LEU A 1134 62.24 138.32 -20.20
N ARG A 1135 63.29 137.53 -19.98
CA ARG A 1135 63.86 136.55 -20.90
C ARG A 1135 63.82 135.15 -20.28
N ASP A 1136 63.75 134.11 -21.08
CA ASP A 1136 63.99 132.73 -20.62
C ASP A 1136 65.49 132.47 -20.38
N GLU A 1137 65.84 131.27 -19.91
CA GLU A 1137 67.23 130.83 -19.73
C GLU A 1137 68.04 130.82 -21.04
N ALA A 1138 67.39 130.61 -22.19
CA ALA A 1138 68.02 130.73 -23.52
C ALA A 1138 68.23 132.19 -23.95
N GLY A 1139 67.80 133.17 -23.14
CA GLY A 1139 67.96 134.59 -23.39
C GLY A 1139 66.95 135.19 -24.38
N LYS A 1140 65.94 134.43 -24.83
CA LYS A 1140 64.85 134.94 -25.68
C LYS A 1140 63.92 135.81 -24.83
N VAL A 1141 63.57 136.99 -25.33
CA VAL A 1141 62.57 137.87 -24.69
C VAL A 1141 61.20 137.19 -24.71
N LEU A 1142 60.65 136.97 -23.53
CA LEU A 1142 59.28 136.48 -23.32
C LEU A 1142 58.30 137.64 -23.24
N GLN A 1143 58.68 138.70 -22.53
CA GLN A 1143 57.85 139.89 -22.31
C GLN A 1143 58.73 141.15 -22.25
N THR A 1144 58.14 142.31 -22.53
CA THR A 1144 58.82 143.60 -22.38
C THR A 1144 57.88 144.63 -21.77
N GLN A 1145 58.30 145.22 -20.66
CA GLN A 1145 57.51 146.14 -19.84
C GLN A 1145 58.29 147.45 -19.62
N THR A 1146 57.66 148.45 -19.00
CA THR A 1146 58.31 149.71 -18.59
C THR A 1146 58.06 150.00 -17.11
N ASN A 1147 58.83 150.90 -16.49
CA ASN A 1147 58.54 151.29 -15.11
C ASN A 1147 57.21 152.06 -14.99
N GLN A 1148 56.40 151.71 -13.99
CA GLN A 1148 55.24 152.48 -13.52
C GLN A 1148 55.26 152.56 -12.00
N ALA A 1149 55.12 153.75 -11.42
CA ALA A 1149 55.30 154.04 -9.99
C ALA A 1149 56.61 153.47 -9.39
N GLY A 1150 57.65 153.29 -10.21
CA GLY A 1150 58.90 152.62 -9.81
C GLY A 1150 58.85 151.09 -9.73
N GLN A 1151 57.84 150.42 -10.28
CA GLN A 1151 57.77 148.96 -10.45
C GLN A 1151 57.71 148.52 -11.91
N VAL A 1152 58.02 147.25 -12.15
CA VAL A 1152 58.07 146.55 -13.44
C VAL A 1152 57.44 145.17 -13.23
N ASN A 1153 56.17 145.00 -13.57
CA ASN A 1153 55.44 143.75 -13.35
C ASN A 1153 55.22 143.01 -14.68
N PHE A 1154 55.39 141.69 -14.67
CA PHE A 1154 55.26 140.80 -15.83
C PHE A 1154 54.00 139.93 -15.71
N ASP A 1155 53.45 139.51 -16.85
CA ASP A 1155 52.26 138.65 -16.93
C ASP A 1155 52.54 137.22 -16.44
N GLU A 1156 51.49 136.50 -16.06
CA GLU A 1156 51.55 135.15 -15.47
C GLU A 1156 52.10 134.07 -16.43
N ILE A 1157 52.78 133.07 -15.87
CA ILE A 1157 53.35 131.91 -16.57
C ILE A 1157 52.73 130.63 -15.99
N SER A 1158 52.25 129.72 -16.85
CA SER A 1158 51.61 128.45 -16.44
C SER A 1158 52.42 127.21 -16.83
N TYR A 1159 52.21 126.14 -16.06
CA TYR A 1159 52.95 124.87 -16.13
C TYR A 1159 52.00 123.67 -16.15
N ASP A 1160 52.22 122.77 -17.11
CA ASP A 1160 51.45 121.54 -17.33
C ASP A 1160 52.20 120.26 -16.86
N LYS A 1161 53.41 120.42 -16.32
CA LYS A 1161 54.30 119.34 -15.88
C LYS A 1161 55.03 119.72 -14.59
N VAL A 1162 55.42 118.71 -13.81
CA VAL A 1162 56.40 118.87 -12.74
C VAL A 1162 57.79 119.17 -13.31
N GLY A 1163 58.55 120.05 -12.66
CA GLY A 1163 59.85 120.50 -13.19
C GLY A 1163 60.42 121.74 -12.50
N THR A 1164 61.51 122.27 -13.06
CA THR A 1164 62.15 123.52 -12.64
C THR A 1164 62.47 124.35 -13.88
N TYR A 1165 62.24 125.66 -13.81
CA TYR A 1165 62.28 126.61 -14.93
C TYR A 1165 63.08 127.86 -14.52
N ILE A 1166 63.82 128.48 -15.45
CA ILE A 1166 64.71 129.62 -15.15
C ILE A 1166 64.48 130.77 -16.15
N TYR A 1167 64.53 132.00 -15.64
CA TYR A 1167 64.28 133.26 -16.34
C TYR A 1167 65.32 134.32 -15.97
N SER A 1168 65.39 135.42 -16.75
CA SER A 1168 66.16 136.60 -16.37
C SER A 1168 65.53 137.93 -16.81
N ILE A 1169 65.54 138.96 -15.96
CA ILE A 1169 65.05 140.31 -16.25
C ILE A 1169 66.24 141.24 -16.53
N HIS A 1170 66.19 142.04 -17.60
CA HIS A 1170 67.25 142.96 -18.03
C HIS A 1170 66.69 144.36 -18.25
N GLU A 1171 67.46 145.42 -18.00
CA GLU A 1171 67.12 146.77 -18.44
C GLU A 1171 67.60 147.05 -19.87
N VAL A 1172 66.74 147.63 -20.69
CA VAL A 1172 67.05 148.02 -22.06
C VAL A 1172 67.69 149.40 -22.06
N LYS A 1173 68.98 149.45 -22.39
CA LYS A 1173 69.76 150.69 -22.48
C LYS A 1173 69.18 151.65 -23.52
N GLY A 1174 68.62 152.76 -23.04
CA GLY A 1174 68.13 153.86 -23.87
C GLY A 1174 69.18 154.96 -24.14
N ASN A 1175 68.68 156.12 -24.57
CA ASN A 1175 69.47 157.23 -25.10
C ASN A 1175 69.14 158.60 -24.45
N ALA A 1176 68.50 158.62 -23.28
CA ALA A 1176 68.14 159.85 -22.56
C ALA A 1176 69.39 160.69 -22.21
N PRO A 1177 69.51 161.96 -22.68
CA PRO A 1177 70.71 162.77 -22.48
C PRO A 1177 71.04 163.01 -21.01
N GLY A 1178 72.22 162.57 -20.57
CA GLY A 1178 72.71 162.75 -19.20
C GLY A 1178 72.25 161.68 -18.20
N VAL A 1179 71.58 160.61 -18.63
CA VAL A 1179 71.22 159.44 -17.80
C VAL A 1179 72.20 158.29 -18.01
N THR A 1180 72.67 157.69 -16.92
CA THR A 1180 73.34 156.37 -16.91
C THR A 1180 72.31 155.29 -16.59
N TYR A 1181 72.25 154.26 -17.44
CA TYR A 1181 71.37 153.10 -17.30
C TYR A 1181 72.05 151.96 -16.52
N ASP A 1182 71.27 151.21 -15.74
CA ASP A 1182 71.69 149.95 -15.13
C ASP A 1182 71.97 148.89 -16.22
N SER A 1183 72.87 147.96 -15.93
CA SER A 1183 73.22 146.84 -16.81
C SER A 1183 73.21 145.49 -16.09
N LYS A 1184 72.53 145.41 -14.93
CA LYS A 1184 72.26 144.17 -14.21
C LYS A 1184 71.35 143.25 -15.04
N ALA A 1185 71.45 141.95 -14.76
CA ALA A 1185 70.44 140.96 -15.13
C ALA A 1185 69.99 140.23 -13.85
N LEU A 1186 68.69 140.24 -13.56
CA LEU A 1186 68.10 139.56 -12.41
C LEU A 1186 67.71 138.14 -12.81
N LYS A 1187 68.30 137.08 -12.23
CA LYS A 1187 67.83 135.71 -12.48
C LYS A 1187 66.64 135.35 -11.58
N VAL A 1188 65.75 134.51 -12.09
CA VAL A 1188 64.58 133.99 -11.35
C VAL A 1188 64.41 132.50 -11.66
N THR A 1189 64.17 131.70 -10.63
CA THR A 1189 63.93 130.25 -10.75
C THR A 1189 62.53 129.92 -10.26
N VAL A 1190 61.82 129.01 -10.96
CA VAL A 1190 60.47 128.53 -10.60
C VAL A 1190 60.46 127.01 -10.51
N LYS A 1191 59.82 126.43 -9.49
CA LYS A 1191 59.72 124.97 -9.28
C LYS A 1191 58.26 124.51 -9.24
N VAL A 1192 57.98 123.32 -9.78
CA VAL A 1192 56.61 122.78 -9.96
C VAL A 1192 56.47 121.33 -9.48
N THR A 1193 55.45 121.00 -8.69
CA THR A 1193 55.20 119.66 -8.10
C THR A 1193 53.71 119.26 -8.04
N ASP A 1194 53.37 117.99 -8.26
CA ASP A 1194 52.02 117.43 -8.01
C ASP A 1194 51.79 117.18 -6.50
N LYS A 1195 50.68 117.68 -5.97
CA LYS A 1195 50.14 117.37 -4.65
C LYS A 1195 48.70 116.86 -4.76
N GLY A 1196 48.55 115.57 -5.06
CA GLY A 1196 47.26 114.88 -4.98
C GLY A 1196 46.29 115.20 -6.11
N GLY A 1197 46.79 115.38 -7.34
CA GLY A 1197 45.97 115.67 -8.52
C GLY A 1197 46.05 117.11 -9.01
N LYS A 1198 47.00 117.90 -8.49
CA LYS A 1198 47.19 119.32 -8.85
C LYS A 1198 48.66 119.71 -8.75
N LEU A 1199 49.14 120.40 -9.78
CA LEU A 1199 50.44 121.04 -9.84
C LEU A 1199 50.43 122.40 -9.14
N GLU A 1200 51.44 122.67 -8.34
CA GLU A 1200 51.71 123.98 -7.71
C GLU A 1200 53.07 124.50 -8.17
N ALA A 1201 53.21 125.82 -8.34
CA ALA A 1201 54.42 126.48 -8.86
C ALA A 1201 54.88 127.64 -7.95
N GLU A 1202 56.20 127.79 -7.75
CA GLU A 1202 56.78 128.67 -6.73
C GLU A 1202 58.08 129.34 -7.21
N SER A 1203 58.23 130.67 -7.07
CA SER A 1203 59.31 131.49 -7.69
C SER A 1203 60.30 132.13 -6.71
N LEU A 1204 61.59 132.19 -7.09
CA LEU A 1204 62.70 132.72 -6.28
C LEU A 1204 63.66 133.62 -7.10
N TYR A 1205 64.05 134.78 -6.58
CA TYR A 1205 64.92 135.77 -7.26
C TYR A 1205 66.36 135.77 -6.74
N ASP A 1206 67.33 135.93 -7.65
CA ASP A 1206 68.74 136.10 -7.31
C ASP A 1206 69.15 137.58 -7.26
N GLY A 1207 69.92 137.96 -6.25
CA GLY A 1207 70.54 139.29 -6.13
C GLY A 1207 69.61 140.49 -5.89
N GLY A 1208 68.33 140.27 -5.54
CA GLY A 1208 67.36 141.33 -5.19
C GLY A 1208 66.79 142.08 -6.39
N ALA A 1209 65.46 142.22 -6.46
CA ALA A 1209 64.73 142.60 -7.66
C ALA A 1209 64.64 144.12 -7.93
N GLU A 1210 65.76 144.85 -7.85
CA GLU A 1210 65.82 146.29 -8.13
C GLU A 1210 66.89 146.67 -9.17
N PHE A 1211 66.60 147.70 -9.97
CA PHE A 1211 67.49 148.38 -10.95
C PHE A 1211 67.58 149.89 -10.66
N ASN A 1212 68.72 150.54 -10.88
CA ASN A 1212 68.96 151.93 -10.44
C ASN A 1212 69.73 152.81 -11.46
N ASN A 1213 69.15 153.94 -11.87
CA ASN A 1213 69.74 154.91 -12.82
C ASN A 1213 70.18 156.22 -12.14
N HIS A 1214 70.99 157.03 -12.84
CA HIS A 1214 71.45 158.34 -12.35
C HIS A 1214 71.52 159.41 -13.47
N TYR A 1215 71.07 160.64 -13.19
CA TYR A 1215 71.04 161.80 -14.09
C TYR A 1215 72.04 162.91 -13.68
N LYS A 1216 72.58 163.70 -14.65
CA LYS A 1216 73.43 164.88 -14.34
C LYS A 1216 73.38 165.97 -15.44
N LYS A 1217 73.33 167.24 -15.01
CA LYS A 1217 73.30 168.46 -15.86
C LYS A 1217 74.71 168.99 -16.16
N PHE A 1218 74.93 169.58 -17.34
CA PHE A 1218 76.27 170.00 -17.82
C PHE A 1218 76.37 171.48 -18.25
N GLY A 1219 77.56 172.04 -18.06
CA GLY A 1219 78.12 173.20 -18.76
C GLY A 1219 79.56 172.87 -19.21
N LYS A 1220 80.16 173.67 -20.10
CA LYS A 1220 81.52 173.46 -20.65
C LYS A 1220 82.62 173.71 -19.58
N PRO A 1221 83.83 173.10 -19.62
CA PRO A 1221 84.22 171.76 -20.11
C PRO A 1221 85.29 170.97 -19.25
N ASN A 1222 85.60 169.70 -19.62
CA ASN A 1222 86.84 168.87 -19.39
C ASN A 1222 87.13 167.99 -18.11
N ASN A 1223 87.51 166.71 -18.37
CA ASN A 1223 88.51 165.77 -17.73
C ASN A 1223 88.32 164.86 -16.46
N LYS A 1224 88.28 163.50 -16.67
CA LYS A 1224 88.86 162.29 -15.93
C LYS A 1224 88.47 161.93 -14.42
N PRO A 1225 88.80 160.74 -13.80
CA PRO A 1225 88.76 159.27 -14.20
C PRO A 1225 88.39 158.14 -13.11
N SER A 1226 87.80 156.97 -13.52
CA SER A 1226 87.94 155.50 -13.10
C SER A 1226 87.68 154.77 -11.69
N ASN A 1227 86.91 153.61 -11.70
CA ASN A 1227 87.10 152.19 -11.10
C ASN A 1227 86.38 151.49 -9.84
N LYS A 1228 85.73 150.27 -10.02
CA LYS A 1228 85.53 148.97 -9.19
C LYS A 1228 84.53 148.81 -7.91
N PRO A 1229 84.26 147.62 -7.19
CA PRO A 1229 83.41 146.36 -7.46
C PRO A 1229 82.61 145.52 -6.29
N ASN A 1230 81.71 144.50 -6.61
CA ASN A 1230 81.30 143.14 -5.94
C ASN A 1230 80.23 142.76 -4.76
N THR A 1231 79.41 141.63 -4.90
CA THR A 1231 78.80 140.54 -3.93
C THR A 1231 77.68 140.73 -2.80
N SER A 1232 76.92 139.76 -2.12
CA SER A 1232 76.10 138.47 -2.37
C SER A 1232 75.44 137.62 -1.14
N GLN A 1233 74.23 136.93 -1.25
CA GLN A 1233 73.66 135.60 -0.64
C GLN A 1233 72.77 135.27 0.69
N ASN A 1234 71.85 134.21 0.62
CA ASN A 1234 71.28 133.13 1.60
C ASN A 1234 69.78 132.91 2.23
N THR A 1235 69.47 131.94 3.18
CA THR A 1235 68.21 131.00 3.27
C THR A 1235 67.66 130.30 4.64
N LEU A 1236 66.40 129.67 4.68
CA LEU A 1236 65.69 128.59 5.59
C LEU A 1236 64.68 128.99 6.80
N PRO A 1237 63.82 128.19 7.60
CA PRO A 1237 63.47 126.71 7.89
C PRO A 1237 61.92 126.23 8.15
N GLN A 1238 61.49 125.33 9.13
CA GLN A 1238 60.11 124.61 9.29
C GLN A 1238 59.51 124.08 10.70
N THR A 1239 58.18 123.68 10.79
CA THR A 1239 57.40 122.62 11.63
C THR A 1239 56.40 122.93 12.84
N GLY A 1240 55.41 122.03 13.13
CA GLY A 1240 54.34 121.98 14.24
C GLY A 1240 53.29 120.82 14.06
N GLU A 1241 52.22 120.44 14.85
CA GLU A 1241 51.63 120.68 16.23
C GLU A 1241 50.52 119.58 16.62
N VAL A 1242 49.69 119.65 17.74
CA VAL A 1242 48.83 118.53 18.34
C VAL A 1242 47.60 118.97 19.22
N ARG A 1243 46.37 118.32 19.24
CA ARG A 1243 45.41 118.27 20.43
C ARG A 1243 44.10 117.39 20.37
N MET A 1244 43.23 117.41 21.42
CA MET A 1244 42.11 116.48 21.80
C MET A 1244 40.78 117.18 22.30
N ASN A 1245 39.63 116.47 22.49
CA ASN A 1245 38.85 116.30 23.79
C ASN A 1245 37.29 116.02 23.81
N PHE A 1246 36.84 115.21 24.81
CA PHE A 1246 35.63 115.23 25.70
C PHE A 1246 34.13 114.91 25.32
N ASN A 1247 33.63 113.77 25.85
CA ASN A 1247 32.53 113.50 26.84
C ASN A 1247 31.03 114.02 26.83
N GLU A 1248 30.08 113.06 26.84
CA GLU A 1248 29.08 112.70 27.92
C GLU A 1248 27.56 113.13 28.03
N LEU A 1249 26.77 112.17 28.60
CA LEU A 1249 25.51 112.24 29.44
C LEU A 1249 24.13 112.65 28.80
N ILE A 1250 22.91 112.20 29.25
CA ILE A 1250 22.43 111.07 30.11
C ILE A 1250 20.90 110.77 29.94
N GLY A 1251 20.40 109.61 30.42
CA GLY A 1251 18.97 109.32 30.75
C GLY A 1251 18.38 108.06 30.06
N LEU A 1252 17.53 107.20 30.65
CA LEU A 1252 16.80 107.21 31.95
C LEU A 1252 16.48 105.75 32.45
N LEU A 1253 15.92 105.64 33.66
CA LEU A 1253 15.52 104.47 34.50
C LEU A 1253 14.47 103.49 33.83
N VAL A 1254 14.10 102.27 34.32
CA VAL A 1254 14.24 101.58 35.64
C VAL A 1254 14.11 100.02 35.61
N LEU A 1255 14.56 99.36 36.69
CA LEU A 1255 14.30 98.00 37.26
C LEU A 1255 13.31 97.00 36.58
N SER A 1256 13.69 95.71 36.51
CA SER A 1256 13.30 94.65 37.49
C SER A 1256 13.62 93.21 37.01
N THR A 1257 13.59 92.22 37.92
CA THR A 1257 13.80 90.78 37.66
C THR A 1257 12.49 89.99 37.61
N VAL A 1258 12.43 88.88 36.84
CA VAL A 1258 11.87 87.56 37.24
C VAL A 1258 11.88 86.55 36.07
N SER A 1259 11.90 85.27 36.43
CA SER A 1259 12.00 84.07 35.58
C SER A 1259 10.66 83.61 34.95
N VAL A 1260 10.71 82.40 34.35
CA VAL A 1260 9.61 81.46 34.04
C VAL A 1260 9.07 81.46 32.60
N SER A 1261 9.07 80.25 32.02
CA SER A 1261 8.59 79.86 30.69
C SER A 1261 7.08 79.59 30.65
N TRP A 1262 6.43 79.74 29.47
CA TRP A 1262 5.37 78.80 29.06
C TRP A 1262 5.05 78.79 27.55
N LEU A 1263 4.23 77.79 27.16
CA LEU A 1263 3.58 77.49 25.87
C LEU A 1263 4.42 76.71 24.82
N ASN A 1264 4.25 75.41 24.52
CA ASN A 1264 3.12 74.43 24.50
C ASN A 1264 2.38 74.32 23.15
N ARG A 1265 2.63 73.22 22.40
CA ARG A 1265 1.59 72.42 21.68
C ARG A 1265 2.13 71.12 21.05
N LYS A 1266 1.32 70.05 21.14
CA LYS A 1266 1.20 68.80 20.31
C LYS A 1266 2.48 68.10 19.79
N LYS A 1267 2.74 66.80 19.98
CA LYS A 1267 1.98 65.52 19.89
C LYS A 1267 2.22 64.74 18.56
N ARG A 1268 2.68 63.50 18.75
CA ARG A 1268 2.48 62.24 17.96
C ARG A 1268 3.37 61.92 16.74
N SER A 1269 3.43 60.59 16.54
CA SER A 1269 3.84 59.75 15.40
C SER A 1269 5.32 59.70 15.02
N GLU A 1270 5.77 58.44 14.87
CA GLU A 1270 6.93 57.92 14.13
C GLU A 1270 8.32 58.51 14.46
#